data_AF-A0AA38S3A3-F1
#
_entry.id   AF-A0AA38S3A3-F1
#
_cell.length_a   1.000
_cell.length_b   1.000
_cell.length_c   1.000
_cell.angle_alpha   90.00
_cell.angle_beta   90.00
_cell.angle_gamma   90.00
#
_symmetry.space_group_name_H-M   'P 1'
#
loop_
_entity.id
_entity.type
_entity.pdbx_description
1 polymer ?
#
loop_
_entity_poly.entity_id
_entity_poly.type
_entity_poly.pdbx_seq_one_letter_code
_entity_poly.pdbx_strand_id
1 'polypeptide(L)'
;MTTGSSVYSTSIHHFEPYTEGFSVPAPSTYTAVEAPKGEFGVFLVSNGSNRPYRRKIRAPGSAHSQGLDSMSKHHMPADVVTIIGTQDIVSGEINQFLNAGVDPKEIPLPHEFILNRDLLAQLYPSFAEGATPFFTLNWSKYADFLTFRGGLDPVTGGLWLTDTAHHHLAIAILFLIAGHMYRTNWGIGHGLKDILEAHKGPFTGQGHKGLYEILTTSWHAQLSLNLAMLGSLTIVVAHHMYAMPPYPYLATDYGTQLSLFTHHMWIGGFLIVGAAAHAAIFMVRDYDPTTRYNDLLDRVLRHRDAIISHLNWACIFLGFHSFGLYIHNDTMSALGRPQDMFSDTAIQLQPVFAQWIQNTHALAPGATAPGATASTSLTWGGGDLVAVGGKVALLPIPLGTADFLVHHIHAFTIHVTVLILLKGVLFARSSRLIPDKANLGFRFPCDGPGRGGTCQVSAWDHVFLGLFWMYNAISVVIFHFSWKMQSDVWGSISDQGVVTHITGGNFAQSSITINGWLRDFLWAQASQEDLKGIMALRFPRFSQGLAQDPTTRRIWFGIATAHDFESHDDITEERLYQNIFASHFGQLAIIFLWTSGNLFHVAWQGNFESWVQDPLHVRPIAHAIWDPHFGQPAVEAFTRGGALGPVNIAYSGVYQWWYTIGLRTNEDLYTGALFLLFISAISLIAGWLHLQPKWKPSVSWFKNAESRLNHHLSGLFGVSSLAWTGHLVHVAIPASRGEYVRWNNFLDVLPHPQGLGPLFTGQWNVYAQNPDSSSHLFGTSQGAGTAILTLLGGFHPQTQSLWLTDMAHHHLAIAFLFLIAGHMYRTNFGIGHSMKDLLDAHIPPGGRLGRGHKGLYDTINNSIHFQLGLALASLGVITSLVAQHMYSLPAYAFIAQDFTTQAALYTHHQYIAGFIMTGAFAHGAIFFIRDYNPEQNEDNVLARMLEHKEAIISHLSWASLFLGFHTLGLYVHNDVMLAFGTPEKQILIEPIFAQWIQSAHGKTSYGFDILLSSTNGPAFNAGRSIWLPGWLNAINENSNSLFLTIGPGDFLVHHAIALGLHTTTLILVKGALDARGSKLMPDKKDFGYSFPCDGPGRGGTCDISAWDAFYLAVFWMLNTIGWELIETLAWAHERTPLANLIRWRDKPVALSIVQARLVGLAHFSREKKRQKLEQKYHLIRRSSKKEISKVRSLSDKWEIYGKLQSPRGIVHLHAFIDVVFQLEGQELTIETLDYPDRYFVKWFMHVCCQGDKIELVRIKISLYFISMIDDHRRPLYHSV
;
A
#
# COMPACT_ATOMS: atom_id res chain seq x y z
N MET A 1 23.05 -7.26 -42.41
CA MET A 1 22.56 -8.07 -41.27
C MET A 1 22.06 -7.13 -40.19
N THR A 2 20.78 -6.83 -40.27
CA THR A 2 20.02 -5.96 -39.38
C THR A 2 19.28 -6.80 -38.34
N THR A 3 19.10 -6.17 -37.16
CA THR A 3 17.93 -6.22 -36.26
C THR A 3 17.65 -7.54 -35.49
N GLY A 4 17.53 -7.56 -34.17
CA GLY A 4 17.05 -6.48 -33.28
C GLY A 4 15.54 -6.57 -33.05
N SER A 5 15.03 -7.78 -32.74
CA SER A 5 13.62 -7.99 -32.36
C SER A 5 13.41 -9.43 -31.87
N SER A 6 13.74 -9.77 -30.62
CA SER A 6 13.13 -10.95 -29.94
C SER A 6 13.38 -11.06 -28.42
N VAL A 7 14.18 -10.19 -27.78
CA VAL A 7 14.41 -10.34 -26.31
C VAL A 7 13.24 -9.78 -25.47
N TYR A 8 12.44 -8.88 -26.04
CA TYR A 8 11.19 -8.42 -25.40
C TYR A 8 10.09 -9.48 -25.43
N SER A 9 10.07 -10.38 -26.42
CA SER A 9 9.09 -11.48 -26.41
C SER A 9 9.45 -12.54 -25.37
N THR A 10 10.73 -12.75 -25.05
CA THR A 10 11.14 -13.76 -24.04
C THR A 10 10.90 -13.32 -22.59
N SER A 11 10.86 -12.01 -22.33
CA SER A 11 10.54 -11.45 -21.00
C SER A 11 9.03 -11.31 -20.77
N ILE A 12 8.27 -10.99 -21.83
CA ILE A 12 6.80 -10.99 -21.81
C ILE A 12 6.27 -12.43 -21.73
N HIS A 13 6.86 -13.40 -22.45
CA HIS A 13 6.54 -14.83 -22.32
C HIS A 13 6.95 -15.45 -20.97
N HIS A 14 7.75 -14.77 -20.15
CA HIS A 14 8.05 -15.19 -18.78
C HIS A 14 7.05 -14.61 -17.75
N PHE A 15 6.44 -13.46 -18.07
CA PHE A 15 5.40 -12.83 -17.25
C PHE A 15 4.01 -13.42 -17.51
N GLU A 16 3.70 -13.82 -18.75
CA GLU A 16 2.46 -14.53 -19.12
C GLU A 16 2.17 -15.74 -18.20
N PRO A 17 3.10 -16.70 -17.98
CA PRO A 17 2.86 -17.85 -17.10
C PRO A 17 2.80 -17.50 -15.61
N TYR A 18 3.32 -16.35 -15.20
CA TYR A 18 3.27 -15.90 -13.80
C TYR A 18 1.92 -15.30 -13.44
N THR A 19 1.25 -14.63 -14.39
CA THR A 19 -0.10 -14.09 -14.22
C THR A 19 -1.22 -15.06 -14.66
N GLU A 20 -0.97 -15.88 -15.68
CA GLU A 20 -1.95 -16.83 -16.21
C GLU A 20 -1.73 -18.27 -15.68
N GLY A 21 -0.52 -18.65 -15.28
CA GLY A 21 -0.17 -20.05 -14.96
C GLY A 21 0.27 -20.84 -16.21
N PHE A 22 1.08 -21.90 -16.04
CA PHE A 22 1.56 -22.73 -17.15
C PHE A 22 0.46 -23.66 -17.67
N SER A 23 0.24 -23.69 -19.00
CA SER A 23 -0.68 -24.65 -19.63
C SER A 23 -0.16 -26.08 -19.47
N VAL A 24 -0.94 -26.92 -18.80
CA VAL A 24 -0.60 -28.32 -18.52
C VAL A 24 -1.06 -29.20 -19.70
N PRO A 25 -0.19 -29.99 -20.36
CA PRO A 25 -0.56 -30.82 -21.51
C PRO A 25 -1.72 -31.79 -21.25
N ALA A 26 -2.68 -31.86 -22.17
CA ALA A 26 -3.78 -32.82 -22.11
C ALA A 26 -3.36 -34.20 -22.65
N PRO A 27 -3.91 -35.32 -22.13
CA PRO A 27 -4.83 -35.41 -21.00
C PRO A 27 -4.14 -35.40 -19.63
N SER A 28 -2.83 -35.69 -19.55
CA SER A 28 -2.08 -35.72 -18.28
C SER A 28 -0.57 -35.54 -18.46
N THR A 29 0.12 -35.05 -17.43
CA THR A 29 1.58 -34.93 -17.37
C THR A 29 2.14 -35.45 -16.03
N TYR A 30 3.37 -35.94 -16.03
CA TYR A 30 4.13 -36.33 -14.83
C TYR A 30 5.48 -35.62 -14.83
N THR A 31 5.86 -35.01 -13.71
CA THR A 31 7.18 -34.38 -13.56
C THR A 31 7.76 -34.71 -12.20
N ALA A 32 9.03 -35.09 -12.16
CA ALA A 32 9.71 -35.54 -10.96
C ALA A 32 11.01 -34.78 -10.71
N VAL A 33 11.35 -34.61 -9.43
CA VAL A 33 12.62 -34.04 -8.96
C VAL A 33 13.20 -34.90 -7.84
N GLU A 34 14.52 -35.01 -7.78
CA GLU A 34 15.23 -35.76 -6.75
C GLU A 34 15.17 -35.02 -5.41
N ALA A 35 14.76 -35.71 -4.35
CA ALA A 35 14.73 -35.22 -2.97
C ALA A 35 15.50 -36.19 -2.06
N PRO A 36 15.95 -35.78 -0.85
CA PRO A 36 16.78 -36.60 0.03
C PRO A 36 16.20 -37.97 0.43
N LYS A 37 14.88 -38.17 0.24
CA LYS A 37 14.15 -39.41 0.55
C LYS A 37 13.61 -40.13 -0.71
N GLY A 38 14.11 -39.82 -1.91
CA GLY A 38 13.69 -40.41 -3.18
C GLY A 38 13.01 -39.44 -4.15
N GLU A 39 12.32 -39.98 -5.17
CA GLU A 39 11.67 -39.20 -6.22
C GLU A 39 10.41 -38.46 -5.71
N PHE A 40 10.43 -37.12 -5.73
CA PHE A 40 9.21 -36.32 -5.57
C PHE A 40 8.57 -36.08 -6.94
N GLY A 41 7.42 -36.70 -7.19
CA GLY A 41 6.73 -36.62 -8.47
C GLY A 41 5.38 -35.91 -8.38
N VAL A 42 4.98 -35.19 -9.42
CA VAL A 42 3.66 -34.56 -9.51
C VAL A 42 3.02 -35.00 -10.83
N PHE A 43 1.93 -35.76 -10.74
CA PHE A 43 1.06 -36.13 -11.85
C PHE A 43 -0.14 -35.18 -11.90
N LEU A 44 -0.40 -34.57 -13.05
CA LEU A 44 -1.51 -33.64 -13.26
C LEU A 44 -2.36 -34.11 -14.43
N VAL A 45 -3.68 -33.99 -14.32
CA VAL A 45 -4.63 -34.18 -15.43
C VAL A 45 -5.25 -32.83 -15.72
N SER A 46 -5.16 -32.40 -16.97
CA SER A 46 -5.67 -31.12 -17.45
C SER A 46 -6.29 -31.30 -18.83
N ASN A 47 -7.19 -30.39 -19.20
CA ASN A 47 -7.80 -30.31 -20.54
C ASN A 47 -6.99 -29.39 -21.46
N GLY A 48 -5.73 -29.13 -21.15
CA GLY A 48 -4.87 -28.16 -21.85
C GLY A 48 -4.90 -26.76 -21.24
N SER A 49 -5.66 -26.55 -20.15
CA SER A 49 -5.68 -25.28 -19.42
C SER A 49 -4.58 -25.18 -18.36
N ASN A 50 -4.39 -23.95 -17.87
CA ASN A 50 -3.50 -23.57 -16.76
C ASN A 50 -4.03 -23.96 -15.36
N ARG A 51 -5.22 -24.58 -15.28
CA ARG A 51 -5.85 -25.03 -14.04
C ARG A 51 -6.09 -26.54 -14.10
N PRO A 52 -5.12 -27.37 -13.67
CA PRO A 52 -5.30 -28.82 -13.66
C PRO A 52 -6.45 -29.18 -12.71
N TYR A 53 -7.45 -29.88 -13.22
CA TYR A 53 -8.63 -30.26 -12.43
C TYR A 53 -8.40 -31.54 -11.60
N ARG A 54 -7.32 -32.28 -11.85
CA ARG A 54 -6.89 -33.39 -10.99
C ARG A 54 -5.37 -33.38 -10.81
N ARG A 55 -4.92 -33.54 -9.56
CA ARG A 55 -3.50 -33.72 -9.22
C ARG A 55 -3.29 -34.96 -8.37
N LYS A 56 -2.18 -35.65 -8.58
CA LYS A 56 -1.67 -36.72 -7.72
C LYS A 56 -0.19 -36.46 -7.47
N ILE A 57 0.16 -36.20 -6.22
CA ILE A 57 1.53 -35.93 -5.78
C ILE A 57 2.11 -37.22 -5.21
N ARG A 58 3.25 -37.65 -5.72
CA ARG A 58 4.11 -38.71 -5.18
C ARG A 58 5.12 -38.05 -4.23
N ALA A 59 4.82 -38.06 -2.93
CA ALA A 59 5.77 -37.60 -1.91
C ALA A 59 7.00 -38.53 -1.88
N PRO A 60 8.22 -38.02 -1.67
CA PRO A 60 9.43 -38.86 -1.72
C PRO A 60 9.39 -40.00 -0.69
N GLY A 61 8.86 -39.74 0.52
CA GLY A 61 8.68 -40.78 1.55
C GLY A 61 7.56 -41.80 1.30
N SER A 62 6.68 -41.59 0.30
CA SER A 62 5.56 -42.51 0.05
C SER A 62 6.00 -43.86 -0.51
N ALA A 63 7.19 -43.94 -1.13
CA ALA A 63 7.77 -45.20 -1.59
C ALA A 63 8.17 -46.10 -0.42
N HIS A 64 8.60 -45.53 0.70
CA HIS A 64 8.93 -46.29 1.92
C HIS A 64 7.68 -46.95 2.53
N SER A 65 6.52 -46.29 2.44
CA SER A 65 5.23 -46.84 2.88
C SER A 65 4.62 -47.88 1.93
N GLN A 66 5.19 -48.13 0.75
CA GLN A 66 4.69 -49.20 -0.15
C GLN A 66 4.98 -50.59 0.43
N GLY A 67 6.01 -50.72 1.25
CA GLY A 67 6.30 -51.92 2.04
C GLY A 67 5.37 -52.09 3.25
N LEU A 68 4.59 -51.08 3.63
CA LEU A 68 3.76 -51.10 4.85
C LEU A 68 2.77 -52.27 4.85
N ASP A 69 2.09 -52.56 3.74
CA ASP A 69 1.18 -53.71 3.65
C ASP A 69 1.92 -55.05 3.85
N SER A 70 3.10 -55.20 3.24
CA SER A 70 3.92 -56.41 3.39
C SER A 70 4.51 -56.56 4.79
N MET A 71 4.87 -55.44 5.44
CA MET A 71 5.46 -55.40 6.78
C MET A 71 4.41 -55.49 7.89
N SER A 72 3.18 -55.00 7.65
CA SER A 72 2.09 -54.99 8.63
C SER A 72 1.12 -56.17 8.49
N LYS A 73 1.22 -56.95 7.41
CA LYS A 73 0.46 -58.20 7.25
C LYS A 73 0.70 -59.14 8.43
N HIS A 74 -0.40 -59.64 9.00
CA HIS A 74 -0.43 -60.51 10.18
C HIS A 74 0.06 -59.87 11.49
N HIS A 75 0.27 -58.56 11.53
CA HIS A 75 0.61 -57.81 12.75
C HIS A 75 -0.62 -57.05 13.30
N MET A 76 -0.56 -56.66 14.56
CA MET A 76 -1.66 -55.95 15.22
C MET A 76 -1.71 -54.48 14.75
N PRO A 77 -2.87 -53.81 14.78
CA PRO A 77 -2.98 -52.39 14.40
C PRO A 77 -2.03 -51.46 15.18
N ALA A 78 -1.66 -51.82 16.41
CA ALA A 78 -0.67 -51.09 17.20
C ALA A 78 0.75 -51.16 16.59
N ASP A 79 1.09 -52.28 15.93
CA ASP A 79 2.39 -52.51 15.31
C ASP A 79 2.60 -51.64 14.06
N VAL A 80 1.50 -51.19 13.43
CA VAL A 80 1.54 -50.26 12.29
C VAL A 80 2.25 -48.95 12.65
N VAL A 81 2.08 -48.45 13.88
CA VAL A 81 2.75 -47.22 14.35
C VAL A 81 4.26 -47.45 14.48
N THR A 82 4.66 -48.61 14.99
CA THR A 82 6.07 -49.02 15.09
C THR A 82 6.70 -49.27 13.71
N ILE A 83 5.95 -49.85 12.78
CA ILE A 83 6.39 -50.09 11.39
C ILE A 83 6.54 -48.76 10.62
N ILE A 84 5.64 -47.80 10.83
CA ILE A 84 5.76 -46.45 10.24
C ILE A 84 6.94 -45.70 10.87
N GLY A 85 7.12 -45.78 12.19
CA GLY A 85 8.25 -45.18 12.89
C GLY A 85 9.62 -45.77 12.51
N THR A 86 9.65 -47.01 12.02
CA THR A 86 10.87 -47.67 11.49
C THR A 86 11.12 -47.40 10.01
N GLN A 87 10.13 -46.92 9.26
CA GLN A 87 10.29 -46.48 7.86
C GLN A 87 10.83 -45.04 7.74
N ASP A 88 10.85 -44.27 8.84
CA ASP A 88 11.42 -42.91 8.90
C ASP A 88 12.29 -42.72 10.17
N ILE A 89 13.39 -43.49 10.26
CA ILE A 89 14.31 -43.50 11.40
C ILE A 89 15.26 -42.29 11.40
N VAL A 90 15.34 -41.60 12.54
CA VAL A 90 16.55 -40.83 12.92
C VAL A 90 17.48 -41.81 13.65
N SER A 91 18.49 -42.32 12.95
CA SER A 91 19.30 -43.47 13.41
C SER A 91 20.35 -43.09 14.44
N GLY A 92 20.37 -43.79 15.58
CA GLY A 92 21.44 -43.69 16.58
C GLY A 92 22.76 -44.33 16.12
N GLU A 93 22.72 -45.23 15.14
CA GLU A 93 23.87 -45.94 14.57
C GLU A 93 24.81 -45.02 13.79
N ILE A 94 24.23 -44.07 13.04
CA ILE A 94 24.96 -43.04 12.28
C ILE A 94 25.77 -42.17 13.25
N ASN A 95 25.22 -41.90 14.45
CA ASN A 95 25.88 -41.09 15.45
C ASN A 95 27.10 -41.78 16.09
N GLN A 96 27.10 -43.10 16.27
CA GLN A 96 28.28 -43.84 16.74
C GLN A 96 29.46 -43.68 15.77
N PHE A 97 29.20 -43.76 14.46
CA PHE A 97 30.23 -43.54 13.44
C PHE A 97 30.70 -42.09 13.38
N LEU A 98 29.79 -41.11 13.47
CA LEU A 98 30.16 -39.70 13.55
C LEU A 98 30.96 -39.38 14.83
N ASN A 99 30.60 -39.96 15.97
CA ASN A 99 31.32 -39.82 17.23
C ASN A 99 32.71 -40.48 17.20
N ALA A 100 32.87 -41.53 16.38
CA ALA A 100 34.15 -42.14 16.09
C ALA A 100 34.97 -41.38 15.02
N GLY A 101 34.43 -40.29 14.44
CA GLY A 101 35.11 -39.46 13.45
C GLY A 101 35.09 -40.01 12.01
N VAL A 102 34.20 -40.94 11.70
CA VAL A 102 34.06 -41.55 10.36
C VAL A 102 33.40 -40.57 9.39
N ASP A 103 33.92 -40.47 8.16
CA ASP A 103 33.38 -39.58 7.12
C ASP A 103 31.93 -39.96 6.78
N PRO A 104 30.98 -39.00 6.69
CA PRO A 104 29.59 -39.28 6.34
C PRO A 104 29.38 -40.09 5.05
N LYS A 105 30.34 -40.06 4.12
CA LYS A 105 30.30 -40.83 2.87
C LYS A 105 30.59 -42.32 3.05
N GLU A 106 31.23 -42.69 4.15
CA GLU A 106 31.62 -44.07 4.48
C GLU A 106 30.61 -44.74 5.42
N ILE A 107 29.55 -44.03 5.82
CA ILE A 107 28.50 -44.56 6.69
C ILE A 107 27.56 -45.47 5.86
N PRO A 108 27.32 -46.72 6.30
CA PRO A 108 26.38 -47.63 5.66
C PRO A 108 25.00 -47.02 5.47
N LEU A 109 24.27 -47.46 4.44
CA LEU A 109 22.93 -46.93 4.16
C LEU A 109 21.92 -47.45 5.22
N PRO A 110 20.85 -46.70 5.55
CA PRO A 110 19.92 -47.07 6.62
C PRO A 110 19.33 -48.49 6.53
N HIS A 111 19.10 -49.01 5.32
CA HIS A 111 18.58 -50.36 5.11
C HIS A 111 19.62 -51.46 5.39
N GLU A 112 20.91 -51.16 5.32
CA GLU A 112 21.99 -52.09 5.64
C GLU A 112 22.07 -52.35 7.15
N PHE A 113 21.74 -51.34 7.98
CA PHE A 113 21.58 -51.50 9.43
C PHE A 113 20.36 -52.33 9.80
N ILE A 114 19.20 -52.08 9.16
CA ILE A 114 17.93 -52.76 9.47
C ILE A 114 17.98 -54.26 9.09
N LEU A 115 18.71 -54.60 8.02
CA LEU A 115 18.76 -55.97 7.48
C LEU A 115 19.95 -56.79 8.01
N ASN A 116 20.95 -56.16 8.63
CA ASN A 116 22.13 -56.82 9.17
C ASN A 116 22.20 -56.71 10.70
N ARG A 117 21.58 -57.69 11.37
CA ARG A 117 21.54 -57.77 12.84
C ARG A 117 22.92 -57.86 13.48
N ASP A 118 23.90 -58.47 12.79
CA ASP A 118 25.26 -58.61 13.31
C ASP A 118 26.01 -57.27 13.32
N LEU A 119 25.75 -56.39 12.34
CA LEU A 119 26.30 -55.03 12.31
C LEU A 119 25.75 -54.17 13.46
N LEU A 120 24.45 -54.29 13.75
CA LEU A 120 23.83 -53.61 14.90
C LEU A 120 24.32 -54.15 16.24
N ALA A 121 24.49 -55.46 16.38
CA ALA A 121 25.02 -56.08 17.60
C ALA A 121 26.50 -55.75 17.86
N GLN A 122 27.27 -55.41 16.81
CA GLN A 122 28.65 -54.90 16.96
C GLN A 122 28.69 -53.47 17.51
N LEU A 123 27.75 -52.62 17.09
CA LEU A 123 27.66 -51.22 17.55
C LEU A 123 26.99 -51.11 18.92
N TYR A 124 26.00 -51.97 19.17
CA TYR A 124 25.20 -52.02 20.39
C TYR A 124 25.09 -53.47 20.88
N PRO A 125 26.05 -53.94 21.71
CA PRO A 125 26.10 -55.32 22.19
C PRO A 125 24.80 -55.83 22.82
N SER A 126 24.02 -54.97 23.48
CA SER A 126 22.75 -55.39 24.11
C SER A 126 21.63 -55.65 23.11
N PHE A 127 21.76 -55.19 21.85
CA PHE A 127 20.81 -55.46 20.78
C PHE A 127 20.70 -56.98 20.48
N ALA A 128 21.74 -57.74 20.81
CA ALA A 128 21.72 -59.20 20.75
C ALA A 128 20.68 -59.83 21.71
N GLU A 129 20.35 -59.17 22.83
CA GLU A 129 19.37 -59.66 23.83
C GLU A 129 17.90 -59.58 23.34
N GLY A 130 17.63 -58.89 22.22
CA GLY A 130 16.29 -58.78 21.61
C GLY A 130 15.32 -57.96 22.46
N ALA A 131 14.00 -58.15 22.28
CA ALA A 131 12.96 -57.38 22.98
C ALA A 131 12.60 -57.91 24.38
N THR A 132 13.18 -59.05 24.80
CA THR A 132 12.83 -59.70 26.08
C THR A 132 13.10 -58.81 27.31
N PRO A 133 14.26 -58.10 27.42
CA PRO A 133 14.48 -57.16 28.52
C PRO A 133 13.46 -55.99 28.58
N PHE A 134 12.91 -55.57 27.44
CA PHE A 134 11.90 -54.52 27.36
C PHE A 134 10.59 -54.92 28.06
N PHE A 135 10.02 -56.08 27.70
CA PHE A 135 8.75 -56.56 28.25
C PHE A 135 8.85 -57.10 29.69
N THR A 136 10.07 -57.37 30.17
CA THR A 136 10.34 -57.80 31.56
C THR A 136 10.71 -56.64 32.48
N LEU A 137 10.65 -55.39 31.99
CA LEU A 137 11.03 -54.17 32.72
C LEU A 137 12.52 -54.13 33.15
N ASN A 138 13.36 -55.00 32.58
CA ASN A 138 14.80 -55.01 32.84
C ASN A 138 15.54 -54.09 31.86
N TRP A 139 15.13 -52.82 31.81
CA TRP A 139 15.64 -51.85 30.82
C TRP A 139 17.11 -51.48 31.02
N SER A 140 17.69 -51.76 32.20
CA SER A 140 19.13 -51.60 32.45
C SER A 140 20.01 -52.42 31.51
N LYS A 141 19.46 -53.44 30.84
CA LYS A 141 20.17 -54.21 29.83
C LYS A 141 20.47 -53.44 28.55
N TYR A 142 19.65 -52.43 28.20
CA TYR A 142 19.84 -51.58 27.01
C TYR A 142 20.71 -50.34 27.28
N ALA A 143 21.54 -50.37 28.33
CA ALA A 143 22.30 -49.19 28.78
C ALA A 143 23.37 -48.69 27.79
N ASP A 144 23.64 -49.42 26.70
CA ASP A 144 24.51 -49.03 25.60
C ASP A 144 23.83 -48.11 24.56
N PHE A 145 22.49 -48.15 24.42
CA PHE A 145 21.74 -47.25 23.53
C PHE A 145 20.55 -46.50 24.16
N LEU A 146 20.12 -46.86 25.38
CA LEU A 146 19.17 -46.11 26.19
C LEU A 146 19.90 -45.49 27.40
N THR A 147 20.73 -44.49 27.13
CA THR A 147 21.59 -43.88 28.15
C THR A 147 20.89 -42.74 28.91
N PHE A 148 21.55 -42.28 29.98
CA PHE A 148 21.14 -41.09 30.73
C PHE A 148 22.37 -40.29 31.17
N ARG A 149 23.20 -39.87 30.20
CA ARG A 149 24.50 -39.23 30.42
C ARG A 149 24.36 -37.75 30.83
N GLY A 150 23.42 -37.03 30.24
CA GLY A 150 23.28 -35.58 30.38
C GLY A 150 24.41 -34.80 29.68
N GLY A 151 24.28 -33.47 29.61
CA GLY A 151 25.19 -32.60 28.87
C GLY A 151 25.05 -32.69 27.34
N LEU A 152 25.98 -32.03 26.64
CA LEU A 152 26.11 -32.08 25.18
C LEU A 152 27.24 -33.01 24.76
N ASP A 153 27.08 -33.63 23.60
CA ASP A 153 28.15 -34.39 22.95
C ASP A 153 29.28 -33.43 22.54
N PRO A 154 30.53 -33.63 23.01
CA PRO A 154 31.64 -32.71 22.74
C PRO A 154 32.11 -32.71 21.27
N VAL A 155 31.71 -33.69 20.46
CA VAL A 155 32.08 -33.79 19.04
C VAL A 155 31.04 -33.09 18.17
N THR A 156 29.75 -33.25 18.49
CA THR A 156 28.67 -32.73 17.66
C THR A 156 28.00 -31.47 18.23
N GLY A 157 28.10 -31.21 19.53
CA GLY A 157 27.46 -30.09 20.21
C GLY A 157 25.93 -30.24 20.38
N GLY A 158 25.36 -31.40 20.05
CA GLY A 158 23.94 -31.72 20.30
C GLY A 158 23.76 -32.57 21.57
N LEU A 159 22.50 -32.82 21.96
CA LEU A 159 22.17 -33.84 22.96
C LEU A 159 22.64 -35.21 22.48
N TRP A 160 23.06 -36.06 23.43
CA TRP A 160 23.36 -37.46 23.13
C TRP A 160 22.11 -38.12 22.51
N LEU A 161 22.25 -38.69 21.31
CA LEU A 161 21.13 -39.35 20.63
C LEU A 161 20.61 -40.56 21.42
N THR A 162 21.48 -41.23 22.18
CA THR A 162 21.12 -42.33 23.09
C THR A 162 20.31 -41.85 24.32
N ASP A 163 20.57 -40.64 24.83
CA ASP A 163 19.73 -40.00 25.86
C ASP A 163 18.38 -39.55 25.28
N THR A 164 18.41 -39.05 24.04
CA THR A 164 17.20 -38.66 23.30
C THR A 164 16.30 -39.87 23.07
N ALA A 165 16.87 -41.02 22.67
CA ALA A 165 16.14 -42.28 22.51
C ALA A 165 15.53 -42.77 23.83
N HIS A 166 16.30 -42.73 24.93
CA HIS A 166 15.80 -43.05 26.27
C HIS A 166 14.62 -42.14 26.66
N HIS A 167 14.73 -40.83 26.43
CA HIS A 167 13.70 -39.85 26.76
C HIS A 167 12.40 -40.07 25.96
N HIS A 168 12.50 -40.33 24.65
CA HIS A 168 11.33 -40.60 23.82
C HIS A 168 10.62 -41.89 24.24
N LEU A 169 11.37 -42.94 24.59
CA LEU A 169 10.79 -44.18 25.11
C LEU A 169 10.08 -43.94 26.45
N ALA A 170 10.70 -43.20 27.36
CA ALA A 170 10.10 -42.85 28.65
C ALA A 170 8.81 -42.03 28.49
N ILE A 171 8.80 -41.03 27.60
CA ILE A 171 7.59 -40.24 27.27
C ILE A 171 6.52 -41.12 26.63
N ALA A 172 6.88 -41.99 25.70
CA ALA A 172 5.92 -42.89 25.05
C ALA A 172 5.23 -43.80 26.08
N ILE A 173 5.99 -44.37 27.02
CA ILE A 173 5.45 -45.19 28.10
C ILE A 173 4.58 -44.36 29.05
N LEU A 174 5.01 -43.14 29.39
CA LEU A 174 4.22 -42.22 30.21
C LEU A 174 2.89 -41.86 29.53
N PHE A 175 2.88 -41.59 28.23
CA PHE A 175 1.65 -41.33 27.47
C PHE A 175 0.78 -42.57 27.30
N LEU A 176 1.36 -43.76 27.16
CA LEU A 176 0.61 -45.00 27.19
C LEU A 176 -0.09 -45.18 28.55
N ILE A 177 0.62 -45.00 29.67
CA ILE A 177 0.04 -45.07 31.02
C ILE A 177 -1.02 -43.97 31.23
N ALA A 178 -0.71 -42.72 30.84
CA ALA A 178 -1.62 -41.59 30.97
C ALA A 178 -2.88 -41.75 30.11
N GLY A 179 -2.77 -42.37 28.93
CA GLY A 179 -3.90 -42.69 28.07
C GLY A 179 -4.91 -43.62 28.75
N HIS A 180 -4.44 -44.53 29.61
CA HIS A 180 -5.30 -45.42 30.40
C HIS A 180 -5.96 -44.72 31.62
N MET A 181 -5.57 -43.48 31.96
CA MET A 181 -6.26 -42.68 32.97
C MET A 181 -7.63 -42.21 32.50
N TYR A 182 -7.86 -42.11 31.19
CA TYR A 182 -9.13 -41.73 30.58
C TYR A 182 -9.94 -42.97 30.23
N ARG A 183 -11.26 -42.94 30.52
CA ARG A 183 -12.16 -44.08 30.33
C ARG A 183 -12.14 -44.56 28.87
N THR A 184 -11.61 -45.76 28.67
CA THR A 184 -11.60 -46.46 27.39
C THR A 184 -12.93 -47.20 27.15
N ASN A 185 -13.15 -47.68 25.92
CA ASN A 185 -14.30 -48.54 25.59
C ASN A 185 -14.34 -49.86 26.38
N TRP A 186 -13.25 -50.21 27.08
CA TRP A 186 -13.12 -51.38 27.95
C TRP A 186 -13.47 -51.09 29.42
N GLY A 187 -13.92 -49.87 29.74
CA GLY A 187 -14.32 -49.47 31.10
C GLY A 187 -13.15 -49.12 32.04
N ILE A 188 -11.91 -49.15 31.56
CA ILE A 188 -10.69 -48.79 32.32
C ILE A 188 -10.47 -47.27 32.21
N GLY A 189 -10.30 -46.58 33.35
CA GLY A 189 -10.03 -45.14 33.44
C GLY A 189 -11.24 -44.28 33.88
N HIS A 190 -11.01 -42.99 34.13
CA HIS A 190 -12.02 -42.02 34.56
C HIS A 190 -12.67 -41.29 33.37
N GLY A 191 -13.97 -41.02 33.44
CA GLY A 191 -14.64 -40.21 32.41
C GLY A 191 -14.16 -38.75 32.48
N LEU A 192 -13.84 -38.13 31.34
CA LEU A 192 -13.39 -36.72 31.31
C LEU A 192 -14.45 -35.78 31.93
N LYS A 193 -15.73 -36.08 31.72
CA LYS A 193 -16.85 -35.40 32.38
C LYS A 193 -16.78 -35.53 33.91
N ASP A 194 -16.56 -36.74 34.41
CA ASP A 194 -16.46 -37.03 35.85
C ASP A 194 -15.27 -36.28 36.48
N ILE A 195 -14.11 -36.22 35.79
CA ILE A 195 -12.92 -35.48 36.25
C ILE A 195 -13.19 -33.97 36.34
N LEU A 196 -13.82 -33.39 35.33
CA LEU A 196 -14.14 -31.97 35.30
C LEU A 196 -15.20 -31.62 36.35
N GLU A 197 -16.23 -32.44 36.51
CA GLU A 197 -17.28 -32.22 37.51
C GLU A 197 -16.84 -32.50 38.95
N ALA A 198 -15.78 -33.30 39.14
CA ALA A 198 -15.16 -33.56 40.44
C ALA A 198 -14.35 -32.38 40.99
N HIS A 199 -14.03 -31.35 40.17
CA HIS A 199 -13.31 -30.13 40.60
C HIS A 199 -14.19 -29.18 41.44
N LYS A 200 -14.83 -29.70 42.51
CA LYS A 200 -15.66 -28.94 43.45
C LYS A 200 -14.92 -28.79 44.77
N GLY A 201 -14.95 -27.60 45.34
CA GLY A 201 -14.29 -27.30 46.61
C GLY A 201 -14.79 -25.99 47.22
N PRO A 202 -14.44 -25.71 48.48
CA PRO A 202 -14.91 -24.53 49.22
C PRO A 202 -14.57 -23.19 48.54
N PHE A 203 -13.52 -23.16 47.71
CA PHE A 203 -13.10 -21.97 46.95
C PHE A 203 -13.55 -21.97 45.48
N THR A 204 -14.04 -23.10 44.94
CA THR A 204 -14.37 -23.25 43.50
C THR A 204 -15.87 -23.41 43.22
N GLY A 205 -16.74 -23.43 44.24
CA GLY A 205 -18.20 -23.46 44.07
C GLY A 205 -18.69 -24.68 43.27
N GLN A 206 -19.41 -24.46 42.17
CA GLN A 206 -19.87 -25.54 41.26
C GLN A 206 -18.75 -26.14 40.38
N GLY A 207 -17.49 -25.72 40.55
CA GLY A 207 -16.34 -26.29 39.85
C GLY A 207 -16.37 -26.07 38.34
N HIS A 208 -15.95 -27.09 37.56
CA HIS A 208 -15.99 -27.09 36.09
C HIS A 208 -17.26 -27.74 35.52
N LYS A 209 -18.35 -27.81 36.30
CA LYS A 209 -19.64 -28.33 35.83
C LYS A 209 -20.09 -27.58 34.57
N GLY A 210 -20.46 -28.31 33.51
CA GLY A 210 -20.87 -27.74 32.21
C GLY A 210 -19.74 -27.52 31.20
N LEU A 211 -18.47 -27.58 31.62
CA LEU A 211 -17.31 -27.36 30.75
C LEU A 211 -17.13 -28.50 29.73
N TYR A 212 -17.41 -29.75 30.14
CA TYR A 212 -17.37 -30.90 29.23
C TYR A 212 -18.33 -30.73 28.05
N GLU A 213 -19.56 -30.28 28.33
CA GLU A 213 -20.56 -30.00 27.31
C GLU A 213 -20.14 -28.85 26.40
N ILE A 214 -19.52 -27.77 26.93
CA ILE A 214 -18.99 -26.68 26.10
C ILE A 214 -17.93 -27.20 25.13
N LEU A 215 -16.98 -27.98 25.66
CA LEU A 215 -15.87 -28.51 24.88
C LEU A 215 -16.30 -29.58 23.90
N THR A 216 -17.42 -30.27 24.08
CA THR A 216 -17.89 -31.29 23.13
C THR A 216 -18.87 -30.75 22.08
N THR A 217 -19.53 -29.62 22.37
CA THR A 217 -20.58 -29.05 21.49
C THR A 217 -20.10 -27.89 20.60
N SER A 218 -19.01 -27.20 20.95
CA SER A 218 -18.45 -26.12 20.12
C SER A 218 -17.06 -26.44 19.56
N TRP A 219 -16.97 -26.45 18.24
CA TRP A 219 -15.69 -26.54 17.51
C TRP A 219 -14.78 -25.32 17.80
N HIS A 220 -15.34 -24.12 17.97
CA HIS A 220 -14.54 -22.93 18.23
C HIS A 220 -13.94 -22.90 19.64
N ALA A 221 -14.64 -23.46 20.63
CA ALA A 221 -14.08 -23.64 21.97
C ALA A 221 -12.91 -24.63 21.98
N GLN A 222 -13.06 -25.78 21.30
CA GLN A 222 -11.97 -26.77 21.14
C GLN A 222 -10.78 -26.17 20.39
N LEU A 223 -11.04 -25.54 19.24
CA LEU A 223 -9.99 -24.96 18.41
C LEU A 223 -9.23 -23.86 19.15
N SER A 224 -9.93 -23.01 19.90
CA SER A 224 -9.29 -21.97 20.72
C SER A 224 -8.29 -22.56 21.72
N LEU A 225 -8.68 -23.60 22.48
CA LEU A 225 -7.78 -24.24 23.44
C LEU A 225 -6.61 -24.96 22.75
N ASN A 226 -6.87 -25.67 21.64
CA ASN A 226 -5.83 -26.36 20.89
C ASN A 226 -4.78 -25.38 20.33
N LEU A 227 -5.24 -24.24 19.78
CA LEU A 227 -4.34 -23.19 19.29
C LEU A 227 -3.55 -22.54 20.43
N ALA A 228 -4.16 -22.31 21.59
CA ALA A 228 -3.46 -21.77 22.76
C ALA A 228 -2.41 -22.75 23.29
N MET A 229 -2.73 -24.04 23.37
CA MET A 229 -1.80 -25.10 23.80
C MET A 229 -0.65 -25.28 22.82
N LEU A 230 -0.94 -25.40 21.51
CA LEU A 230 0.08 -25.55 20.47
C LEU A 230 0.96 -24.29 20.36
N GLY A 231 0.35 -23.11 20.45
CA GLY A 231 1.03 -21.82 20.46
C GLY A 231 1.99 -21.66 21.65
N SER A 232 1.55 -22.08 22.83
CA SER A 232 2.41 -22.09 24.03
C SER A 232 3.53 -23.13 23.89
N LEU A 233 3.22 -24.33 23.40
CA LEU A 233 4.18 -25.40 23.19
C LEU A 233 5.28 -24.98 22.20
N THR A 234 4.95 -24.34 21.09
CA THR A 234 5.97 -23.88 20.13
C THR A 234 6.88 -22.80 20.71
N ILE A 235 6.38 -21.91 21.57
CA ILE A 235 7.21 -20.92 22.28
C ILE A 235 8.16 -21.62 23.27
N VAL A 236 7.66 -22.62 24.00
CA VAL A 236 8.49 -23.45 24.89
C VAL A 236 9.57 -24.17 24.09
N VAL A 237 9.22 -24.77 22.95
CA VAL A 237 10.14 -25.44 22.04
C VAL A 237 11.23 -24.47 21.55
N ALA A 238 10.89 -23.24 21.17
CA ALA A 238 11.89 -22.24 20.78
C ALA A 238 12.98 -22.05 21.84
N HIS A 239 12.59 -21.90 23.11
CA HIS A 239 13.52 -21.72 24.22
C HIS A 239 14.29 -23.01 24.56
N HIS A 240 13.68 -24.19 24.36
CA HIS A 240 14.34 -25.47 24.61
C HIS A 240 15.36 -25.82 23.50
N MET A 241 15.08 -25.49 22.24
CA MET A 241 15.94 -25.85 21.11
C MET A 241 17.33 -25.22 21.13
N TYR A 242 17.51 -24.06 21.77
CA TYR A 242 18.84 -23.48 21.96
C TYR A 242 19.48 -23.90 23.29
N ALA A 243 18.69 -24.06 24.35
CA ALA A 243 19.19 -24.43 25.68
C ALA A 243 19.55 -25.92 25.81
N MET A 244 18.97 -26.76 24.94
CA MET A 244 19.18 -28.20 24.83
C MET A 244 19.10 -28.61 23.35
N PRO A 245 20.10 -28.26 22.51
CA PRO A 245 20.08 -28.51 21.07
C PRO A 245 19.91 -30.00 20.74
N PRO A 246 18.76 -30.43 20.19
CA PRO A 246 18.47 -31.85 20.04
C PRO A 246 19.13 -32.50 18.81
N TYR A 247 19.71 -31.69 17.91
CA TYR A 247 20.31 -32.17 16.66
C TYR A 247 21.84 -31.93 16.65
N PRO A 248 22.63 -32.87 16.09
CA PRO A 248 24.06 -32.68 15.86
C PRO A 248 24.37 -31.37 15.12
N TYR A 249 25.40 -30.67 15.56
CA TYR A 249 25.92 -29.39 15.02
C TYR A 249 24.97 -28.19 15.07
N LEU A 250 23.73 -28.37 15.55
CA LEU A 250 22.79 -27.26 15.69
C LEU A 250 23.35 -26.15 16.59
N ALA A 251 24.09 -26.50 17.64
CA ALA A 251 24.68 -25.56 18.59
C ALA A 251 25.72 -24.61 17.99
N THR A 252 26.37 -25.01 16.88
CA THR A 252 27.43 -24.22 16.22
C THR A 252 27.00 -23.59 14.90
N ASP A 253 25.76 -23.87 14.45
CA ASP A 253 25.09 -23.18 13.35
C ASP A 253 24.14 -22.10 13.88
N TYR A 254 24.74 -20.95 14.21
CA TYR A 254 24.06 -19.79 14.80
C TYR A 254 22.91 -19.25 13.93
N GLY A 255 23.06 -19.32 12.60
CA GLY A 255 22.02 -18.87 11.66
C GLY A 255 20.78 -19.77 11.71
N THR A 256 20.99 -21.08 11.79
CA THR A 256 19.89 -22.04 11.93
C THR A 256 19.22 -21.96 13.31
N GLN A 257 19.98 -21.80 14.40
CA GLN A 257 19.39 -21.57 15.73
C GLN A 257 18.54 -20.31 15.79
N LEU A 258 19.04 -19.19 15.28
CA LEU A 258 18.30 -17.93 15.25
C LEU A 258 17.03 -18.05 14.39
N SER A 259 17.12 -18.75 13.26
CA SER A 259 15.99 -18.99 12.36
C SER A 259 14.91 -19.85 13.01
N LEU A 260 15.28 -20.94 13.69
CA LEU A 260 14.34 -21.83 14.38
C LEU A 260 13.69 -21.13 15.58
N PHE A 261 14.47 -20.40 16.38
CA PHE A 261 13.93 -19.58 17.48
C PHE A 261 12.91 -18.57 16.94
N THR A 262 13.29 -17.78 15.93
CA THR A 262 12.42 -16.80 15.28
C THR A 262 11.15 -17.45 14.72
N HIS A 263 11.28 -18.55 13.99
CA HIS A 263 10.17 -19.27 13.38
C HIS A 263 9.15 -19.75 14.42
N HIS A 264 9.62 -20.42 15.48
CA HIS A 264 8.76 -20.97 16.53
C HIS A 264 8.10 -19.87 17.38
N MET A 265 8.78 -18.74 17.60
CA MET A 265 8.20 -17.57 18.26
C MET A 265 7.07 -16.92 17.44
N TRP A 266 7.26 -16.79 16.12
CA TRP A 266 6.22 -16.27 15.22
C TRP A 266 5.01 -17.19 15.13
N ILE A 267 5.22 -18.49 14.90
CA ILE A 267 4.12 -19.48 14.89
C ILE A 267 3.38 -19.43 16.22
N GLY A 268 4.10 -19.36 17.34
CA GLY A 268 3.51 -19.28 18.67
C GLY A 268 2.57 -18.11 18.86
N GLY A 269 3.04 -16.89 18.57
CA GLY A 269 2.19 -15.70 18.70
C GLY A 269 1.00 -15.71 17.74
N PHE A 270 1.15 -16.21 16.51
CA PHE A 270 0.03 -16.33 15.58
C PHE A 270 -1.05 -17.30 16.09
N LEU A 271 -0.64 -18.46 16.61
CA LEU A 271 -1.56 -19.43 17.18
C LEU A 271 -2.26 -18.87 18.43
N ILE A 272 -1.57 -18.13 19.29
CA ILE A 272 -2.16 -17.47 20.48
C ILE A 272 -3.19 -16.40 20.09
N VAL A 273 -2.90 -15.56 19.10
CA VAL A 273 -3.87 -14.56 18.62
C VAL A 273 -5.07 -15.25 17.94
N GLY A 274 -4.83 -16.31 17.17
CA GLY A 274 -5.87 -17.16 16.61
C GLY A 274 -6.75 -17.82 17.69
N ALA A 275 -6.16 -18.24 18.81
CA ALA A 275 -6.89 -18.78 19.95
C ALA A 275 -7.88 -17.77 20.53
N ALA A 276 -7.45 -16.51 20.72
CA ALA A 276 -8.32 -15.43 21.19
C ALA A 276 -9.42 -15.07 20.19
N ALA A 277 -9.13 -15.09 18.88
CA ALA A 277 -10.13 -14.88 17.83
C ALA A 277 -11.23 -15.95 17.89
N HIS A 278 -10.85 -17.23 17.97
CA HIS A 278 -11.82 -18.33 18.08
C HIS A 278 -12.57 -18.34 19.41
N ALA A 279 -11.94 -17.94 20.53
CA ALA A 279 -12.64 -17.74 21.79
C ALA A 279 -13.72 -16.65 21.67
N ALA A 280 -13.43 -15.53 21.01
CA ALA A 280 -14.40 -14.47 20.82
C ALA A 280 -15.53 -14.87 19.85
N ILE A 281 -15.25 -15.68 18.82
CA ILE A 281 -16.29 -16.26 17.93
C ILE A 281 -17.19 -17.21 18.74
N PHE A 282 -16.61 -18.09 19.56
CA PHE A 282 -17.36 -18.96 20.47
C PHE A 282 -18.28 -18.12 21.38
N MET A 283 -17.74 -17.06 21.99
CA MET A 283 -18.50 -16.16 22.83
C MET A 283 -19.69 -15.54 22.08
N VAL A 284 -19.54 -15.10 20.83
CA VAL A 284 -20.64 -14.47 20.08
C VAL A 284 -21.66 -15.50 19.57
N ARG A 285 -21.19 -16.61 18.99
CA ARG A 285 -22.03 -17.53 18.21
C ARG A 285 -22.58 -18.70 19.00
N ASP A 286 -21.76 -19.32 19.85
CA ASP A 286 -22.03 -20.64 20.42
C ASP A 286 -22.36 -20.57 21.93
N TYR A 287 -21.94 -19.53 22.63
CA TYR A 287 -22.23 -19.37 24.06
C TYR A 287 -23.66 -18.88 24.29
N ASP A 288 -24.44 -19.66 25.04
CA ASP A 288 -25.80 -19.32 25.44
C ASP A 288 -25.88 -19.07 26.97
N PRO A 289 -26.13 -17.83 27.42
CA PRO A 289 -26.20 -17.51 28.85
C PRO A 289 -27.44 -18.12 29.55
N THR A 290 -28.48 -18.53 28.82
CA THR A 290 -29.72 -19.05 29.42
C THR A 290 -29.58 -20.49 29.91
N THR A 291 -28.71 -21.28 29.29
CA THR A 291 -28.44 -22.67 29.63
C THR A 291 -27.20 -22.86 30.50
N ARG A 292 -26.45 -21.77 30.78
CA ARG A 292 -25.10 -21.78 31.37
C ARG A 292 -24.96 -20.94 32.65
N TYR A 293 -25.98 -20.97 33.50
CA TYR A 293 -26.00 -20.19 34.75
C TYR A 293 -25.07 -20.75 35.84
N ASN A 294 -24.22 -19.90 36.42
CA ASN A 294 -23.33 -20.19 37.56
C ASN A 294 -22.28 -21.29 37.31
N ASP A 295 -21.93 -21.54 36.03
CA ASP A 295 -20.78 -22.36 35.68
C ASP A 295 -19.46 -21.57 35.80
N LEU A 296 -18.33 -22.17 35.44
CA LEU A 296 -17.03 -21.49 35.50
C LEU A 296 -16.99 -20.24 34.61
N LEU A 297 -17.52 -20.33 33.39
CA LEU A 297 -17.39 -19.28 32.39
C LEU A 297 -18.31 -18.09 32.70
N ASP A 298 -19.54 -18.34 33.16
CA ASP A 298 -20.44 -17.29 33.66
C ASP A 298 -19.83 -16.52 34.83
N ARG A 299 -19.17 -17.21 35.78
CA ARG A 299 -18.48 -16.54 36.90
C ARG A 299 -17.34 -15.63 36.43
N VAL A 300 -16.52 -16.09 35.48
CA VAL A 300 -15.46 -15.27 34.84
C VAL A 300 -16.07 -14.05 34.15
N LEU A 301 -17.18 -14.22 33.42
CA LEU A 301 -17.86 -13.13 32.73
C LEU A 301 -18.46 -12.10 33.70
N ARG A 302 -18.94 -12.51 34.87
CA ARG A 302 -19.42 -11.60 35.93
C ARG A 302 -18.28 -10.78 36.56
N HIS A 303 -17.04 -11.27 36.49
CA HIS A 303 -15.86 -10.61 37.07
C HIS A 303 -14.99 -9.93 36.00
N ARG A 304 -15.43 -9.89 34.74
CA ARG A 304 -14.65 -9.37 33.60
C ARG A 304 -14.14 -7.94 33.80
N ASP A 305 -14.93 -7.08 34.45
CA ASP A 305 -14.53 -5.69 34.71
C ASP A 305 -13.35 -5.62 35.69
N ALA A 306 -13.38 -6.45 36.75
CA ALA A 306 -12.27 -6.54 37.71
C ALA A 306 -11.01 -7.14 37.07
N ILE A 307 -11.16 -8.17 36.24
CA ILE A 307 -10.05 -8.81 35.51
C ILE A 307 -9.37 -7.81 34.57
N ILE A 308 -10.15 -7.10 33.74
CA ILE A 308 -9.61 -6.10 32.81
C ILE A 308 -9.08 -4.87 33.54
N SER A 309 -9.71 -4.44 34.64
CA SER A 309 -9.20 -3.34 35.47
C SER A 309 -7.84 -3.68 36.10
N HIS A 310 -7.67 -4.89 36.62
CA HIS A 310 -6.41 -5.33 37.20
C HIS A 310 -5.31 -5.43 36.13
N LEU A 311 -5.65 -5.99 34.97
CA LEU A 311 -4.71 -6.11 33.86
C LEU A 311 -4.32 -4.74 33.28
N ASN A 312 -5.26 -3.79 33.23
CA ASN A 312 -4.98 -2.40 32.86
C ASN A 312 -4.04 -1.74 33.89
N TRP A 313 -4.28 -1.93 35.19
CA TRP A 313 -3.38 -1.46 36.24
C TRP A 313 -1.97 -2.06 36.09
N ALA A 314 -1.86 -3.36 35.84
CA ALA A 314 -0.58 -4.03 35.60
C ALA A 314 0.14 -3.47 34.36
N CYS A 315 -0.57 -3.23 33.26
CA CYS A 315 0.01 -2.61 32.06
C CYS A 315 0.51 -1.18 32.33
N ILE A 316 -0.27 -0.37 33.06
CA ILE A 316 0.11 0.99 33.44
C ILE A 316 1.34 0.96 34.34
N PHE A 317 1.35 0.11 35.37
CA PHE A 317 2.46 -0.05 36.29
C PHE A 317 3.74 -0.49 35.57
N LEU A 318 3.67 -1.56 34.76
CA LEU A 318 4.81 -2.04 33.99
C LEU A 318 5.30 -1.01 32.96
N GLY A 319 4.39 -0.29 32.31
CA GLY A 319 4.74 0.78 31.36
C GLY A 319 5.48 1.93 32.04
N PHE A 320 4.93 2.50 33.11
CA PHE A 320 5.59 3.58 33.86
C PHE A 320 6.93 3.14 34.44
N HIS A 321 7.02 1.91 34.96
CA HIS A 321 8.24 1.39 35.55
C HIS A 321 9.32 1.12 34.50
N SER A 322 9.00 0.38 33.42
CA SER A 322 9.96 0.01 32.38
C SER A 322 10.50 1.24 31.63
N PHE A 323 9.62 2.08 31.08
CA PHE A 323 10.07 3.28 30.36
C PHE A 323 10.71 4.30 31.30
N GLY A 324 10.24 4.42 32.55
CA GLY A 324 10.84 5.32 33.54
C GLY A 324 12.30 5.00 33.86
N LEU A 325 12.65 3.71 34.02
CA LEU A 325 14.03 3.28 34.27
C LEU A 325 14.95 3.55 33.08
N TYR A 326 14.47 3.33 31.86
CA TYR A 326 15.23 3.65 30.66
C TYR A 326 15.40 5.16 30.44
N ILE A 327 14.34 5.95 30.62
CA ILE A 327 14.39 7.42 30.56
C ILE A 327 15.35 7.96 31.61
N HIS A 328 15.36 7.40 32.82
CA HIS A 328 16.34 7.73 33.85
C HIS A 328 17.78 7.49 33.36
N ASN A 329 18.07 6.30 32.82
CA ASN A 329 19.40 5.97 32.32
C ASN A 329 19.85 6.83 31.14
N ASP A 330 18.95 7.10 30.18
CA ASP A 330 19.23 8.02 29.08
C ASP A 330 19.47 9.45 29.60
N THR A 331 18.73 9.89 30.62
CA THR A 331 18.90 11.20 31.25
C THR A 331 20.23 11.30 31.99
N MET A 332 20.59 10.31 32.82
CA MET A 332 21.85 10.31 33.57
C MET A 332 23.07 10.16 32.64
N SER A 333 22.94 9.36 31.59
CA SER A 333 23.95 9.26 30.51
C SER A 333 24.15 10.60 29.81
N ALA A 334 23.06 11.30 29.44
CA ALA A 334 23.11 12.62 28.81
C ALA A 334 23.70 13.70 29.73
N LEU A 335 23.52 13.56 31.05
CA LEU A 335 24.10 14.46 32.05
C LEU A 335 25.55 14.11 32.42
N GLY A 336 26.16 13.08 31.81
CA GLY A 336 27.53 12.65 32.11
C GLY A 336 27.69 12.05 33.51
N ARG A 337 26.64 11.44 34.05
CA ARG A 337 26.59 10.85 35.40
C ARG A 337 26.43 9.33 35.37
N PRO A 338 27.43 8.57 34.86
CA PRO A 338 27.33 7.11 34.75
C PRO A 338 27.22 6.39 36.10
N GLN A 339 27.72 6.99 37.18
CA GLN A 339 27.61 6.46 38.54
C GLN A 339 26.18 6.48 39.12
N ASP A 340 25.26 7.24 38.50
CA ASP A 340 23.87 7.36 38.93
C ASP A 340 22.91 6.58 38.00
N MET A 341 23.45 5.81 37.05
CA MET A 341 22.67 4.96 36.15
C MET A 341 22.33 3.62 36.81
N PHE A 342 21.20 3.03 36.40
CA PHE A 342 20.91 1.63 36.63
C PHE A 342 21.79 0.76 35.73
N SER A 343 22.84 0.17 36.31
CA SER A 343 23.79 -0.70 35.62
C SER A 343 24.44 -1.67 36.61
N ASP A 344 25.11 -2.70 36.10
CA ASP A 344 25.84 -3.66 36.93
C ASP A 344 27.04 -3.03 37.66
N THR A 345 27.49 -1.83 37.27
CA THR A 345 28.63 -1.12 37.86
C THR A 345 28.24 0.09 38.73
N ALA A 346 26.95 0.44 38.77
CA ALA A 346 26.41 1.58 39.52
C ALA A 346 25.18 1.15 40.34
N ILE A 347 23.97 1.58 39.97
CA ILE A 347 22.74 1.20 40.69
C ILE A 347 22.23 -0.15 40.15
N GLN A 348 22.57 -1.24 40.83
CA GLN A 348 22.27 -2.58 40.35
C GLN A 348 20.79 -2.95 40.56
N LEU A 349 20.13 -3.46 39.51
CA LEU A 349 18.82 -4.10 39.60
C LEU A 349 18.94 -5.55 39.17
N GLN A 350 18.83 -6.48 40.11
CA GLN A 350 19.01 -7.90 39.83
C GLN A 350 17.67 -8.59 39.55
N PRO A 351 17.55 -9.42 38.50
CA PRO A 351 16.36 -10.22 38.23
C PRO A 351 16.27 -11.42 39.17
N VAL A 352 16.05 -11.17 40.46
CA VAL A 352 16.09 -12.16 41.56
C VAL A 352 15.22 -13.39 41.30
N PHE A 353 14.00 -13.20 40.79
CA PHE A 353 13.10 -14.31 40.49
C PHE A 353 13.58 -15.17 39.32
N ALA A 354 14.12 -14.54 38.26
CA ALA A 354 14.68 -15.27 37.12
C ALA A 354 15.94 -16.04 37.55
N GLN A 355 16.82 -15.42 38.33
CA GLN A 355 18.01 -16.07 38.89
C GLN A 355 17.64 -17.24 39.82
N TRP A 356 16.57 -17.11 40.62
CA TRP A 356 16.06 -18.20 41.45
C TRP A 356 15.54 -19.37 40.60
N ILE A 357 14.84 -19.10 39.49
CA ILE A 357 14.42 -20.12 38.51
C ILE A 357 15.65 -20.77 37.87
N GLN A 358 16.62 -20.00 37.37
CA GLN A 358 17.86 -20.53 36.78
C GLN A 358 18.60 -21.45 37.76
N ASN A 359 18.76 -21.03 39.01
CA ASN A 359 19.38 -21.83 40.06
C ASN A 359 18.58 -23.10 40.37
N THR A 360 17.25 -23.03 40.36
CA THR A 360 16.39 -24.20 40.54
C THR A 360 16.59 -25.21 39.40
N HIS A 361 16.67 -24.72 38.15
CA HIS A 361 16.96 -25.56 36.99
C HIS A 361 18.39 -26.12 37.00
N ALA A 362 19.38 -25.37 37.47
CA ALA A 362 20.76 -25.82 37.62
C ALA A 362 20.92 -26.90 38.71
N LEU A 363 20.16 -26.79 39.80
CA LEU A 363 20.18 -27.75 40.91
C LEU A 363 19.27 -28.97 40.68
N ALA A 364 18.25 -28.87 39.82
CA ALA A 364 17.27 -29.91 39.57
C ALA A 364 17.86 -31.28 39.18
N PRO A 365 18.87 -31.37 38.27
CA PRO A 365 19.48 -32.65 37.92
C PRO A 365 20.02 -33.44 39.12
N GLY A 366 20.61 -32.74 40.11
CA GLY A 366 21.13 -33.38 41.33
C GLY A 366 20.05 -33.99 42.24
N ALA A 367 18.80 -33.56 42.11
CA ALA A 367 17.66 -34.05 42.90
C ALA A 367 16.76 -35.03 42.14
N THR A 368 16.58 -34.86 40.82
CA THR A 368 15.65 -35.65 40.00
C THR A 368 16.34 -36.71 39.13
N ALA A 369 17.67 -36.62 38.97
CA ALA A 369 18.45 -37.40 38.01
C ALA A 369 19.83 -37.80 38.59
N PRO A 370 19.91 -38.47 39.75
CA PRO A 370 21.17 -38.72 40.48
C PRO A 370 22.20 -39.60 39.73
N GLY A 371 21.81 -40.26 38.63
CA GLY A 371 22.69 -41.05 37.77
C GLY A 371 23.24 -40.31 36.54
N ALA A 372 22.89 -39.04 36.33
CA ALA A 372 23.39 -38.24 35.20
C ALA A 372 24.85 -37.80 35.43
N THR A 373 25.68 -37.89 34.40
CA THR A 373 27.10 -37.50 34.44
C THR A 373 27.34 -36.01 34.21
N ALA A 374 26.36 -35.28 33.66
CA ALA A 374 26.37 -33.82 33.48
C ALA A 374 24.95 -33.24 33.48
N SER A 375 24.80 -31.92 33.71
CA SER A 375 23.50 -31.24 33.60
C SER A 375 23.03 -31.22 32.14
N THR A 376 21.74 -31.46 31.89
CA THR A 376 21.12 -31.42 30.55
C THR A 376 21.05 -30.02 29.94
N SER A 377 21.17 -28.96 30.74
CA SER A 377 21.26 -27.58 30.23
C SER A 377 22.31 -26.79 31.00
N LEU A 378 23.48 -26.60 30.40
CA LEU A 378 24.60 -25.86 30.98
C LEU A 378 24.37 -24.33 30.88
N THR A 379 23.34 -23.89 30.15
CA THR A 379 22.94 -22.49 29.94
C THR A 379 22.54 -21.78 31.24
N TRP A 380 22.00 -22.53 32.21
CA TRP A 380 21.35 -21.99 33.41
C TRP A 380 22.24 -21.93 34.67
N GLY A 381 23.56 -22.00 34.53
CA GLY A 381 24.51 -21.63 35.59
C GLY A 381 25.18 -22.78 36.35
N GLY A 382 25.59 -23.86 35.67
CA GLY A 382 26.17 -25.03 36.35
C GLY A 382 27.17 -25.89 35.57
N GLY A 383 27.85 -25.38 34.53
CA GLY A 383 28.86 -26.19 33.83
C GLY A 383 29.86 -25.45 32.97
N ASP A 384 30.91 -26.15 32.56
CA ASP A 384 32.03 -25.66 31.75
C ASP A 384 31.61 -25.32 30.30
N LEU A 385 32.36 -24.42 29.66
CA LEU A 385 32.18 -24.06 28.25
C LEU A 385 32.32 -25.28 27.34
N VAL A 386 31.38 -25.46 26.41
CA VAL A 386 31.42 -26.50 25.38
C VAL A 386 31.76 -25.87 24.04
N ALA A 387 32.83 -26.33 23.39
CA ALA A 387 33.24 -25.87 22.07
C ALA A 387 33.39 -27.04 21.09
N VAL A 388 32.95 -26.81 19.85
CA VAL A 388 33.03 -27.79 18.75
C VAL A 388 33.69 -27.11 17.57
N GLY A 389 34.80 -27.68 17.08
CA GLY A 389 35.53 -27.14 15.91
C GLY A 389 36.00 -25.69 16.08
N GLY A 390 36.40 -25.29 17.29
CA GLY A 390 36.86 -23.93 17.61
C GLY A 390 35.74 -22.87 17.77
N LYS A 391 34.46 -23.28 17.69
CA LYS A 391 33.30 -22.43 17.97
C LYS A 391 32.67 -22.75 19.32
N VAL A 392 32.15 -21.74 19.99
CA VAL A 392 31.37 -21.91 21.22
C VAL A 392 30.02 -22.55 20.86
N ALA A 393 29.77 -23.76 21.36
CA ALA A 393 28.50 -24.47 21.22
C ALA A 393 27.53 -24.07 22.35
N LEU A 394 28.03 -23.94 23.58
CA LEU A 394 27.22 -23.51 24.71
C LEU A 394 28.07 -22.83 25.80
N LEU A 395 27.55 -21.75 26.39
CA LEU A 395 28.16 -20.98 27.48
C LEU A 395 27.07 -20.58 28.50
N PRO A 396 27.34 -20.59 29.82
CA PRO A 396 26.40 -20.08 30.83
C PRO A 396 26.04 -18.60 30.62
N ILE A 397 24.77 -18.24 30.78
CA ILE A 397 24.28 -16.87 30.55
C ILE A 397 23.95 -16.20 31.88
N PRO A 398 24.83 -15.34 32.42
CA PRO A 398 24.52 -14.56 33.61
C PRO A 398 23.46 -13.49 33.30
N LEU A 399 22.50 -13.33 34.21
CA LEU A 399 21.45 -12.30 34.13
C LEU A 399 21.83 -11.09 34.99
N GLY A 400 21.93 -9.92 34.37
CA GLY A 400 22.27 -8.66 35.05
C GLY A 400 21.18 -7.57 34.93
N THR A 401 21.57 -6.33 35.22
CA THR A 401 20.68 -5.15 35.20
C THR A 401 20.11 -4.88 33.81
N ALA A 402 20.90 -5.11 32.75
CA ALA A 402 20.46 -5.03 31.36
C ALA A 402 19.34 -6.04 31.05
N ASP A 403 19.49 -7.28 31.51
CA ASP A 403 18.48 -8.31 31.35
C ASP A 403 17.19 -7.93 32.09
N PHE A 404 17.29 -7.45 33.34
CA PHE A 404 16.14 -6.96 34.10
C PHE A 404 15.36 -5.89 33.31
N LEU A 405 16.02 -4.88 32.74
CA LEU A 405 15.38 -3.80 32.01
C LEU A 405 14.68 -4.27 30.72
N VAL A 406 15.32 -5.11 29.90
CA VAL A 406 14.73 -5.64 28.66
C VAL A 406 13.52 -6.54 28.95
N HIS A 407 13.60 -7.38 29.99
CA HIS A 407 12.49 -8.24 30.41
C HIS A 407 11.27 -7.44 30.87
N HIS A 408 11.45 -6.27 31.49
CA HIS A 408 10.33 -5.42 31.91
C HIS A 408 9.59 -4.78 30.73
N ILE A 409 10.31 -4.38 29.67
CA ILE A 409 9.68 -3.95 28.41
C ILE A 409 8.92 -5.12 27.76
N HIS A 410 9.54 -6.30 27.71
CA HIS A 410 8.88 -7.48 27.17
C HIS A 410 7.61 -7.82 27.95
N ALA A 411 7.67 -7.81 29.29
CA ALA A 411 6.53 -8.01 30.16
C ALA A 411 5.42 -6.99 29.88
N PHE A 412 5.73 -5.70 29.73
CA PHE A 412 4.75 -4.68 29.33
C PHE A 412 4.05 -5.06 28.01
N THR A 413 4.81 -5.40 26.96
CA THR A 413 4.23 -5.75 25.65
C THR A 413 3.38 -7.02 25.68
N ILE A 414 3.76 -8.04 26.46
CA ILE A 414 2.94 -9.25 26.67
C ILE A 414 1.62 -8.87 27.36
N HIS A 415 1.69 -8.13 28.47
CA HIS A 415 0.49 -7.82 29.27
C HIS A 415 -0.49 -6.94 28.50
N VAL A 416 0.01 -6.00 27.67
CA VAL A 416 -0.83 -5.21 26.76
C VAL A 416 -1.48 -6.10 25.69
N THR A 417 -0.74 -7.05 25.12
CA THR A 417 -1.30 -8.03 24.16
C THR A 417 -2.41 -8.86 24.82
N VAL A 418 -2.19 -9.36 26.03
CA VAL A 418 -3.20 -10.10 26.81
C VAL A 418 -4.39 -9.20 27.14
N LEU A 419 -4.16 -7.94 27.52
CA LEU A 419 -5.22 -6.97 27.82
C LEU A 419 -6.17 -6.81 26.64
N ILE A 420 -5.61 -6.61 25.45
CA ILE A 420 -6.39 -6.38 24.23
C ILE A 420 -7.16 -7.63 23.83
N LEU A 421 -6.48 -8.78 23.75
CA LEU A 421 -7.09 -10.04 23.34
C LEU A 421 -8.17 -10.50 24.34
N LEU A 422 -7.88 -10.46 25.63
CA LEU A 422 -8.81 -10.90 26.68
C LEU A 422 -10.02 -9.96 26.79
N LYS A 423 -9.82 -8.64 26.63
CA LYS A 423 -10.93 -7.69 26.54
C LYS A 423 -11.81 -7.98 25.33
N GLY A 424 -11.21 -8.31 24.18
CA GLY A 424 -11.93 -8.72 22.97
C GLY A 424 -12.81 -9.95 23.18
N VAL A 425 -12.34 -10.94 23.95
CA VAL A 425 -13.09 -12.17 24.28
C VAL A 425 -14.18 -11.91 25.32
N LEU A 426 -13.84 -11.30 26.46
CA LEU A 426 -14.77 -11.14 27.59
C LEU A 426 -15.91 -10.15 27.31
N PHE A 427 -15.69 -9.18 26.42
CA PHE A 427 -16.68 -8.18 26.01
C PHE A 427 -17.24 -8.42 24.60
N ALA A 428 -17.02 -9.62 24.03
CA ALA A 428 -17.48 -9.96 22.68
C ALA A 428 -19.01 -9.93 22.55
N ARG A 429 -19.74 -10.37 23.59
CA ARG A 429 -21.21 -10.44 23.59
C ARG A 429 -21.92 -9.17 24.02
N SER A 430 -21.33 -8.42 24.95
CA SER A 430 -21.93 -7.21 25.49
C SER A 430 -20.86 -6.32 26.13
N SER A 431 -21.12 -5.02 26.11
CA SER A 431 -20.34 -4.00 26.80
C SER A 431 -21.27 -2.90 27.28
N ARG A 432 -20.79 -1.99 28.13
CA ARG A 432 -21.58 -0.87 28.64
C ARG A 432 -22.06 0.08 27.53
N LEU A 433 -21.27 0.24 26.46
CA LEU A 433 -21.56 1.16 25.35
C LEU A 433 -22.40 0.49 24.25
N ILE A 434 -22.18 -0.80 24.02
CA ILE A 434 -22.95 -1.62 23.07
C ILE A 434 -23.39 -2.89 23.81
N PRO A 435 -24.61 -2.91 24.37
CA PRO A 435 -25.11 -4.06 25.15
C PRO A 435 -25.51 -5.25 24.28
N ASP A 436 -25.79 -5.02 23.00
CA ASP A 436 -26.35 -5.96 22.02
C ASP A 436 -25.32 -6.51 21.02
N LYS A 437 -24.02 -6.50 21.34
CA LYS A 437 -22.95 -6.99 20.44
C LYS A 437 -23.15 -8.42 19.96
N ALA A 438 -23.78 -9.28 20.76
CA ALA A 438 -24.12 -10.64 20.37
C ALA A 438 -24.98 -10.70 19.08
N ASN A 439 -25.82 -9.69 18.83
CA ASN A 439 -26.67 -9.60 17.64
C ASN A 439 -25.95 -8.99 16.42
N LEU A 440 -24.85 -8.26 16.66
CA LEU A 440 -24.05 -7.61 15.61
C LEU A 440 -22.99 -8.55 15.03
N GLY A 441 -22.68 -9.65 15.71
CA GLY A 441 -21.75 -10.67 15.25
C GLY A 441 -20.29 -10.38 15.63
N PHE A 442 -19.38 -11.27 15.21
CA PHE A 442 -17.94 -11.17 15.51
C PHE A 442 -17.28 -9.93 14.88
N ARG A 443 -17.84 -9.45 13.76
CA ARG A 443 -17.38 -8.28 13.02
C ARG A 443 -18.58 -7.40 12.70
N PHE A 444 -18.52 -6.14 13.12
CA PHE A 444 -19.48 -5.11 12.74
C PHE A 444 -18.76 -3.78 12.55
N PRO A 445 -19.14 -2.96 11.53
CA PRO A 445 -18.62 -1.61 11.37
C PRO A 445 -19.09 -0.74 12.55
N CYS A 446 -18.37 0.36 12.82
CA CYS A 446 -18.69 1.28 13.93
C CYS A 446 -20.21 1.49 14.04
N ASP A 447 -20.77 1.21 15.21
CA ASP A 447 -22.16 1.56 15.50
C ASP A 447 -22.21 3.09 15.50
N GLY A 448 -23.00 3.67 14.59
CA GLY A 448 -22.90 5.09 14.18
C GLY A 448 -23.01 6.11 15.33
N PRO A 449 -23.01 7.42 15.03
CA PRO A 449 -22.92 8.49 16.04
C PRO A 449 -23.99 8.45 17.14
N GLY A 450 -25.10 7.73 16.97
CA GLY A 450 -26.19 7.59 17.95
C GLY A 450 -25.89 6.80 19.24
N ARG A 451 -24.72 6.17 19.40
CA ARG A 451 -24.34 5.44 20.63
C ARG A 451 -22.92 5.75 21.14
N GLY A 452 -22.38 6.93 20.80
CA GLY A 452 -21.12 7.43 21.36
C GLY A 452 -19.87 7.23 20.49
N GLY A 453 -20.01 6.98 19.18
CA GLY A 453 -18.91 7.06 18.22
C GLY A 453 -17.74 6.10 18.48
N THR A 454 -18.00 4.96 19.11
CA THR A 454 -16.94 4.00 19.43
C THR A 454 -16.56 3.19 18.19
N CYS A 455 -15.59 3.67 17.41
CA CYS A 455 -14.88 2.84 16.47
C CYS A 455 -13.89 1.91 17.21
N GLN A 456 -13.60 0.74 16.63
CA GLN A 456 -12.67 -0.28 17.18
C GLN A 456 -13.17 -1.05 18.42
N VAL A 457 -14.46 -1.38 18.50
CA VAL A 457 -15.05 -2.11 19.64
C VAL A 457 -15.53 -3.51 19.34
N SER A 458 -15.48 -3.95 18.07
CA SER A 458 -15.82 -5.33 17.73
C SER A 458 -14.75 -6.29 18.24
N ALA A 459 -15.11 -7.57 18.38
CA ALA A 459 -14.14 -8.60 18.74
C ALA A 459 -13.01 -8.71 17.70
N TRP A 460 -13.32 -8.53 16.42
CA TRP A 460 -12.35 -8.46 15.33
C TRP A 460 -11.33 -7.32 15.51
N ASP A 461 -11.77 -6.14 15.94
CA ASP A 461 -10.87 -4.99 16.15
C ASP A 461 -9.82 -5.27 17.23
N HIS A 462 -10.20 -6.03 18.27
CA HIS A 462 -9.28 -6.46 19.33
C HIS A 462 -8.32 -7.54 18.83
N VAL A 463 -8.72 -8.40 17.90
CA VAL A 463 -7.81 -9.37 17.25
C VAL A 463 -6.79 -8.63 16.38
N PHE A 464 -7.23 -7.64 15.59
CA PHE A 464 -6.35 -6.82 14.76
C PHE A 464 -5.34 -6.03 15.60
N LEU A 465 -5.80 -5.34 16.64
CA LEU A 465 -4.93 -4.62 17.56
C LEU A 465 -4.02 -5.59 18.34
N GLY A 466 -4.53 -6.77 18.69
CA GLY A 466 -3.76 -7.83 19.34
C GLY A 466 -2.64 -8.39 18.47
N LEU A 467 -2.82 -8.50 17.15
CA LEU A 467 -1.75 -8.87 16.19
C LEU A 467 -0.62 -7.85 16.22
N PHE A 468 -0.94 -6.55 16.22
CA PHE A 468 0.06 -5.48 16.28
C PHE A 468 0.89 -5.54 17.58
N TRP A 469 0.24 -5.72 18.72
CA TRP A 469 0.96 -5.82 20.00
C TRP A 469 1.71 -7.14 20.18
N MET A 470 1.19 -8.23 19.61
CA MET A 470 1.89 -9.52 19.55
C MET A 470 3.16 -9.42 18.69
N TYR A 471 3.12 -8.69 17.57
CA TYR A 471 4.30 -8.39 16.75
C TYR A 471 5.38 -7.70 17.58
N ASN A 472 4.99 -6.69 18.38
CA ASN A 472 5.92 -5.97 19.25
C ASN A 472 6.49 -6.90 20.34
N ALA A 473 5.65 -7.71 20.98
CA ALA A 473 6.10 -8.66 22.00
C ALA A 473 7.11 -9.67 21.45
N ILE A 474 6.84 -10.26 20.28
CA ILE A 474 7.75 -11.18 19.59
C ILE A 474 9.05 -10.48 19.18
N SER A 475 8.97 -9.24 18.70
CA SER A 475 10.14 -8.49 18.25
C SER A 475 11.12 -8.22 19.40
N VAL A 476 10.61 -7.91 20.60
CA VAL A 476 11.46 -7.66 21.80
C VAL A 476 12.19 -8.92 22.23
N VAL A 477 11.54 -10.09 22.24
CA VAL A 477 12.18 -11.36 22.66
C VAL A 477 13.13 -11.92 21.61
N ILE A 478 12.81 -11.79 20.32
CA ILE A 478 13.75 -12.15 19.25
C ILE A 478 14.98 -11.24 19.31
N PHE A 479 14.78 -9.94 19.53
CA PHE A 479 15.90 -9.02 19.70
C PHE A 479 16.75 -9.40 20.92
N HIS A 480 16.13 -9.60 22.09
CA HIS A 480 16.85 -9.98 23.31
C HIS A 480 17.67 -11.25 23.08
N PHE A 481 17.06 -12.30 22.55
CA PHE A 481 17.73 -13.56 22.24
C PHE A 481 18.86 -13.37 21.23
N SER A 482 18.57 -12.78 20.07
CA SER A 482 19.54 -12.59 19.00
C SER A 482 20.74 -11.77 19.44
N TRP A 483 20.51 -10.68 20.17
CA TRP A 483 21.55 -9.77 20.61
C TRP A 483 22.36 -10.34 21.77
N LYS A 484 21.70 -10.91 22.79
CA LYS A 484 22.38 -11.56 23.92
C LYS A 484 23.27 -12.70 23.44
N MET A 485 22.77 -13.52 22.50
CA MET A 485 23.55 -14.63 21.97
C MET A 485 24.77 -14.15 21.17
N GLN A 486 24.64 -13.16 20.29
CA GLN A 486 25.78 -12.64 19.50
C GLN A 486 26.81 -11.89 20.34
N SER A 487 26.35 -11.18 21.37
CA SER A 487 27.21 -10.33 22.20
C SER A 487 27.93 -11.13 23.27
N ASP A 488 27.25 -12.00 23.99
CA ASP A 488 27.77 -12.60 25.22
C ASP A 488 28.00 -14.13 25.12
N VAL A 489 27.59 -14.80 24.04
CA VAL A 489 27.60 -16.29 23.98
C VAL A 489 28.33 -16.82 22.75
N TRP A 490 27.86 -16.51 21.55
CA TRP A 490 28.40 -17.00 20.28
C TRP A 490 29.74 -16.35 19.95
N GLY A 491 30.67 -17.16 19.43
CA GLY A 491 32.04 -16.73 19.20
C GLY A 491 32.98 -17.88 18.88
N SER A 492 34.26 -17.56 18.75
CA SER A 492 35.34 -18.53 18.61
C SER A 492 36.17 -18.64 19.89
N ILE A 493 36.73 -19.82 20.11
CA ILE A 493 37.68 -20.06 21.20
C ILE A 493 39.10 -20.19 20.62
N SER A 494 40.05 -19.50 21.25
CA SER A 494 41.47 -19.62 20.93
C SER A 494 42.11 -20.84 21.61
N ASP A 495 43.29 -21.27 21.14
CA ASP A 495 44.06 -22.37 21.75
C ASP A 495 44.45 -22.10 23.22
N GLN A 496 44.36 -20.84 23.69
CA GLN A 496 44.60 -20.42 25.07
C GLN A 496 43.32 -20.40 25.94
N GLY A 497 42.17 -20.81 25.39
CA GLY A 497 40.89 -20.85 26.10
C GLY A 497 40.15 -19.50 26.17
N VAL A 498 40.63 -18.46 25.50
CA VAL A 498 39.97 -17.13 25.47
C VAL A 498 38.87 -17.13 24.40
N VAL A 499 37.66 -16.72 24.80
CA VAL A 499 36.49 -16.59 23.92
C VAL A 499 36.46 -15.20 23.28
N THR A 500 36.28 -15.14 21.95
CA THR A 500 36.03 -13.91 21.21
C THR A 500 34.60 -13.92 20.68
N HIS A 501 33.74 -13.08 21.26
CA HIS A 501 32.33 -12.99 20.87
C HIS A 501 32.13 -12.27 19.54
N ILE A 502 31.04 -12.59 18.82
CA ILE A 502 30.73 -12.02 17.49
C ILE A 502 30.65 -10.48 17.54
N THR A 503 30.06 -9.92 18.61
CA THR A 503 29.92 -8.46 18.77
C THR A 503 30.65 -7.89 19.99
N GLY A 504 31.61 -8.64 20.54
CA GLY A 504 32.57 -8.13 21.53
C GLY A 504 32.08 -7.99 22.98
N GLY A 505 30.99 -8.66 23.40
CA GLY A 505 30.60 -8.73 24.82
C GLY A 505 30.03 -7.43 25.40
N ASN A 506 29.26 -6.68 24.62
CA ASN A 506 28.79 -5.34 24.98
C ASN A 506 27.33 -5.26 25.46
N PHE A 507 26.62 -6.38 25.61
CA PHE A 507 25.19 -6.40 25.92
C PHE A 507 24.84 -5.61 27.20
N ALA A 508 25.61 -5.80 28.26
CA ALA A 508 25.42 -5.14 29.56
C ALA A 508 25.64 -3.62 29.50
N GLN A 509 26.42 -3.14 28.53
CA GLN A 509 26.70 -1.71 28.35
C GLN A 509 25.70 -1.04 27.41
N SER A 510 25.25 -1.75 26.37
CA SER A 510 24.38 -1.16 25.34
C SER A 510 22.89 -1.27 25.66
N SER A 511 22.47 -2.32 26.36
CA SER A 511 21.05 -2.63 26.56
C SER A 511 20.43 -1.94 27.79
N ILE A 512 21.16 -1.04 28.48
CA ILE A 512 20.67 -0.27 29.64
C ILE A 512 20.10 1.11 29.27
N THR A 513 20.11 1.49 28.00
CA THR A 513 19.59 2.79 27.49
C THR A 513 18.70 2.55 26.25
N ILE A 514 17.69 3.40 26.00
CA ILE A 514 16.85 3.27 24.79
C ILE A 514 17.70 3.48 23.55
N ASN A 515 18.67 4.40 23.60
CA ASN A 515 19.54 4.68 22.46
C ASN A 515 20.45 3.51 22.11
N GLY A 516 21.01 2.80 23.10
CA GLY A 516 21.81 1.60 22.85
C GLY A 516 20.95 0.42 22.39
N TRP A 517 19.79 0.21 23.02
CA TRP A 517 18.81 -0.80 22.64
C TRP A 517 18.29 -0.62 21.20
N LEU A 518 17.89 0.60 20.82
CA LEU A 518 17.35 0.92 19.50
C LEU A 518 18.44 0.96 18.42
N ARG A 519 19.65 1.45 18.75
CA ARG A 519 20.80 1.36 17.84
C ARG A 519 21.09 -0.09 17.50
N ASP A 520 21.19 -0.97 18.51
CA ASP A 520 21.53 -2.38 18.31
C ASP A 520 20.37 -3.15 17.64
N PHE A 521 19.11 -2.76 17.88
CA PHE A 521 17.95 -3.29 17.15
C PHE A 521 17.99 -2.91 15.67
N LEU A 522 18.29 -1.64 15.36
CA LEU A 522 18.46 -1.16 13.98
C LEU A 522 19.71 -1.77 13.34
N TRP A 523 20.78 -1.99 14.12
CA TRP A 523 21.98 -2.68 13.68
C TRP A 523 21.72 -4.16 13.38
N ALA A 524 20.95 -4.88 14.20
CA ALA A 524 20.56 -6.26 13.92
C ALA A 524 19.64 -6.39 12.68
N GLN A 525 18.85 -5.35 12.37
CA GLN A 525 18.12 -5.27 11.10
C GLN A 525 19.03 -4.89 9.92
N ALA A 526 20.14 -4.18 10.16
CA ALA A 526 21.09 -3.74 9.14
C ALA A 526 22.25 -4.75 8.90
N SER A 527 22.61 -5.59 9.87
CA SER A 527 23.79 -6.45 9.87
C SER A 527 23.63 -7.76 9.09
N GLN A 528 22.69 -7.80 8.13
CA GLN A 528 22.67 -8.82 7.06
C GLN A 528 23.58 -8.46 5.88
N GLU A 529 24.43 -7.45 6.02
CA GLU A 529 25.40 -7.05 5.01
C GLU A 529 26.83 -7.18 5.55
N ASP A 530 27.43 -8.36 5.36
CA ASP A 530 28.84 -8.37 4.97
C ASP A 530 29.22 -9.70 4.30
N LEU A 531 29.55 -9.61 3.01
CA LEU A 531 30.42 -10.55 2.30
C LEU A 531 30.77 -9.95 0.94
N LYS A 532 32.09 -9.79 0.76
CA LYS A 532 32.84 -9.00 -0.22
C LYS A 532 32.63 -9.41 -1.68
N GLY A 533 32.64 -8.38 -2.54
CA GLY A 533 33.40 -8.27 -3.80
C GLY A 533 33.04 -9.20 -4.96
N ILE A 534 32.59 -8.63 -6.08
CA ILE A 534 33.09 -8.81 -7.47
C ILE A 534 32.15 -8.09 -8.48
N MET A 535 32.75 -7.33 -9.40
CA MET A 535 32.24 -6.72 -10.65
C MET A 535 31.09 -5.68 -10.57
N ALA A 536 31.46 -4.39 -10.68
CA ALA A 536 30.51 -3.29 -10.87
C ALA A 536 29.60 -3.50 -12.11
N LEU A 537 28.29 -3.35 -11.91
CA LEU A 537 27.26 -3.45 -12.96
C LEU A 537 27.08 -2.10 -13.68
N ARG A 538 26.68 -2.12 -14.96
CA ARG A 538 26.53 -0.91 -15.81
C ARG A 538 25.43 0.09 -15.40
N PHE A 539 24.54 -0.25 -14.47
CA PHE A 539 23.40 0.60 -14.08
C PHE A 539 23.40 0.88 -12.58
N PRO A 540 23.13 2.13 -12.14
CA PRO A 540 22.95 3.32 -12.96
C PRO A 540 24.29 3.87 -13.49
N ARG A 541 24.36 4.22 -14.79
CA ARG A 541 25.59 4.77 -15.41
C ARG A 541 25.98 6.13 -14.82
N PHE A 542 24.98 6.88 -14.35
CA PHE A 542 25.12 8.26 -13.89
C PHE A 542 25.50 8.40 -12.40
N SER A 543 25.68 7.29 -11.68
CA SER A 543 26.15 7.30 -10.29
C SER A 543 26.97 6.05 -9.99
N GLN A 544 28.29 6.21 -9.87
CA GLN A 544 29.24 5.15 -9.53
C GLN A 544 29.02 4.64 -8.11
N GLY A 545 28.69 5.52 -7.17
CA GLY A 545 28.36 5.14 -5.80
C GLY A 545 27.17 4.17 -5.73
N LEU A 546 26.11 4.42 -6.52
CA LEU A 546 24.98 3.50 -6.64
C LEU A 546 25.34 2.26 -7.48
N ALA A 547 26.12 2.39 -8.55
CA ALA A 547 26.49 1.25 -9.41
C ALA A 547 27.31 0.17 -8.68
N GLN A 548 28.02 0.56 -7.61
CA GLN A 548 28.79 -0.33 -6.75
C GLN A 548 27.95 -1.03 -5.66
N ASP A 549 26.69 -0.61 -5.45
CA ASP A 549 25.78 -1.23 -4.48
C ASP A 549 25.35 -2.64 -4.95
N PRO A 550 25.67 -3.71 -4.19
CA PRO A 550 25.39 -5.10 -4.60
C PRO A 550 23.95 -5.55 -4.31
N THR A 551 23.09 -4.66 -3.85
CA THR A 551 21.73 -4.97 -3.37
C THR A 551 20.65 -4.51 -4.36
N THR A 552 19.41 -4.99 -4.16
CA THR A 552 18.25 -4.53 -4.93
C THR A 552 17.95 -3.04 -4.74
N ARG A 553 18.48 -2.40 -3.68
CA ARG A 553 18.41 -0.95 -3.45
C ARG A 553 18.97 -0.15 -4.61
N ARG A 554 20.04 -0.65 -5.25
CA ARG A 554 20.66 -0.06 -6.45
C ARG A 554 19.65 0.21 -7.56
N ILE A 555 18.78 -0.76 -7.86
CA ILE A 555 17.78 -0.64 -8.93
C ILE A 555 16.78 0.45 -8.57
N TRP A 556 16.27 0.42 -7.34
CA TRP A 556 15.27 1.37 -6.87
C TRP A 556 15.79 2.80 -6.83
N PHE A 557 16.97 3.04 -6.26
CA PHE A 557 17.58 4.38 -6.29
C PHE A 557 17.99 4.79 -7.70
N GLY A 558 18.51 3.86 -8.52
CA GLY A 558 18.81 4.14 -9.92
C GLY A 558 17.57 4.54 -10.74
N ILE A 559 16.36 4.12 -10.36
CA ILE A 559 15.11 4.63 -10.95
C ILE A 559 14.72 5.96 -10.31
N ALA A 560 14.76 6.05 -8.97
CA ALA A 560 14.30 7.21 -8.23
C ALA A 560 15.13 8.49 -8.48
N THR A 561 16.44 8.37 -8.73
CA THR A 561 17.35 9.49 -8.97
C THR A 561 17.68 9.70 -10.45
N ALA A 562 17.05 8.96 -11.36
CA ALA A 562 17.29 9.08 -12.80
C ALA A 562 17.03 10.50 -13.34
N HIS A 563 16.09 11.23 -12.73
CA HIS A 563 15.74 12.60 -13.09
C HIS A 563 16.27 13.66 -12.11
N ASP A 564 17.03 13.26 -11.08
CA ASP A 564 17.77 14.20 -10.22
C ASP A 564 19.12 14.51 -10.89
N PHE A 565 19.09 15.21 -12.02
CA PHE A 565 20.26 15.43 -12.87
C PHE A 565 21.42 16.14 -12.14
N GLU A 566 21.12 16.97 -11.14
CA GLU A 566 22.12 17.68 -10.35
C GLU A 566 23.00 16.75 -9.50
N SER A 567 22.50 15.57 -9.12
CA SER A 567 23.26 14.59 -8.32
C SER A 567 24.00 13.55 -9.18
N HIS A 568 23.98 13.70 -10.51
CA HIS A 568 24.71 12.80 -11.40
C HIS A 568 26.22 13.09 -11.37
N ASP A 569 27.02 12.03 -11.45
CA ASP A 569 28.49 12.16 -11.46
C ASP A 569 28.96 13.03 -12.65
N ASP A 570 29.93 13.90 -12.40
CA ASP A 570 30.55 14.81 -13.38
C ASP A 570 29.56 15.70 -14.15
N ILE A 571 28.40 16.03 -13.55
CA ILE A 571 27.45 16.97 -14.15
C ILE A 571 28.00 18.41 -14.07
N THR A 572 27.97 19.11 -15.21
CA THR A 572 28.25 20.55 -15.27
C THR A 572 26.93 21.33 -15.39
N GLU A 573 26.92 22.59 -14.95
CA GLU A 573 25.73 23.45 -15.07
C GLU A 573 25.21 23.52 -16.52
N GLU A 574 26.11 23.67 -17.50
CA GLU A 574 25.74 23.67 -18.91
C GLU A 574 25.03 22.38 -19.33
N ARG A 575 25.58 21.23 -18.94
CA ARG A 575 25.00 19.93 -19.29
C ARG A 575 23.66 19.69 -18.57
N LEU A 576 23.51 20.20 -17.35
CA LEU A 576 22.25 20.16 -16.60
C LEU A 576 21.13 20.86 -17.38
N TYR A 577 21.34 22.12 -17.79
CA TYR A 577 20.34 22.87 -18.56
C TYR A 577 20.03 22.21 -19.91
N GLN A 578 21.05 21.70 -20.61
CA GLN A 578 20.86 21.01 -21.90
C GLN A 578 20.04 19.73 -21.76
N ASN A 579 20.30 18.92 -20.72
CA ASN A 579 19.53 17.71 -20.45
C ASN A 579 18.06 18.05 -20.12
N ILE A 580 17.82 19.03 -19.24
CA ILE A 580 16.47 19.50 -18.88
C ILE A 580 15.73 20.00 -20.13
N PHE A 581 16.39 20.79 -20.97
CA PHE A 581 15.79 21.32 -22.19
C PHE A 581 15.35 20.22 -23.17
N ALA A 582 16.20 19.20 -23.37
CA ALA A 582 15.82 18.05 -24.19
C ALA A 582 14.68 17.24 -23.55
N SER A 583 14.67 17.09 -22.22
CA SER A 583 13.57 16.46 -21.48
C SER A 583 12.24 17.21 -21.63
N HIS A 584 12.24 18.54 -21.70
CA HIS A 584 11.03 19.32 -21.98
C HIS A 584 10.44 18.98 -23.36
N PHE A 585 11.27 18.88 -24.41
CA PHE A 585 10.83 18.43 -25.73
C PHE A 585 10.29 17.01 -25.73
N GLY A 586 10.93 16.11 -24.97
CA GLY A 586 10.42 14.75 -24.76
C GLY A 586 9.03 14.75 -24.12
N GLN A 587 8.82 15.56 -23.08
CA GLN A 587 7.53 15.68 -22.41
C GLN A 587 6.45 16.29 -23.32
N LEU A 588 6.78 17.32 -24.10
CA LEU A 588 5.86 17.90 -25.08
C LEU A 588 5.45 16.88 -26.14
N ALA A 589 6.39 16.07 -26.65
CA ALA A 589 6.09 15.01 -27.60
C ALA A 589 5.10 13.99 -27.04
N ILE A 590 5.23 13.62 -25.76
CA ILE A 590 4.30 12.71 -25.07
C ILE A 590 2.90 13.35 -24.97
N ILE A 591 2.80 14.64 -24.63
CA ILE A 591 1.52 15.36 -24.57
C ILE A 591 0.84 15.36 -25.94
N PHE A 592 1.55 15.72 -27.01
CA PHE A 592 0.99 15.72 -28.36
C PHE A 592 0.57 14.33 -28.84
N LEU A 593 1.37 13.30 -28.53
CA LEU A 593 1.02 11.90 -28.86
C LEU A 593 -0.22 11.44 -28.08
N TRP A 594 -0.34 11.79 -26.81
CA TRP A 594 -1.52 11.49 -26.00
C TRP A 594 -2.78 12.17 -26.57
N THR A 595 -2.71 13.45 -26.92
CA THR A 595 -3.84 14.16 -27.53
C THR A 595 -4.19 13.60 -28.91
N SER A 596 -3.18 13.24 -29.71
CA SER A 596 -3.35 12.51 -30.99
C SER A 596 -4.11 11.19 -30.80
N GLY A 597 -3.72 10.40 -29.79
CA GLY A 597 -4.41 9.14 -29.44
C GLY A 597 -5.88 9.34 -29.06
N ASN A 598 -6.20 10.37 -28.27
CA ASN A 598 -7.58 10.69 -27.92
C ASN A 598 -8.43 11.00 -29.15
N LEU A 599 -7.94 11.86 -30.05
CA LEU A 599 -8.62 12.19 -31.32
C LEU A 599 -8.79 10.95 -32.18
N PHE A 600 -7.74 10.14 -32.34
CA PHE A 600 -7.75 8.95 -33.18
C PHE A 600 -8.76 7.90 -32.69
N HIS A 601 -8.80 7.60 -31.39
CA HIS A 601 -9.74 6.61 -30.86
C HIS A 601 -11.20 7.05 -30.99
N VAL A 602 -11.49 8.34 -30.81
CA VAL A 602 -12.84 8.87 -31.02
C VAL A 602 -13.22 8.86 -32.50
N ALA A 603 -12.31 9.25 -33.39
CA ALA A 603 -12.53 9.21 -34.84
C ALA A 603 -12.77 7.78 -35.37
N TRP A 604 -12.05 6.80 -34.82
CA TRP A 604 -12.09 5.42 -35.31
C TRP A 604 -13.22 4.60 -34.68
N GLN A 605 -13.39 4.68 -33.36
CA GLN A 605 -14.26 3.79 -32.57
C GLN A 605 -15.34 4.54 -31.80
N GLY A 606 -15.28 5.87 -31.78
CA GLY A 606 -16.27 6.72 -31.14
C GLY A 606 -17.53 6.88 -31.98
N ASN A 607 -18.47 7.61 -31.41
CA ASN A 607 -19.75 7.99 -32.00
C ASN A 607 -19.89 9.51 -32.16
N PHE A 608 -18.80 10.21 -32.48
CA PHE A 608 -18.76 11.69 -32.50
C PHE A 608 -19.81 12.30 -33.43
N GLU A 609 -19.93 11.83 -34.68
CA GLU A 609 -20.93 12.33 -35.62
C GLU A 609 -22.38 12.12 -35.14
N SER A 610 -22.68 10.96 -34.55
CA SER A 610 -24.00 10.71 -33.95
C SER A 610 -24.25 11.60 -32.74
N TRP A 611 -23.23 11.84 -31.92
CA TRP A 611 -23.31 12.74 -30.77
C TRP A 611 -23.53 14.19 -31.20
N VAL A 612 -22.90 14.64 -32.29
CA VAL A 612 -23.08 15.98 -32.86
C VAL A 612 -24.54 16.24 -33.27
N GLN A 613 -25.26 15.21 -33.73
CA GLN A 613 -26.68 15.32 -34.09
C GLN A 613 -27.61 15.38 -32.87
N ASP A 614 -27.28 14.66 -31.79
CA ASP A 614 -28.05 14.68 -30.55
C ASP A 614 -27.15 14.66 -29.29
N PRO A 615 -26.58 15.82 -28.92
CA PRO A 615 -25.60 15.93 -27.84
C PRO A 615 -26.16 15.64 -26.44
N LEU A 616 -27.49 15.67 -26.28
CA LEU A 616 -28.18 15.53 -24.99
C LEU A 616 -28.47 14.07 -24.64
N HIS A 617 -28.79 13.23 -25.64
CA HIS A 617 -29.20 11.85 -25.38
C HIS A 617 -28.15 10.81 -25.79
N VAL A 618 -27.30 11.11 -26.78
CA VAL A 618 -26.21 10.21 -27.17
C VAL A 618 -25.09 10.33 -26.15
N ARG A 619 -24.63 9.19 -25.63
CA ARG A 619 -23.50 9.18 -24.69
C ARG A 619 -22.17 9.11 -25.45
N PRO A 620 -21.18 9.95 -25.13
CA PRO A 620 -19.91 9.96 -25.85
C PRO A 620 -19.09 8.69 -25.58
N ILE A 621 -18.58 8.06 -26.64
CA ILE A 621 -17.75 6.86 -26.57
C ILE A 621 -16.26 7.24 -26.56
N ALA A 622 -15.51 6.68 -25.63
CA ALA A 622 -14.06 6.88 -25.54
C ALA A 622 -13.31 5.99 -26.56
N HIS A 623 -13.51 4.67 -26.47
CA HIS A 623 -12.89 3.66 -27.32
C HIS A 623 -13.58 2.30 -27.14
N ALA A 624 -13.32 1.37 -28.07
CA ALA A 624 -13.77 -0.02 -27.97
C ALA A 624 -12.99 -0.80 -26.90
N ILE A 625 -13.64 -1.82 -26.33
CA ILE A 625 -13.03 -2.75 -25.38
C ILE A 625 -12.74 -4.05 -26.13
N TRP A 626 -11.46 -4.43 -26.15
CA TRP A 626 -11.02 -5.75 -26.59
C TRP A 626 -10.39 -6.46 -25.40
N ASP A 627 -11.19 -7.24 -24.67
CA ASP A 627 -10.73 -8.03 -23.53
C ASP A 627 -11.21 -9.48 -23.70
N PRO A 628 -10.31 -10.43 -24.06
CA PRO A 628 -10.68 -11.83 -24.29
C PRO A 628 -11.17 -12.54 -23.02
N HIS A 629 -11.01 -11.94 -21.84
CA HIS A 629 -11.49 -12.49 -20.57
C HIS A 629 -12.96 -12.15 -20.27
N PHE A 630 -13.58 -11.25 -21.05
CA PHE A 630 -14.98 -10.91 -20.87
C PHE A 630 -15.87 -12.09 -21.26
N GLY A 631 -16.62 -12.61 -20.29
CA GLY A 631 -17.75 -13.50 -20.59
C GLY A 631 -18.83 -12.75 -21.38
N GLN A 632 -19.66 -13.49 -22.11
CA GLN A 632 -20.74 -12.93 -22.94
C GLN A 632 -21.64 -11.89 -22.21
N PRO A 633 -22.03 -12.09 -20.93
CA PRO A 633 -22.83 -11.08 -20.22
C PRO A 633 -22.09 -9.75 -20.02
N ALA A 634 -20.76 -9.78 -19.89
CA ALA A 634 -19.94 -8.58 -19.80
C ALA A 634 -19.86 -7.86 -21.15
N VAL A 635 -19.68 -8.62 -22.24
CA VAL A 635 -19.72 -8.09 -23.60
C VAL A 635 -21.05 -7.36 -23.85
N GLU A 636 -22.17 -7.98 -23.50
CA GLU A 636 -23.50 -7.38 -23.66
C GLU A 636 -23.68 -6.12 -22.82
N ALA A 637 -23.27 -6.13 -21.54
CA ALA A 637 -23.44 -4.98 -20.67
C ALA A 637 -22.56 -3.77 -21.04
N PHE A 638 -21.38 -4.01 -21.63
CA PHE A 638 -20.51 -2.97 -22.13
C PHE A 638 -20.82 -2.56 -23.57
N THR A 639 -21.66 -3.32 -24.29
CA THR A 639 -22.19 -2.92 -25.60
C THR A 639 -23.35 -1.94 -25.39
N ARG A 640 -23.01 -0.66 -25.35
CA ARG A 640 -23.93 0.44 -25.00
C ARG A 640 -23.62 1.71 -25.78
N GLY A 641 -24.49 2.70 -25.69
CA GLY A 641 -24.29 3.98 -26.38
C GLY A 641 -24.46 3.90 -27.90
N GLY A 642 -25.22 2.91 -28.38
CA GLY A 642 -25.48 2.67 -29.81
C GLY A 642 -24.36 1.94 -30.56
N ALA A 643 -23.31 1.47 -29.87
CA ALA A 643 -22.22 0.72 -30.48
C ALA A 643 -22.60 -0.73 -30.78
N LEU A 644 -21.97 -1.32 -31.81
CA LEU A 644 -22.12 -2.73 -32.21
C LEU A 644 -21.31 -3.70 -31.32
N GLY A 645 -20.51 -3.18 -30.39
CA GLY A 645 -19.71 -4.00 -29.47
C GLY A 645 -19.33 -3.26 -28.19
N PRO A 646 -18.55 -3.90 -27.30
CA PRO A 646 -18.20 -3.36 -25.99
C PRO A 646 -17.41 -2.04 -26.06
N VAL A 647 -17.83 -1.02 -25.31
CA VAL A 647 -17.22 0.31 -25.30
C VAL A 647 -17.15 0.96 -23.92
N ASN A 648 -16.19 1.87 -23.76
CA ASN A 648 -16.14 2.78 -22.61
C ASN A 648 -16.83 4.11 -22.93
N ILE A 649 -17.59 4.64 -21.97
CA ILE A 649 -18.15 6.00 -22.06
C ILE A 649 -17.08 7.00 -21.65
N ALA A 650 -16.92 8.06 -22.43
CA ALA A 650 -15.99 9.14 -22.14
C ALA A 650 -16.57 10.10 -21.08
N TYR A 651 -15.75 10.49 -20.11
CA TYR A 651 -16.07 11.51 -19.11
C TYR A 651 -15.01 12.62 -19.08
N SER A 652 -14.23 12.76 -20.15
CA SER A 652 -13.14 13.72 -20.28
C SER A 652 -13.58 15.08 -20.84
N GLY A 653 -14.82 15.20 -21.33
CA GLY A 653 -15.35 16.44 -21.93
C GLY A 653 -14.82 16.78 -23.32
N VAL A 654 -14.05 15.87 -23.95
CA VAL A 654 -13.43 16.14 -25.25
C VAL A 654 -14.44 16.29 -26.39
N TYR A 655 -15.59 15.62 -26.31
CA TYR A 655 -16.68 15.77 -27.29
C TYR A 655 -17.25 17.19 -27.27
N GLN A 656 -17.63 17.69 -26.09
CA GLN A 656 -18.15 19.04 -25.90
C GLN A 656 -17.12 20.09 -26.32
N TRP A 657 -15.85 19.89 -25.97
CA TRP A 657 -14.78 20.80 -26.39
C TRP A 657 -14.61 20.85 -27.91
N TRP A 658 -14.41 19.70 -28.57
CA TRP A 658 -14.20 19.62 -30.02
C TRP A 658 -15.40 20.11 -30.83
N TYR A 659 -16.61 19.83 -30.35
CA TYR A 659 -17.82 20.36 -30.95
C TYR A 659 -17.93 21.89 -30.82
N THR A 660 -17.60 22.44 -29.65
CA THR A 660 -17.63 23.90 -29.42
C THR A 660 -16.66 24.64 -30.34
N ILE A 661 -15.48 24.07 -30.59
CA ILE A 661 -14.45 24.69 -31.46
C ILE A 661 -14.68 24.44 -32.97
N GLY A 662 -15.75 23.73 -33.34
CA GLY A 662 -16.19 23.63 -34.74
C GLY A 662 -15.87 22.31 -35.45
N LEU A 663 -15.37 21.28 -34.76
CA LEU A 663 -15.22 19.95 -35.35
C LEU A 663 -16.58 19.27 -35.46
N ARG A 664 -16.85 18.58 -36.58
CA ARG A 664 -18.16 18.00 -36.89
C ARG A 664 -18.09 16.55 -37.37
N THR A 665 -17.00 16.16 -38.04
CA THR A 665 -16.86 14.84 -38.65
C THR A 665 -15.72 14.04 -38.04
N ASN A 666 -15.73 12.73 -38.27
CA ASN A 666 -14.61 11.86 -37.90
C ASN A 666 -13.35 12.17 -38.72
N GLU A 667 -13.51 12.68 -39.95
CA GLU A 667 -12.40 13.15 -40.78
C GLU A 667 -11.67 14.32 -40.12
N ASP A 668 -12.41 15.30 -39.57
CA ASP A 668 -11.82 16.43 -38.83
C ASP A 668 -10.91 15.93 -37.68
N LEU A 669 -11.42 14.97 -36.90
CA LEU A 669 -10.70 14.39 -35.77
C LEU A 669 -9.46 13.60 -36.23
N TYR A 670 -9.61 12.80 -37.29
CA TYR A 670 -8.53 11.99 -37.83
C TYR A 670 -7.38 12.84 -38.39
N THR A 671 -7.70 13.89 -39.16
CA THR A 671 -6.69 14.84 -39.66
C THR A 671 -5.99 15.57 -38.51
N GLY A 672 -6.74 15.96 -37.46
CA GLY A 672 -6.16 16.53 -36.24
C GLY A 672 -5.21 15.57 -35.53
N ALA A 673 -5.56 14.28 -35.46
CA ALA A 673 -4.71 13.25 -34.86
C ALA A 673 -3.38 13.10 -35.62
N LEU A 674 -3.42 13.02 -36.96
CA LEU A 674 -2.21 12.95 -37.79
C LEU A 674 -1.33 14.20 -37.66
N PHE A 675 -1.95 15.38 -37.60
CA PHE A 675 -1.23 16.64 -37.37
C PHE A 675 -0.48 16.61 -36.04
N LEU A 676 -1.13 16.24 -34.93
CA LEU A 676 -0.47 16.18 -33.62
C LEU A 676 0.59 15.07 -33.53
N LEU A 677 0.41 13.96 -34.24
CA LEU A 677 1.44 12.93 -34.36
C LEU A 677 2.69 13.46 -35.08
N PHE A 678 2.51 14.24 -36.14
CA PHE A 678 3.60 14.90 -36.84
C PHE A 678 4.31 15.94 -35.96
N ILE A 679 3.56 16.76 -35.21
CA ILE A 679 4.15 17.71 -34.25
C ILE A 679 4.90 17.01 -33.11
N SER A 680 4.40 15.85 -32.64
CA SER A 680 5.10 15.01 -31.67
C SER A 680 6.46 14.54 -32.20
N ALA A 681 6.51 14.05 -33.45
CA ALA A 681 7.75 13.65 -34.10
C ALA A 681 8.73 14.82 -34.27
N ILE A 682 8.25 15.99 -34.69
CA ILE A 682 9.07 17.22 -34.78
C ILE A 682 9.65 17.58 -33.41
N SER A 683 8.86 17.49 -32.34
CA SER A 683 9.31 17.81 -30.98
C SER A 683 10.46 16.89 -30.53
N LEU A 684 10.38 15.59 -30.81
CA LEU A 684 11.48 14.65 -30.53
C LEU A 684 12.74 14.97 -31.34
N ILE A 685 12.58 15.28 -32.63
CA ILE A 685 13.71 15.66 -33.50
C ILE A 685 14.34 16.97 -33.01
N ALA A 686 13.55 17.96 -32.59
CA ALA A 686 14.04 19.21 -32.05
C ALA A 686 14.85 19.00 -30.75
N GLY A 687 14.34 18.17 -29.83
CA GLY A 687 15.05 17.78 -28.62
C GLY A 687 16.40 17.09 -28.93
N TRP A 688 16.40 16.14 -29.87
CA TRP A 688 17.63 15.47 -30.32
C TRP A 688 18.60 16.41 -31.03
N LEU A 689 18.10 17.33 -31.85
CA LEU A 689 18.89 18.32 -32.59
C LEU A 689 19.63 19.24 -31.62
N HIS A 690 18.96 19.74 -30.58
CA HIS A 690 19.57 20.60 -29.56
C HIS A 690 20.52 19.89 -28.62
N LEU A 691 20.67 18.56 -28.72
CA LEU A 691 21.74 17.80 -28.09
C LEU A 691 22.95 17.59 -29.02
N GLN A 692 22.85 17.91 -30.31
CA GLN A 692 23.98 17.79 -31.24
C GLN A 692 25.00 18.90 -31.00
N PRO A 693 26.32 18.61 -31.05
CA PRO A 693 27.37 19.56 -30.67
C PRO A 693 27.27 20.96 -31.30
N LYS A 694 26.79 21.06 -32.54
CA LYS A 694 26.64 22.33 -33.27
C LYS A 694 25.48 23.21 -32.77
N TRP A 695 24.43 22.61 -32.20
CA TRP A 695 23.15 23.27 -31.91
C TRP A 695 22.82 23.33 -30.42
N LYS A 696 23.78 22.97 -29.56
CA LYS A 696 23.66 23.05 -28.10
C LYS A 696 23.59 24.51 -27.66
N PRO A 697 22.53 24.93 -26.94
CA PRO A 697 22.47 26.26 -26.37
C PRO A 697 23.49 26.42 -25.23
N SER A 698 24.04 27.63 -25.09
CA SER A 698 24.94 27.99 -23.99
C SER A 698 24.16 28.37 -22.73
N VAL A 699 24.81 28.34 -21.56
CA VAL A 699 24.20 28.77 -20.28
C VAL A 699 23.67 30.20 -20.33
N SER A 700 24.37 31.11 -21.02
CA SER A 700 23.93 32.51 -21.18
C SER A 700 22.58 32.63 -21.89
N TRP A 701 22.24 31.70 -22.78
CA TRP A 701 20.94 31.65 -23.44
C TRP A 701 19.85 31.22 -22.46
N PHE A 702 20.09 30.19 -21.64
CA PHE A 702 19.14 29.71 -20.64
C PHE A 702 18.85 30.75 -19.54
N LYS A 703 19.86 31.53 -19.16
CA LYS A 703 19.77 32.58 -18.13
C LYS A 703 19.32 33.95 -18.66
N ASN A 704 18.99 34.07 -19.96
CA ASN A 704 18.45 35.30 -20.51
C ASN A 704 16.93 35.40 -20.25
N ALA A 705 16.60 35.81 -19.03
CA ALA A 705 15.22 35.86 -18.54
C ALA A 705 14.37 36.93 -19.25
N GLU A 706 14.94 38.11 -19.55
CA GLU A 706 14.21 39.18 -20.27
C GLU A 706 13.78 38.72 -21.67
N SER A 707 14.69 38.13 -22.45
CA SER A 707 14.36 37.62 -23.79
C SER A 707 13.30 36.52 -23.71
N ARG A 708 13.45 35.58 -22.77
CA ARG A 708 12.50 34.47 -22.60
C ARG A 708 11.10 34.97 -22.24
N LEU A 709 10.99 35.90 -21.28
CA LEU A 709 9.69 36.47 -20.88
C LEU A 709 9.04 37.24 -22.02
N ASN A 710 9.79 38.07 -22.75
CA ASN A 710 9.24 38.80 -23.89
C ASN A 710 8.67 37.86 -24.95
N HIS A 711 9.42 36.82 -25.34
CA HIS A 711 8.97 35.85 -26.35
C HIS A 711 7.81 34.97 -25.85
N HIS A 712 7.78 34.61 -24.55
CA HIS A 712 6.69 33.81 -24.01
C HIS A 712 5.41 34.63 -23.82
N LEU A 713 5.50 35.85 -23.32
CA LEU A 713 4.34 36.74 -23.17
C LEU A 713 3.80 37.14 -24.54
N SER A 714 4.61 37.73 -25.41
CA SER A 714 4.12 38.21 -26.71
C SER A 714 3.88 37.07 -27.71
N GLY A 715 4.82 36.13 -27.84
CA GLY A 715 4.76 35.04 -28.81
C GLY A 715 3.87 33.89 -28.35
N LEU A 716 4.25 33.20 -27.27
CA LEU A 716 3.55 32.00 -26.82
C LEU A 716 2.13 32.28 -26.31
N PHE A 717 1.88 33.39 -25.62
CA PHE A 717 0.54 33.73 -25.15
C PHE A 717 -0.17 34.72 -26.07
N GLY A 718 0.45 35.85 -26.42
CA GLY A 718 -0.15 36.88 -27.26
C GLY A 718 -0.53 36.39 -28.67
N VAL A 719 0.45 35.91 -29.45
CA VAL A 719 0.22 35.44 -30.82
C VAL A 719 -0.66 34.18 -30.83
N SER A 720 -0.50 33.24 -29.89
CA SER A 720 -1.37 32.07 -29.82
C SER A 720 -2.82 32.42 -29.46
N SER A 721 -3.06 33.37 -28.55
CA SER A 721 -4.42 33.84 -28.23
C SER A 721 -5.05 34.62 -29.41
N LEU A 722 -4.24 35.38 -30.15
CA LEU A 722 -4.69 36.04 -31.38
C LEU A 722 -5.06 35.01 -32.47
N ALA A 723 -4.22 34.00 -32.66
CA ALA A 723 -4.50 32.90 -33.59
C ALA A 723 -5.75 32.11 -33.17
N TRP A 724 -5.94 31.90 -31.87
CA TRP A 724 -7.14 31.24 -31.34
C TRP A 724 -8.40 32.07 -31.55
N THR A 725 -8.32 33.40 -31.42
CA THR A 725 -9.40 34.32 -31.83
C THR A 725 -9.73 34.12 -33.31
N GLY A 726 -8.71 34.09 -34.17
CA GLY A 726 -8.89 33.83 -35.59
C GLY A 726 -9.60 32.50 -35.85
N HIS A 727 -9.22 31.43 -35.15
CA HIS A 727 -9.90 30.14 -35.23
C HIS A 727 -11.36 30.22 -34.79
N LEU A 728 -11.66 30.86 -33.66
CA LEU A 728 -13.03 30.99 -33.16
C LEU A 728 -13.92 31.79 -34.14
N VAL A 729 -13.41 32.91 -34.65
CA VAL A 729 -14.12 33.81 -35.58
C VAL A 729 -14.37 33.16 -36.94
N HIS A 730 -13.37 32.45 -37.48
CA HIS A 730 -13.46 31.93 -38.85
C HIS A 730 -13.93 30.47 -38.95
N VAL A 731 -13.87 29.68 -37.88
CA VAL A 731 -14.22 28.25 -37.91
C VAL A 731 -15.31 27.93 -36.91
N ALA A 732 -15.11 28.22 -35.62
CA ALA A 732 -16.03 27.79 -34.57
C ALA A 732 -17.40 28.50 -34.65
N ILE A 733 -17.41 29.83 -34.80
CA ILE A 733 -18.64 30.63 -34.91
C ILE A 733 -19.45 30.24 -36.17
N PRO A 734 -18.86 30.19 -37.39
CA PRO A 734 -19.58 29.69 -38.56
C PRO A 734 -20.13 28.27 -38.37
N ALA A 735 -19.33 27.35 -37.82
CA ALA A 735 -19.78 25.98 -37.54
C ALA A 735 -20.91 25.92 -36.50
N SER A 736 -20.97 26.88 -35.56
CA SER A 736 -22.08 27.01 -34.61
C SER A 736 -23.35 27.56 -35.25
N ARG A 737 -23.26 28.16 -36.45
CA ARG A 737 -24.38 28.69 -37.25
C ARG A 737 -24.75 27.78 -38.43
N GLY A 738 -24.20 26.56 -38.47
CA GLY A 738 -24.46 25.60 -39.53
C GLY A 738 -23.68 25.85 -40.83
N GLU A 739 -22.70 26.75 -40.82
CA GLU A 739 -21.82 27.01 -41.97
C GLU A 739 -20.56 26.15 -41.91
N TYR A 740 -20.22 25.50 -43.03
CA TYR A 740 -19.04 24.63 -43.12
C TYR A 740 -17.82 25.41 -43.61
N VAL A 741 -16.85 25.62 -42.73
CA VAL A 741 -15.57 26.30 -43.05
C VAL A 741 -14.39 25.40 -42.69
N ARG A 742 -13.57 25.05 -43.68
CA ARG A 742 -12.36 24.22 -43.58
C ARG A 742 -11.27 24.74 -44.52
N TRP A 743 -10.10 24.08 -44.51
CA TRP A 743 -8.93 24.48 -45.31
C TRP A 743 -9.20 24.67 -46.80
N ASN A 744 -10.19 23.99 -47.37
CA ASN A 744 -10.54 24.09 -48.79
C ASN A 744 -11.34 25.35 -49.16
N ASN A 745 -12.01 26.01 -48.21
CA ASN A 745 -12.86 27.18 -48.47
C ASN A 745 -12.68 28.36 -47.49
N PHE A 746 -11.79 28.23 -46.49
CA PHE A 746 -11.54 29.25 -45.46
C PHE A 746 -11.15 30.62 -46.03
N LEU A 747 -10.48 30.67 -47.18
CA LEU A 747 -10.07 31.93 -47.81
C LEU A 747 -11.21 32.62 -48.59
N ASP A 748 -12.27 31.89 -48.93
CA ASP A 748 -13.38 32.38 -49.75
C ASP A 748 -14.61 32.78 -48.91
N VAL A 749 -14.69 32.30 -47.66
CA VAL A 749 -15.80 32.60 -46.74
C VAL A 749 -15.42 33.75 -45.81
N LEU A 750 -16.17 34.85 -45.91
CA LEU A 750 -15.99 35.99 -45.00
C LEU A 750 -16.58 35.67 -43.61
N PRO A 751 -15.85 35.87 -42.51
CA PRO A 751 -16.37 35.63 -41.16
C PRO A 751 -17.43 36.67 -40.75
N HIS A 752 -17.47 37.83 -41.39
CA HIS A 752 -18.47 38.87 -41.19
C HIS A 752 -18.87 39.49 -42.53
N PRO A 753 -20.15 39.82 -42.78
CA PRO A 753 -20.63 40.30 -44.09
C PRO A 753 -19.90 41.53 -44.64
N GLN A 754 -19.44 42.43 -43.76
CA GLN A 754 -18.70 43.64 -44.15
C GLN A 754 -17.17 43.45 -44.26
N GLY A 755 -16.68 42.22 -44.11
CA GLY A 755 -15.26 41.89 -44.18
C GLY A 755 -14.41 42.69 -43.20
N LEU A 756 -13.17 43.02 -43.59
CA LEU A 756 -12.21 43.79 -42.79
C LEU A 756 -12.37 45.32 -42.90
N GLY A 757 -13.30 45.83 -43.71
CA GLY A 757 -13.50 47.28 -43.90
C GLY A 757 -13.69 48.04 -42.57
N PRO A 758 -14.65 47.64 -41.71
CA PRO A 758 -14.87 48.27 -40.40
C PRO A 758 -13.67 48.24 -39.45
N LEU A 759 -12.79 47.24 -39.57
CA LEU A 759 -11.56 47.17 -38.77
C LEU A 759 -10.63 48.35 -39.08
N PHE A 760 -10.39 48.62 -40.37
CA PHE A 760 -9.47 49.68 -40.82
C PHE A 760 -10.05 51.09 -40.70
N THR A 761 -11.38 51.23 -40.74
CA THR A 761 -12.05 52.53 -40.55
C THR A 761 -12.27 52.88 -39.07
N GLY A 762 -11.92 51.99 -38.14
CA GLY A 762 -12.13 52.18 -36.70
C GLY A 762 -13.57 52.00 -36.22
N GLN A 763 -14.47 51.53 -37.09
CA GLN A 763 -15.89 51.30 -36.78
C GLN A 763 -16.11 49.89 -36.18
N TRP A 764 -15.39 49.57 -35.11
CA TRP A 764 -15.36 48.20 -34.55
C TRP A 764 -16.69 47.74 -33.94
N ASN A 765 -17.57 48.68 -33.58
CA ASN A 765 -18.89 48.39 -33.05
C ASN A 765 -19.76 47.57 -34.02
N VAL A 766 -19.50 47.65 -35.33
CA VAL A 766 -20.20 46.86 -36.35
C VAL A 766 -20.06 45.35 -36.11
N TYR A 767 -18.90 44.88 -35.65
CA TYR A 767 -18.66 43.44 -35.42
C TYR A 767 -19.42 42.86 -34.22
N ALA A 768 -20.03 43.71 -33.39
CA ALA A 768 -20.85 43.32 -32.25
C ALA A 768 -22.36 43.40 -32.53
N GLN A 769 -22.76 43.90 -33.71
CA GLN A 769 -24.18 44.06 -34.06
C GLN A 769 -24.80 42.73 -34.48
N ASN A 770 -26.08 42.54 -34.15
CA ASN A 770 -26.85 41.34 -34.47
C ASN A 770 -26.20 40.06 -33.91
N PRO A 771 -26.11 39.92 -32.57
CA PRO A 771 -25.67 38.67 -31.92
C PRO A 771 -26.64 37.53 -32.19
N ASP A 772 -26.21 36.30 -31.93
CA ASP A 772 -27.09 35.12 -31.96
C ASP A 772 -28.27 35.31 -30.99
N SER A 773 -29.48 34.96 -31.45
CA SER A 773 -30.70 35.23 -30.68
C SER A 773 -30.86 34.26 -29.51
N SER A 774 -31.75 34.57 -28.57
CA SER A 774 -32.07 33.65 -27.46
C SER A 774 -32.73 32.33 -27.92
N SER A 775 -33.25 32.29 -29.15
CA SER A 775 -33.84 31.10 -29.78
C SER A 775 -32.88 30.42 -30.77
N HIS A 776 -31.60 30.79 -30.78
CA HIS A 776 -30.60 30.18 -31.64
C HIS A 776 -30.45 28.69 -31.33
N LEU A 777 -30.42 27.87 -32.40
CA LEU A 777 -30.15 26.44 -32.30
C LEU A 777 -28.70 26.19 -32.75
N PHE A 778 -27.85 25.87 -31.78
CA PHE A 778 -26.42 25.67 -31.97
C PHE A 778 -26.15 24.57 -33.01
N GLY A 779 -25.29 24.88 -33.97
CA GLY A 779 -25.00 24.04 -35.13
C GLY A 779 -25.90 24.28 -36.34
N THR A 780 -26.83 25.23 -36.29
CA THR A 780 -27.77 25.54 -37.39
C THR A 780 -27.88 27.04 -37.63
N SER A 781 -28.43 27.45 -38.78
CA SER A 781 -28.64 28.87 -39.10
C SER A 781 -29.90 29.47 -38.44
N GLN A 782 -30.69 28.65 -37.74
CA GLN A 782 -31.94 29.10 -37.11
C GLN A 782 -31.65 29.97 -35.89
N GLY A 783 -32.04 31.24 -35.96
CA GLY A 783 -31.79 32.23 -34.89
C GLY A 783 -30.34 32.72 -34.84
N ALA A 784 -29.51 32.36 -35.83
CA ALA A 784 -28.12 32.80 -35.93
C ALA A 784 -28.02 34.29 -36.29
N GLY A 785 -27.11 34.99 -35.62
CA GLY A 785 -26.74 36.36 -35.89
C GLY A 785 -25.57 36.48 -36.87
N THR A 786 -25.01 37.68 -36.97
CA THR A 786 -23.81 37.97 -37.78
C THR A 786 -22.63 38.46 -36.95
N ALA A 787 -22.84 38.82 -35.68
CA ALA A 787 -21.77 39.30 -34.81
C ALA A 787 -20.63 38.28 -34.70
N ILE A 788 -19.40 38.75 -34.58
CA ILE A 788 -18.21 37.92 -34.37
C ILE A 788 -17.50 38.23 -33.04
N LEU A 789 -17.75 39.40 -32.46
CA LEU A 789 -17.16 39.86 -31.20
C LEU A 789 -18.25 40.52 -30.37
N THR A 790 -18.62 39.94 -29.23
CA THR A 790 -19.67 40.48 -28.37
C THR A 790 -19.20 40.60 -26.92
N LEU A 791 -20.05 41.14 -26.06
CA LEU A 791 -19.86 41.14 -24.60
C LEU A 791 -21.23 41.02 -23.92
N LEU A 792 -21.96 39.95 -24.25
CA LEU A 792 -23.35 39.74 -23.84
C LEU A 792 -23.46 39.42 -22.35
N GLY A 793 -22.51 38.63 -21.83
CA GLY A 793 -22.57 38.10 -20.48
C GLY A 793 -23.62 37.00 -20.31
N GLY A 794 -23.45 36.17 -19.28
CA GLY A 794 -24.32 35.02 -19.02
C GLY A 794 -24.09 33.85 -19.99
N PHE A 795 -25.13 33.06 -20.24
CA PHE A 795 -25.04 31.81 -21.00
C PHE A 795 -25.97 31.80 -22.21
N HIS A 796 -25.57 31.09 -23.26
CA HIS A 796 -26.42 30.75 -24.39
C HIS A 796 -27.57 29.83 -23.91
N PRO A 797 -28.85 30.19 -24.13
CA PRO A 797 -29.99 29.51 -23.49
C PRO A 797 -30.11 28.01 -23.78
N GLN A 798 -29.81 27.59 -25.00
CA GLN A 798 -29.88 26.16 -25.37
C GLN A 798 -28.71 25.35 -24.78
N THR A 799 -27.47 25.81 -25.00
CA THR A 799 -26.26 25.05 -24.64
C THR A 799 -25.90 25.17 -23.16
N GLN A 800 -26.43 26.19 -22.45
CA GLN A 800 -26.08 26.54 -21.08
C GLN A 800 -24.56 26.76 -20.90
N SER A 801 -23.92 27.32 -21.92
CA SER A 801 -22.49 27.62 -21.95
C SER A 801 -22.23 29.09 -22.32
N LEU A 802 -20.99 29.55 -22.15
CA LEU A 802 -20.57 30.87 -22.61
C LEU A 802 -20.81 31.04 -24.13
N TRP A 803 -21.10 32.28 -24.54
CA TRP A 803 -21.24 32.64 -25.94
C TRP A 803 -19.89 32.56 -26.68
N LEU A 804 -19.87 31.94 -27.86
CA LEU A 804 -18.65 31.83 -28.68
C LEU A 804 -18.05 33.19 -29.06
N THR A 805 -18.91 34.17 -29.35
CA THR A 805 -18.52 35.54 -29.68
C THR A 805 -17.93 36.30 -28.49
N ASP A 806 -18.39 36.01 -27.26
CA ASP A 806 -17.78 36.54 -26.03
C ASP A 806 -16.41 35.87 -25.79
N MET A 807 -16.29 34.55 -26.04
CA MET A 807 -15.00 33.84 -25.94
C MET A 807 -13.98 34.33 -26.99
N ALA A 808 -14.41 34.61 -28.21
CA ALA A 808 -13.56 35.19 -29.25
C ALA A 808 -13.07 36.58 -28.84
N HIS A 809 -13.97 37.43 -28.34
CA HIS A 809 -13.60 38.76 -27.86
C HIS A 809 -12.67 38.72 -26.65
N HIS A 810 -12.88 37.78 -25.72
CA HIS A 810 -11.97 37.55 -24.60
C HIS A 810 -10.55 37.25 -25.07
N HIS A 811 -10.38 36.29 -25.98
CA HIS A 811 -9.07 35.91 -26.50
C HIS A 811 -8.39 37.05 -27.28
N LEU A 812 -9.17 37.87 -28.00
CA LEU A 812 -8.65 39.05 -28.69
C LEU A 812 -8.12 40.08 -27.69
N ALA A 813 -8.90 40.36 -26.65
CA ALA A 813 -8.52 41.34 -25.62
C ALA A 813 -7.25 40.91 -24.88
N ILE A 814 -7.17 39.66 -24.41
CA ILE A 814 -5.98 39.17 -23.70
C ILE A 814 -4.77 39.04 -24.64
N ALA A 815 -4.97 38.78 -25.94
CA ALA A 815 -3.88 38.76 -26.91
C ALA A 815 -3.16 40.11 -26.97
N PHE A 816 -3.91 41.22 -27.05
CA PHE A 816 -3.33 42.56 -27.04
C PHE A 816 -2.63 42.89 -25.72
N LEU A 817 -3.22 42.50 -24.58
CA LEU A 817 -2.58 42.68 -23.27
C LEU A 817 -1.22 41.96 -23.21
N PHE A 818 -1.15 40.71 -23.67
CA PHE A 818 0.10 39.94 -23.66
C PHE A 818 1.11 40.40 -24.71
N LEU A 819 0.66 40.84 -25.88
CA LEU A 819 1.53 41.45 -26.89
C LEU A 819 2.19 42.70 -26.34
N ILE A 820 1.45 43.59 -25.67
CA ILE A 820 2.00 44.81 -25.05
C ILE A 820 2.94 44.43 -23.89
N ALA A 821 2.52 43.53 -23.00
CA ALA A 821 3.33 43.10 -21.86
C ALA A 821 4.66 42.46 -22.28
N GLY A 822 4.69 41.71 -23.38
CA GLY A 822 5.89 41.09 -23.92
C GLY A 822 6.89 42.05 -24.58
N HIS A 823 6.62 43.36 -24.59
CA HIS A 823 7.56 44.41 -25.05
C HIS A 823 8.10 45.27 -23.90
N MET A 824 7.89 44.85 -22.64
CA MET A 824 8.30 45.62 -21.46
C MET A 824 9.80 45.48 -21.13
N TYR A 825 10.39 44.29 -21.32
CA TYR A 825 11.74 44.01 -20.86
C TYR A 825 12.81 44.29 -21.93
N ARG A 826 13.97 44.77 -21.50
CA ARG A 826 15.08 45.17 -22.37
C ARG A 826 15.71 43.96 -23.04
N THR A 827 15.91 44.06 -24.35
CA THR A 827 16.63 43.07 -25.16
C THR A 827 17.78 43.75 -25.92
N ASN A 828 18.33 43.08 -26.93
CA ASN A 828 19.44 43.59 -27.75
C ASN A 828 19.08 44.88 -28.54
N PHE A 829 17.81 45.28 -28.57
CA PHE A 829 17.34 46.53 -29.19
C PHE A 829 17.53 47.78 -28.31
N GLY A 830 18.03 47.63 -27.07
CA GLY A 830 18.41 48.75 -26.21
C GLY A 830 17.25 49.52 -25.54
N ILE A 831 16.00 49.14 -25.80
CA ILE A 831 14.79 49.75 -25.23
C ILE A 831 14.08 48.73 -24.32
N GLY A 832 13.55 49.18 -23.18
CA GLY A 832 12.84 48.37 -22.18
C GLY A 832 13.52 48.38 -20.80
N HIS A 833 13.01 47.57 -19.88
CA HIS A 833 13.52 47.47 -18.50
C HIS A 833 14.40 46.23 -18.27
N SER A 834 15.47 46.35 -17.49
CA SER A 834 16.12 45.15 -16.91
C SER A 834 15.45 44.76 -15.60
N MET A 835 15.14 43.47 -15.45
CA MET A 835 14.51 42.97 -14.23
C MET A 835 15.42 43.12 -13.00
N LYS A 836 16.74 43.01 -13.20
CA LYS A 836 17.71 43.21 -12.13
C LYS A 836 17.64 44.63 -11.58
N ASP A 837 17.71 45.63 -12.47
CA ASP A 837 17.63 47.04 -12.09
C ASP A 837 16.30 47.37 -11.39
N LEU A 838 15.18 46.80 -11.87
CA LEU A 838 13.87 46.97 -11.24
C LEU A 838 13.81 46.40 -9.82
N LEU A 839 14.33 45.19 -9.61
CA LEU A 839 14.33 44.55 -8.28
C LEU A 839 15.29 45.27 -7.33
N ASP A 840 16.48 45.65 -7.79
CA ASP A 840 17.47 46.34 -6.96
C ASP A 840 17.01 47.76 -6.56
N ALA A 841 16.22 48.44 -7.40
CA ALA A 841 15.63 49.74 -7.09
C ALA A 841 14.42 49.65 -6.15
N HIS A 842 13.78 48.49 -6.00
CA HIS A 842 12.56 48.33 -5.21
C HIS A 842 12.86 48.16 -3.71
N ILE A 843 13.16 49.28 -3.06
CA ILE A 843 13.42 49.36 -1.62
C ILE A 843 12.23 50.03 -0.92
N PRO A 844 11.63 49.41 0.11
CA PRO A 844 10.45 49.96 0.76
C PRO A 844 10.80 51.23 1.56
N PRO A 845 9.95 52.28 1.50
CA PRO A 845 10.26 53.59 2.07
C PRO A 845 10.42 53.59 3.60
N GLY A 846 9.88 52.58 4.29
CA GLY A 846 9.92 52.47 5.75
C GLY A 846 11.08 51.65 6.33
N GLY A 847 11.98 51.08 5.52
CA GLY A 847 13.14 50.28 5.98
C GLY A 847 12.82 48.96 6.72
N ARG A 848 11.55 48.69 7.04
CA ARG A 848 11.10 47.52 7.82
C ARG A 848 11.27 46.16 7.13
N LEU A 849 11.62 46.14 5.84
CA LEU A 849 11.91 44.92 5.08
C LEU A 849 13.38 44.86 4.60
N GLY A 850 14.26 45.62 5.25
CA GLY A 850 15.72 45.56 5.05
C GLY A 850 16.11 46.13 3.70
N ARG A 851 17.01 45.44 3.00
CA ARG A 851 17.46 45.74 1.64
C ARG A 851 16.43 45.41 0.54
N GLY A 852 15.21 45.02 0.91
CA GLY A 852 14.13 44.77 -0.05
C GLY A 852 14.43 43.60 -0.98
N HIS A 853 14.31 43.83 -2.30
CA HIS A 853 14.46 42.78 -3.32
C HIS A 853 15.88 42.63 -3.87
N LYS A 854 16.87 43.32 -3.29
CA LYS A 854 18.25 43.31 -3.78
C LYS A 854 18.82 41.88 -3.79
N GLY A 855 19.43 41.49 -4.91
CA GLY A 855 20.01 40.14 -5.11
C GLY A 855 19.01 39.02 -5.43
N LEU A 856 17.69 39.29 -5.43
CA LEU A 856 16.69 38.28 -5.78
C LEU A 856 16.77 37.86 -7.24
N TYR A 857 17.08 38.77 -8.17
CA TYR A 857 17.18 38.41 -9.60
C TYR A 857 18.17 37.25 -9.81
N ASP A 858 19.38 37.38 -9.29
CA ASP A 858 20.42 36.37 -9.44
C ASP A 858 20.05 35.09 -8.67
N THR A 859 19.44 35.20 -7.48
CA THR A 859 18.97 34.05 -6.69
C THR A 859 17.93 33.22 -7.46
N ILE A 860 16.96 33.89 -8.09
CA ILE A 860 15.90 33.24 -8.88
C ILE A 860 16.50 32.69 -10.19
N ASN A 861 17.28 33.49 -10.91
CA ASN A 861 17.73 33.14 -12.25
C ASN A 861 18.79 32.02 -12.24
N ASN A 862 19.54 31.87 -11.15
CA ASN A 862 20.53 30.81 -10.99
C ASN A 862 19.96 29.50 -10.44
N SER A 863 18.88 29.52 -9.66
CA SER A 863 18.26 28.30 -9.11
C SER A 863 17.11 27.81 -9.99
N ILE A 864 17.27 26.59 -10.55
CA ILE A 864 16.19 25.92 -11.28
C ILE A 864 15.08 25.49 -10.31
N HIS A 865 15.43 25.10 -9.08
CA HIS A 865 14.45 24.71 -8.07
C HIS A 865 13.57 25.88 -7.60
N PHE A 866 14.11 27.10 -7.48
CA PHE A 866 13.30 28.27 -7.19
C PHE A 866 12.35 28.60 -8.35
N GLN A 867 12.84 28.55 -9.60
CA GLN A 867 12.01 28.75 -10.78
C GLN A 867 10.90 27.71 -10.90
N LEU A 868 11.21 26.43 -10.67
CA LEU A 868 10.25 25.34 -10.70
C LEU A 868 9.24 25.48 -9.56
N GLY A 869 9.67 25.84 -8.35
CA GLY A 869 8.79 26.13 -7.22
C GLY A 869 7.77 27.22 -7.54
N LEU A 870 8.22 28.36 -8.10
CA LEU A 870 7.33 29.46 -8.51
C LEU A 870 6.40 29.07 -9.67
N ALA A 871 6.92 28.36 -10.66
CA ALA A 871 6.13 27.91 -11.81
C ALA A 871 5.03 26.94 -11.37
N LEU A 872 5.34 25.98 -10.50
CA LEU A 872 4.37 25.07 -9.92
C LEU A 872 3.37 25.80 -9.03
N ALA A 873 3.80 26.73 -8.16
CA ALA A 873 2.86 27.50 -7.33
C ALA A 873 1.85 28.27 -8.19
N SER A 874 2.33 28.95 -9.23
CA SER A 874 1.48 29.68 -10.18
C SER A 874 0.55 28.73 -10.94
N LEU A 875 1.08 27.62 -11.45
CA LEU A 875 0.33 26.60 -12.20
C LEU A 875 -0.74 25.92 -11.32
N GLY A 876 -0.44 25.64 -10.06
CA GLY A 876 -1.37 25.02 -9.11
C GLY A 876 -2.55 25.93 -8.79
N VAL A 877 -2.30 27.22 -8.58
CA VAL A 877 -3.35 28.23 -8.39
C VAL A 877 -4.26 28.32 -9.61
N ILE A 878 -3.69 28.48 -10.81
CA ILE A 878 -4.52 28.58 -12.03
C ILE A 878 -5.23 27.25 -12.34
N THR A 879 -4.67 26.10 -12.00
CA THR A 879 -5.33 24.79 -12.20
C THR A 879 -6.55 24.66 -11.29
N SER A 880 -6.46 25.10 -10.03
CA SER A 880 -7.63 25.15 -9.15
C SER A 880 -8.66 26.18 -9.64
N LEU A 881 -8.19 27.35 -10.12
CA LEU A 881 -9.06 28.37 -10.72
C LEU A 881 -9.80 27.85 -11.95
N VAL A 882 -9.14 27.08 -12.81
CA VAL A 882 -9.76 26.39 -13.95
C VAL A 882 -10.88 25.47 -13.47
N ALA A 883 -10.64 24.66 -12.42
CA ALA A 883 -11.70 23.81 -11.87
C ALA A 883 -12.90 24.64 -11.39
N GLN A 884 -12.66 25.70 -10.60
CA GLN A 884 -13.71 26.56 -10.04
C GLN A 884 -14.49 27.32 -11.13
N HIS A 885 -13.81 27.80 -12.18
CA HIS A 885 -14.47 28.52 -13.25
C HIS A 885 -15.19 27.58 -14.23
N MET A 886 -14.65 26.41 -14.54
CA MET A 886 -15.27 25.51 -15.52
C MET A 886 -16.62 24.94 -15.06
N TYR A 887 -16.84 24.76 -13.75
CA TYR A 887 -18.14 24.27 -13.27
C TYR A 887 -19.18 25.40 -13.18
N SER A 888 -18.76 26.60 -12.78
CA SER A 888 -19.65 27.76 -12.55
C SER A 888 -19.90 28.58 -13.81
N LEU A 889 -18.95 28.61 -14.74
CA LEU A 889 -18.99 29.29 -16.03
C LEU A 889 -18.65 28.26 -17.15
N PRO A 890 -19.59 27.36 -17.51
CA PRO A 890 -19.33 26.32 -18.49
C PRO A 890 -18.96 26.91 -19.86
N ALA A 891 -17.75 26.65 -20.34
CA ALA A 891 -17.25 27.20 -21.60
C ALA A 891 -17.66 26.38 -22.83
N TYR A 892 -18.06 25.12 -22.64
CA TYR A 892 -18.32 24.18 -23.74
C TYR A 892 -19.80 23.87 -23.87
N ALA A 893 -20.29 23.82 -25.11
CA ALA A 893 -21.69 23.55 -25.40
C ALA A 893 -22.15 22.21 -24.80
N PHE A 894 -23.28 22.22 -24.11
CA PHE A 894 -23.93 21.07 -23.50
C PHE A 894 -23.19 20.39 -22.33
N ILE A 895 -22.07 20.96 -21.85
CA ILE A 895 -21.31 20.33 -20.75
C ILE A 895 -22.00 20.47 -19.39
N ALA A 896 -22.80 21.52 -19.19
CA ALA A 896 -23.56 21.74 -17.96
C ALA A 896 -24.64 20.66 -17.72
N GLN A 897 -25.09 20.02 -18.81
CA GLN A 897 -26.06 18.93 -18.80
C GLN A 897 -25.38 17.56 -18.66
N ASP A 898 -24.06 17.46 -18.84
CA ASP A 898 -23.27 16.24 -18.60
C ASP A 898 -22.64 16.27 -17.19
N PHE A 899 -23.47 15.94 -16.21
CA PHE A 899 -23.10 15.99 -14.79
C PHE A 899 -21.90 15.09 -14.44
N THR A 900 -21.73 13.95 -15.11
CA THR A 900 -20.64 13.01 -14.78
C THR A 900 -19.31 13.56 -15.27
N THR A 901 -19.30 14.13 -16.48
CA THR A 901 -18.12 14.80 -17.05
C THR A 901 -17.74 16.04 -16.23
N GLN A 902 -18.70 16.88 -15.84
CA GLN A 902 -18.41 18.07 -15.05
C GLN A 902 -17.81 17.73 -13.68
N ALA A 903 -18.37 16.74 -12.99
CA ALA A 903 -17.82 16.23 -11.72
C ALA A 903 -16.41 15.62 -11.90
N ALA A 904 -16.18 14.88 -12.98
CA ALA A 904 -14.88 14.29 -13.30
C ALA A 904 -13.83 15.36 -13.55
N LEU A 905 -14.14 16.39 -14.35
CA LEU A 905 -13.22 17.48 -14.68
C LEU A 905 -12.88 18.35 -13.46
N TYR A 906 -13.87 18.71 -12.64
CA TYR A 906 -13.63 19.46 -11.41
C TYR A 906 -12.69 18.69 -10.47
N THR A 907 -13.04 17.42 -10.19
CA THR A 907 -12.23 16.55 -9.33
C THR A 907 -10.82 16.37 -9.89
N HIS A 908 -10.70 16.10 -11.19
CA HIS A 908 -9.42 15.89 -11.86
C HIS A 908 -8.47 17.08 -11.69
N HIS A 909 -8.95 18.30 -12.00
CA HIS A 909 -8.14 19.51 -11.90
C HIS A 909 -7.81 19.87 -10.44
N GLN A 910 -8.74 19.66 -9.48
CA GLN A 910 -8.42 19.90 -8.07
C GLN A 910 -7.32 18.97 -7.54
N TYR A 911 -7.38 17.67 -7.86
CA TYR A 911 -6.30 16.74 -7.48
C TYR A 911 -4.96 17.13 -8.10
N ILE A 912 -4.94 17.50 -9.39
CA ILE A 912 -3.72 17.97 -10.06
C ILE A 912 -3.19 19.24 -9.39
N ALA A 913 -4.06 20.22 -9.10
CA ALA A 913 -3.68 21.44 -8.39
C ALA A 913 -3.03 21.14 -7.04
N GLY A 914 -3.60 20.22 -6.25
CA GLY A 914 -3.00 19.77 -4.99
C GLY A 914 -1.59 19.20 -5.13
N PHE A 915 -1.39 18.28 -6.08
CA PHE A 915 -0.08 17.69 -6.34
C PHE A 915 0.93 18.76 -6.80
N ILE A 916 0.54 19.63 -7.72
CA ILE A 916 1.38 20.73 -8.20
C ILE A 916 1.75 21.68 -7.06
N MET A 917 0.80 22.06 -6.20
CA MET A 917 1.06 22.92 -5.05
C MET A 917 2.00 22.28 -4.03
N THR A 918 1.82 20.98 -3.70
CA THR A 918 2.78 20.28 -2.82
C THR A 918 4.17 20.19 -3.43
N GLY A 919 4.28 19.98 -4.74
CA GLY A 919 5.54 19.99 -5.48
C GLY A 919 6.23 21.36 -5.47
N ALA A 920 5.46 22.45 -5.52
CA ALA A 920 5.98 23.81 -5.45
C ALA A 920 6.78 24.05 -4.16
N PHE A 921 6.20 23.68 -3.02
CA PHE A 921 6.86 23.82 -1.71
C PHE A 921 8.00 22.81 -1.52
N ALA A 922 7.89 21.61 -2.08
CA ALA A 922 9.00 20.64 -2.09
C ALA A 922 10.23 21.21 -2.81
N HIS A 923 10.06 21.79 -4.00
CA HIS A 923 11.16 22.46 -4.72
C HIS A 923 11.63 23.75 -4.04
N GLY A 924 10.75 24.47 -3.34
CA GLY A 924 11.15 25.57 -2.44
C GLY A 924 12.08 25.10 -1.31
N ALA A 925 11.79 23.95 -0.70
CA ALA A 925 12.65 23.35 0.32
C ALA A 925 13.99 22.86 -0.26
N ILE A 926 13.98 22.24 -1.45
CA ILE A 926 15.21 21.83 -2.15
C ILE A 926 16.08 23.06 -2.46
N PHE A 927 15.48 24.16 -2.94
CA PHE A 927 16.18 25.44 -3.13
C PHE A 927 16.88 25.91 -1.84
N PHE A 928 16.17 25.91 -0.70
CA PHE A 928 16.76 26.35 0.56
C PHE A 928 17.94 25.47 0.99
N ILE A 929 17.99 24.21 0.59
CA ILE A 929 19.09 23.30 0.93
C ILE A 929 20.25 23.46 -0.05
N ARG A 930 20.00 23.33 -1.36
CA ARG A 930 21.03 23.22 -2.39
C ARG A 930 21.55 24.57 -2.90
N ASP A 931 20.68 25.55 -3.07
CA ASP A 931 20.97 26.74 -3.89
C ASP A 931 21.00 28.05 -3.08
N TYR A 932 20.36 28.10 -1.92
CA TYR A 932 20.28 29.33 -1.13
C TYR A 932 21.64 29.72 -0.53
N ASN A 933 22.12 30.91 -0.91
CA ASN A 933 23.31 31.55 -0.37
C ASN A 933 22.93 32.70 0.59
N PRO A 934 23.23 32.58 1.90
CA PRO A 934 22.94 33.62 2.89
C PRO A 934 23.67 34.95 2.65
N GLU A 935 24.93 34.91 2.18
CA GLU A 935 25.75 36.13 1.97
C GLU A 935 25.18 36.98 0.84
N GLN A 936 24.75 36.33 -0.25
CA GLN A 936 24.13 37.02 -1.37
C GLN A 936 22.76 37.63 -1.01
N ASN A 937 22.06 36.99 -0.06
CA ASN A 937 20.70 37.36 0.34
C ASN A 937 20.67 38.17 1.66
N GLU A 938 21.81 38.65 2.14
CA GLU A 938 21.92 39.33 3.43
C GLU A 938 20.96 40.53 3.53
N ASP A 939 20.20 40.56 4.63
CA ASP A 939 19.18 41.58 4.96
C ASP A 939 18.14 41.84 3.85
N ASN A 940 17.98 40.93 2.88
CA ASN A 940 16.89 41.01 1.92
C ASN A 940 15.62 40.33 2.46
N VAL A 941 14.51 40.43 1.73
CA VAL A 941 13.23 39.87 2.17
C VAL A 941 13.26 38.36 2.47
N LEU A 942 14.12 37.60 1.78
CA LEU A 942 14.24 36.15 1.94
C LEU A 942 15.02 35.80 3.20
N ALA A 943 16.14 36.48 3.47
CA ALA A 943 16.89 36.33 4.73
C ALA A 943 16.04 36.73 5.93
N ARG A 944 15.34 37.87 5.84
CA ARG A 944 14.46 38.33 6.92
C ARG A 944 13.37 37.31 7.24
N MET A 945 12.74 36.71 6.23
CA MET A 945 11.75 35.64 6.43
C MET A 945 12.31 34.47 7.27
N LEU A 946 13.56 34.07 7.03
CA LEU A 946 14.22 33.01 7.79
C LEU A 946 14.55 33.43 9.23
N GLU A 947 14.84 34.71 9.49
CA GLU A 947 15.12 35.24 10.84
C GLU A 947 13.90 35.19 11.78
N HIS A 948 12.67 35.22 11.26
CA HIS A 948 11.44 35.15 12.05
C HIS A 948 10.56 33.94 11.70
N LYS A 949 11.16 32.86 11.21
CA LYS A 949 10.44 31.65 10.80
C LYS A 949 9.60 31.04 11.90
N GLU A 950 10.04 31.10 13.16
CA GLU A 950 9.31 30.57 14.31
C GLU A 950 7.98 31.32 14.55
N ALA A 951 7.95 32.62 14.26
CA ALA A 951 6.71 33.41 14.34
C ALA A 951 5.73 32.96 13.26
N ILE A 952 6.17 32.77 12.01
CA ILE A 952 5.31 32.29 10.91
C ILE A 952 4.73 30.91 11.24
N ILE A 953 5.58 29.98 11.68
CA ILE A 953 5.18 28.61 12.01
C ILE A 953 4.19 28.58 13.19
N SER A 954 4.44 29.36 14.25
CA SER A 954 3.56 29.39 15.42
C SER A 954 2.17 29.98 15.11
N HIS A 955 2.09 31.01 14.26
CA HIS A 955 0.79 31.59 13.86
C HIS A 955 -0.01 30.63 12.97
N LEU A 956 0.64 29.94 12.03
CA LEU A 956 -0.01 28.90 11.23
C LEU A 956 -0.50 27.74 12.11
N SER A 957 0.29 27.34 13.12
CA SER A 957 -0.12 26.32 14.09
C SER A 957 -1.33 26.76 14.91
N TRP A 958 -1.34 28.00 15.40
CA TRP A 958 -2.49 28.56 16.11
C TRP A 958 -3.75 28.59 15.23
N ALA A 959 -3.64 29.04 13.97
CA ALA A 959 -4.76 29.08 13.05
C ALA A 959 -5.33 27.68 12.77
N SER A 960 -4.46 26.68 12.55
CA SER A 960 -4.86 25.27 12.40
C SER A 960 -5.57 24.73 13.64
N LEU A 961 -5.05 24.99 14.84
CA LEU A 961 -5.69 24.56 16.09
C LEU A 961 -7.04 25.25 16.32
N PHE A 962 -7.09 26.56 16.07
CA PHE A 962 -8.31 27.35 16.19
C PHE A 962 -9.40 26.81 15.26
N LEU A 963 -9.11 26.63 13.97
CA LEU A 963 -10.07 26.06 13.02
C LEU A 963 -10.45 24.62 13.41
N GLY A 964 -9.48 23.81 13.82
CA GLY A 964 -9.70 22.41 14.20
C GLY A 964 -10.69 22.25 15.35
N PHE A 965 -10.47 22.97 16.46
CA PHE A 965 -11.34 22.89 17.63
C PHE A 965 -12.75 23.40 17.35
N HIS A 966 -12.90 24.53 16.65
CA HIS A 966 -14.21 25.15 16.44
C HIS A 966 -15.02 24.42 15.36
N THR A 967 -14.41 24.05 14.23
CA THR A 967 -15.12 23.36 13.15
C THR A 967 -15.55 21.95 13.58
N LEU A 968 -14.64 21.15 14.14
CA LEU A 968 -14.99 19.81 14.64
C LEU A 968 -15.95 19.90 15.82
N GLY A 969 -15.75 20.85 16.73
CA GLY A 969 -16.63 21.08 17.87
C GLY A 969 -18.08 21.38 17.45
N LEU A 970 -18.28 22.20 16.42
CA LEU A 970 -19.61 22.51 15.88
C LEU A 970 -20.24 21.29 15.18
N TYR A 971 -19.48 20.51 14.41
CA TYR A 971 -19.98 19.27 13.83
C TYR A 971 -20.45 18.29 14.92
N VAL A 972 -19.62 18.06 15.94
CA VAL A 972 -19.95 17.18 17.07
C VAL A 972 -21.16 17.70 17.85
N HIS A 973 -21.24 19.01 18.12
CA HIS A 973 -22.42 19.61 18.75
C HIS A 973 -23.69 19.34 17.94
N ASN A 974 -23.65 19.62 16.63
CA ASN A 974 -24.80 19.46 15.74
C ASN A 974 -25.26 18.00 15.60
N ASP A 975 -24.31 17.06 15.56
CA ASP A 975 -24.60 15.62 15.57
C ASP A 975 -25.24 15.17 16.88
N VAL A 976 -24.78 15.69 18.03
CA VAL A 976 -25.36 15.38 19.35
C VAL A 976 -26.77 15.92 19.47
N MET A 977 -27.03 17.16 19.02
CA MET A 977 -28.37 17.75 19.04
C MET A 977 -29.35 16.98 18.13
N LEU A 978 -28.88 16.52 16.97
CA LEU A 978 -29.66 15.61 16.10
C LEU A 978 -29.94 14.27 16.76
N ALA A 979 -28.92 13.65 17.37
CA ALA A 979 -29.06 12.37 18.06
C ALA A 979 -30.05 12.45 19.23
N PHE A 980 -30.15 13.61 19.89
CA PHE A 980 -31.14 13.87 20.95
C PHE A 980 -32.53 14.25 20.46
N GLY A 981 -32.76 14.30 19.14
CA GLY A 981 -34.06 14.63 18.56
C GLY A 981 -34.44 16.11 18.74
N THR A 982 -33.46 16.97 18.98
CA THR A 982 -33.64 18.43 19.12
C THR A 982 -32.86 19.18 18.03
N PRO A 983 -33.18 18.99 16.74
CA PRO A 983 -32.48 19.64 15.63
C PRO A 983 -32.50 21.17 15.72
N GLU A 984 -33.52 21.76 16.35
CA GLU A 984 -33.63 23.20 16.58
C GLU A 984 -32.54 23.78 17.50
N LYS A 985 -31.83 22.92 18.25
CA LYS A 985 -30.71 23.32 19.13
C LYS A 985 -29.35 23.24 18.43
N GLN A 986 -29.31 22.86 17.16
CA GLN A 986 -28.11 22.97 16.35
C GLN A 986 -27.63 24.41 16.28
N ILE A 987 -26.32 24.59 16.23
CA ILE A 987 -25.71 25.89 15.95
C ILE A 987 -25.53 25.97 14.43
N LEU A 988 -26.44 26.69 13.79
CA LEU A 988 -26.46 26.93 12.34
C LEU A 988 -26.01 28.37 12.08
N ILE A 989 -24.78 28.52 11.57
CA ILE A 989 -24.18 29.83 11.30
C ILE A 989 -24.29 30.11 9.80
N GLU A 990 -24.96 31.20 9.44
CA GLU A 990 -25.07 31.64 8.05
C GLU A 990 -23.75 32.26 7.54
N PRO A 991 -23.30 31.93 6.32
CA PRO A 991 -22.10 32.51 5.72
C PRO A 991 -22.39 33.92 5.15
N ILE A 992 -22.76 34.87 6.02
CA ILE A 992 -23.21 36.22 5.66
C ILE A 992 -22.22 36.94 4.74
N PHE A 993 -20.90 36.79 4.97
CA PHE A 993 -19.90 37.41 4.11
C PHE A 993 -19.91 36.87 2.67
N ALA A 994 -20.10 35.55 2.50
CA ALA A 994 -20.18 34.96 1.17
C ALA A 994 -21.52 35.27 0.49
N GLN A 995 -22.62 35.31 1.24
CA GLN A 995 -23.94 35.74 0.73
C GLN A 995 -23.91 37.22 0.31
N TRP A 996 -23.22 38.07 1.07
CA TRP A 996 -22.96 39.47 0.73
C TRP A 996 -22.18 39.58 -0.59
N ILE A 997 -21.14 38.75 -0.79
CA ILE A 997 -20.41 38.70 -2.07
C ILE A 997 -21.34 38.28 -3.22
N GLN A 998 -22.22 37.30 -3.02
CA GLN A 998 -23.19 36.91 -4.05
C GLN A 998 -24.15 38.06 -4.40
N SER A 999 -24.65 38.79 -3.41
CA SER A 999 -25.48 39.98 -3.65
C SER A 999 -24.72 41.15 -4.25
N ALA A 1000 -23.45 41.36 -3.89
CA ALA A 1000 -22.59 42.33 -4.55
C ALA A 1000 -22.41 42.04 -6.04
N HIS A 1001 -22.46 40.75 -6.43
CA HIS A 1001 -22.45 40.30 -7.83
C HIS A 1001 -23.84 40.30 -8.50
N GLY A 1002 -24.91 40.69 -7.81
CA GLY A 1002 -26.25 40.83 -8.41
C GLY A 1002 -27.26 39.73 -8.06
N LYS A 1003 -26.91 38.81 -7.15
CA LYS A 1003 -27.86 37.81 -6.64
C LYS A 1003 -28.85 38.44 -5.65
N THR A 1004 -30.12 38.45 -6.01
CA THR A 1004 -31.17 39.17 -5.28
C THR A 1004 -31.81 38.37 -4.14
N SER A 1005 -31.63 37.04 -4.13
CA SER A 1005 -32.31 36.12 -3.19
C SER A 1005 -32.06 36.38 -1.71
N TYR A 1006 -30.95 37.03 -1.33
CA TYR A 1006 -30.60 37.31 0.06
C TYR A 1006 -31.06 38.69 0.56
N GLY A 1007 -31.51 39.58 -0.33
CA GLY A 1007 -32.09 40.87 0.06
C GLY A 1007 -31.12 41.93 0.61
N PHE A 1008 -29.80 41.82 0.38
CA PHE A 1008 -28.83 42.83 0.85
C PHE A 1008 -28.91 44.19 0.12
N ASP A 1009 -29.39 44.22 -1.13
CA ASP A 1009 -29.55 45.43 -1.97
C ASP A 1009 -28.28 46.32 -2.05
N ILE A 1010 -27.19 45.74 -2.58
CA ILE A 1010 -25.86 46.38 -2.66
C ILE A 1010 -25.21 46.19 -4.04
N LEU A 1011 -24.40 47.16 -4.46
CA LEU A 1011 -23.60 47.12 -5.70
C LEU A 1011 -24.45 46.67 -6.91
N LEU A 1012 -24.23 45.48 -7.47
CA LEU A 1012 -24.94 45.00 -8.66
C LEU A 1012 -26.35 44.44 -8.36
N SER A 1013 -26.71 44.17 -7.10
CA SER A 1013 -28.09 43.83 -6.73
C SER A 1013 -28.97 45.07 -6.55
N SER A 1014 -28.37 46.24 -6.32
CA SER A 1014 -29.06 47.53 -6.25
C SER A 1014 -29.17 48.17 -7.62
N THR A 1015 -30.39 48.23 -8.17
CA THR A 1015 -30.69 48.79 -9.50
C THR A 1015 -30.37 50.27 -9.64
N ASN A 1016 -30.22 51.00 -8.52
CA ASN A 1016 -29.86 52.42 -8.50
C ASN A 1016 -28.36 52.67 -8.27
N GLY A 1017 -27.54 51.61 -8.13
CA GLY A 1017 -26.13 51.72 -7.77
C GLY A 1017 -25.24 52.20 -8.94
N PRO A 1018 -24.13 52.92 -8.67
CA PRO A 1018 -23.18 53.32 -9.71
C PRO A 1018 -22.60 52.12 -10.50
N ALA A 1019 -22.32 51.01 -9.81
CA ALA A 1019 -21.82 49.78 -10.43
C ALA A 1019 -22.85 49.15 -11.38
N PHE A 1020 -24.13 49.12 -10.98
CA PHE A 1020 -25.22 48.64 -11.84
C PHE A 1020 -25.37 49.52 -13.08
N ASN A 1021 -25.40 50.83 -12.90
CA ASN A 1021 -25.56 51.79 -13.99
C ASN A 1021 -24.43 51.74 -15.01
N ALA A 1022 -23.20 51.45 -14.59
CA ALA A 1022 -22.05 51.34 -15.49
C ALA A 1022 -22.11 50.10 -16.41
N GLY A 1023 -22.65 48.98 -15.93
CA GLY A 1023 -22.71 47.72 -16.70
C GLY A 1023 -24.01 47.49 -17.47
N ARG A 1024 -25.09 48.22 -17.11
CA ARG A 1024 -26.48 48.03 -17.55
C ARG A 1024 -26.70 47.84 -19.06
N SER A 1025 -25.89 48.47 -19.91
CA SER A 1025 -26.11 48.48 -21.36
C SER A 1025 -25.26 47.49 -22.15
N ILE A 1026 -24.40 46.70 -21.50
CA ILE A 1026 -23.45 45.81 -22.19
C ILE A 1026 -23.59 44.37 -21.67
N TRP A 1027 -22.85 43.98 -20.64
CA TRP A 1027 -22.77 42.60 -20.15
C TRP A 1027 -23.70 42.29 -18.98
N LEU A 1028 -24.11 43.32 -18.24
CA LEU A 1028 -24.80 43.15 -16.95
C LEU A 1028 -26.19 42.50 -17.10
N PRO A 1029 -27.01 42.79 -18.11
CA PRO A 1029 -28.31 42.12 -18.25
C PRO A 1029 -28.19 40.60 -18.41
N GLY A 1030 -27.26 40.13 -19.24
CA GLY A 1030 -27.00 38.69 -19.43
C GLY A 1030 -26.46 38.03 -18.16
N TRP A 1031 -25.54 38.72 -17.46
CA TRP A 1031 -25.02 38.27 -16.17
C TRP A 1031 -26.10 38.16 -15.09
N LEU A 1032 -26.95 39.19 -14.93
CA LEU A 1032 -28.01 39.21 -13.92
C LEU A 1032 -29.07 38.14 -14.18
N ASN A 1033 -29.36 37.85 -15.45
CA ASN A 1033 -30.21 36.72 -15.83
C ASN A 1033 -29.57 35.39 -15.37
N ALA A 1034 -28.30 35.16 -15.70
CA ALA A 1034 -27.61 33.92 -15.35
C ALA A 1034 -27.46 33.72 -13.83
N ILE A 1035 -27.06 34.75 -13.06
CA ILE A 1035 -26.80 34.62 -11.61
C ILE A 1035 -28.07 34.45 -10.76
N ASN A 1036 -29.24 34.88 -11.26
CA ASN A 1036 -30.52 34.74 -10.57
C ASN A 1036 -31.33 33.52 -11.07
N GLU A 1037 -30.81 32.78 -12.05
CA GLU A 1037 -31.41 31.55 -12.56
C GLU A 1037 -31.00 30.35 -11.69
N ASN A 1038 -31.97 29.66 -11.10
CA ASN A 1038 -31.72 28.59 -10.12
C ASN A 1038 -31.39 27.23 -10.77
N SER A 1039 -31.41 27.14 -12.11
CA SER A 1039 -31.14 25.90 -12.85
C SER A 1039 -29.67 25.71 -13.24
N ASN A 1040 -28.79 26.67 -12.98
CA ASN A 1040 -27.36 26.59 -13.28
C ASN A 1040 -26.48 26.60 -12.01
N SER A 1041 -25.14 26.53 -12.20
CA SER A 1041 -24.16 26.46 -11.12
C SER A 1041 -23.44 27.79 -10.82
N LEU A 1042 -23.86 28.90 -11.44
CA LEU A 1042 -23.24 30.21 -11.24
C LEU A 1042 -23.69 30.78 -9.89
N PHE A 1043 -22.75 30.88 -8.94
CA PHE A 1043 -23.02 31.34 -7.57
C PHE A 1043 -24.20 30.64 -6.90
N LEU A 1044 -24.11 29.32 -6.74
CA LEU A 1044 -25.10 28.50 -6.02
C LEU A 1044 -25.50 29.10 -4.67
N THR A 1045 -26.76 28.90 -4.26
CA THR A 1045 -27.24 29.38 -2.96
C THR A 1045 -26.51 28.64 -1.84
N ILE A 1046 -26.02 29.38 -0.85
CA ILE A 1046 -25.21 28.87 0.25
C ILE A 1046 -25.86 29.14 1.61
N GLY A 1047 -25.66 28.21 2.55
CA GLY A 1047 -26.20 28.28 3.90
C GLY A 1047 -25.26 27.69 4.97
N PRO A 1048 -25.79 27.24 6.12
CA PRO A 1048 -24.98 26.81 7.26
C PRO A 1048 -24.12 25.58 7.01
N GLY A 1049 -24.57 24.66 6.15
CA GLY A 1049 -23.78 23.51 5.72
C GLY A 1049 -22.53 23.94 4.94
N ASP A 1050 -22.68 24.91 4.03
CA ASP A 1050 -21.58 25.48 3.26
C ASP A 1050 -20.59 26.20 4.18
N PHE A 1051 -21.07 26.94 5.19
CA PHE A 1051 -20.22 27.58 6.17
C PHE A 1051 -19.28 26.58 6.86
N LEU A 1052 -19.83 25.46 7.37
CA LEU A 1052 -19.05 24.46 8.10
C LEU A 1052 -18.03 23.75 7.20
N VAL A 1053 -18.41 23.36 5.97
CA VAL A 1053 -17.47 22.69 5.05
C VAL A 1053 -16.37 23.63 4.57
N HIS A 1054 -16.65 24.92 4.35
CA HIS A 1054 -15.60 25.90 3.99
C HIS A 1054 -14.59 26.11 5.12
N HIS A 1055 -15.03 26.07 6.39
CA HIS A 1055 -14.12 26.11 7.53
C HIS A 1055 -13.31 24.82 7.66
N ALA A 1056 -13.90 23.66 7.32
CA ALA A 1056 -13.14 22.42 7.20
C ALA A 1056 -12.09 22.52 6.09
N ILE A 1057 -12.44 22.97 4.88
CA ILE A 1057 -11.47 23.21 3.80
C ILE A 1057 -10.37 24.17 4.26
N ALA A 1058 -10.72 25.26 4.94
CA ALA A 1058 -9.75 26.20 5.50
C ALA A 1058 -8.79 25.51 6.48
N LEU A 1059 -9.28 24.69 7.41
CA LEU A 1059 -8.44 23.90 8.32
C LEU A 1059 -7.41 23.05 7.56
N GLY A 1060 -7.83 22.41 6.48
CA GLY A 1060 -7.01 21.51 5.68
C GLY A 1060 -5.93 22.27 4.90
N LEU A 1061 -6.31 23.38 4.28
CA LEU A 1061 -5.39 24.27 3.59
C LEU A 1061 -4.35 24.86 4.54
N HIS A 1062 -4.76 25.37 5.71
CA HIS A 1062 -3.84 25.93 6.71
C HIS A 1062 -2.91 24.86 7.28
N THR A 1063 -3.41 23.66 7.57
CA THR A 1063 -2.59 22.57 8.12
C THR A 1063 -1.62 22.00 7.07
N THR A 1064 -2.06 21.84 5.82
CA THR A 1064 -1.18 21.45 4.71
C THR A 1064 -0.08 22.49 4.51
N THR A 1065 -0.44 23.78 4.52
CA THR A 1065 0.50 24.90 4.40
C THR A 1065 1.48 24.94 5.56
N LEU A 1066 1.02 24.74 6.80
CA LEU A 1066 1.87 24.66 7.99
C LEU A 1066 2.96 23.59 7.82
N ILE A 1067 2.59 22.38 7.39
CA ILE A 1067 3.53 21.28 7.21
C ILE A 1067 4.56 21.60 6.12
N LEU A 1068 4.11 22.10 4.97
CA LEU A 1068 4.97 22.45 3.83
C LEU A 1068 5.92 23.61 4.16
N VAL A 1069 5.39 24.70 4.74
CA VAL A 1069 6.16 25.90 5.12
C VAL A 1069 7.17 25.54 6.20
N LYS A 1070 6.76 24.83 7.26
CA LYS A 1070 7.70 24.38 8.30
C LYS A 1070 8.78 23.47 7.72
N GLY A 1071 8.41 22.55 6.82
CA GLY A 1071 9.35 21.69 6.11
C GLY A 1071 10.42 22.48 5.34
N ALA A 1072 10.02 23.54 4.63
CA ALA A 1072 10.93 24.40 3.88
C ALA A 1072 11.80 25.31 4.78
N LEU A 1073 11.22 25.94 5.81
CA LEU A 1073 11.93 26.89 6.67
C LEU A 1073 12.92 26.22 7.65
N ASP A 1074 12.65 24.96 8.04
CA ASP A 1074 13.55 24.13 8.85
C ASP A 1074 14.45 23.21 8.03
N ALA A 1075 14.44 23.34 6.69
CA ALA A 1075 15.20 22.50 5.78
C ALA A 1075 16.71 22.63 5.97
N ARG A 1076 17.19 23.86 6.23
CA ARG A 1076 18.62 24.14 6.44
C ARG A 1076 19.11 23.73 7.83
N GLY A 1077 18.22 23.75 8.82
CA GLY A 1077 18.55 23.48 10.21
C GLY A 1077 17.40 23.86 11.14
N SER A 1078 17.27 23.10 12.23
CA SER A 1078 16.38 23.40 13.36
C SER A 1078 17.15 23.30 14.66
N LYS A 1079 16.54 23.68 15.79
CA LYS A 1079 17.18 23.52 17.12
C LYS A 1079 17.57 22.06 17.41
N LEU A 1080 16.80 21.10 16.89
CA LEU A 1080 17.02 19.67 17.11
C LEU A 1080 18.10 19.09 16.18
N MET A 1081 18.29 19.67 14.98
CA MET A 1081 19.33 19.26 14.02
C MET A 1081 19.80 20.52 13.26
N PRO A 1082 20.79 21.25 13.82
CA PRO A 1082 21.23 22.53 13.25
C PRO A 1082 21.94 22.40 11.90
N ASP A 1083 22.58 21.27 11.65
CA ASP A 1083 23.41 20.90 10.50
C ASP A 1083 22.63 20.18 9.38
N LYS A 1084 21.29 20.28 9.39
CA LYS A 1084 20.41 19.54 8.46
C LYS A 1084 20.74 19.71 6.98
N LYS A 1085 21.18 20.91 6.57
CA LYS A 1085 21.58 21.19 5.19
C LYS A 1085 22.65 20.23 4.65
N ASP A 1086 23.52 19.71 5.52
CA ASP A 1086 24.69 18.90 5.14
C ASP A 1086 24.27 17.46 4.75
N PHE A 1087 23.05 17.05 5.11
CA PHE A 1087 22.47 15.73 4.80
C PHE A 1087 21.59 15.72 3.56
N GLY A 1088 21.31 16.90 2.97
CA GLY A 1088 20.48 17.04 1.79
C GLY A 1088 18.97 16.99 2.06
N TYR A 1089 18.18 16.88 0.98
CA TYR A 1089 16.71 16.97 1.03
C TYR A 1089 16.04 15.72 1.58
N SER A 1090 16.54 14.54 1.20
CA SER A 1090 15.92 13.26 1.49
C SER A 1090 16.90 12.36 2.24
N PHE A 1091 16.64 12.16 3.53
CA PHE A 1091 17.39 11.26 4.41
C PHE A 1091 16.46 10.70 5.49
N PRO A 1092 16.74 9.51 6.07
CA PRO A 1092 15.78 8.81 6.93
C PRO A 1092 15.49 9.50 8.29
N CYS A 1093 16.57 9.92 8.95
CA CYS A 1093 16.65 10.56 10.28
C CYS A 1093 18.11 10.92 10.57
N ASP A 1094 18.38 11.61 11.68
CA ASP A 1094 19.72 11.79 12.28
C ASP A 1094 19.90 10.90 13.53
N GLY A 1095 19.41 9.66 13.43
CA GLY A 1095 19.45 8.67 14.50
C GLY A 1095 18.43 8.89 15.64
N PRO A 1096 18.38 7.95 16.61
CA PRO A 1096 17.44 8.00 17.71
C PRO A 1096 17.82 8.98 18.84
N GLY A 1097 19.03 9.54 18.81
CA GLY A 1097 19.51 10.48 19.81
C GLY A 1097 18.67 11.77 19.89
N ARG A 1098 18.90 12.56 20.95
CA ARG A 1098 18.22 13.86 21.19
C ARG A 1098 16.69 13.75 21.30
N GLY A 1099 16.17 12.58 21.71
CA GLY A 1099 14.73 12.30 21.86
C GLY A 1099 14.06 11.68 20.63
N GLY A 1100 14.83 11.35 19.59
CA GLY A 1100 14.37 10.76 18.34
C GLY A 1100 14.23 11.79 17.22
N THR A 1101 14.83 11.53 16.07
CA THR A 1101 14.81 12.42 14.89
C THR A 1101 14.10 11.81 13.69
N CYS A 1102 13.13 10.92 13.94
CA CYS A 1102 12.30 10.34 12.89
C CYS A 1102 11.54 11.45 12.12
N ASP A 1103 11.45 11.29 10.81
CA ASP A 1103 10.67 12.18 9.92
C ASP A 1103 11.11 13.66 9.99
N ILE A 1104 12.41 13.90 10.21
CA ILE A 1104 12.97 15.24 10.42
C ILE A 1104 13.39 15.94 9.12
N SER A 1105 13.55 15.19 8.01
CA SER A 1105 13.99 15.74 6.74
C SER A 1105 12.91 16.61 6.08
N ALA A 1106 13.30 17.49 5.16
CA ALA A 1106 12.34 18.29 4.41
C ALA A 1106 11.48 17.41 3.46
N TRP A 1107 12.03 16.28 2.98
CA TRP A 1107 11.28 15.29 2.22
C TRP A 1107 10.18 14.62 3.07
N ASP A 1108 10.43 14.36 4.36
CA ASP A 1108 9.42 13.77 5.25
C ASP A 1108 8.25 14.74 5.51
N ALA A 1109 8.52 16.05 5.55
CA ALA A 1109 7.47 17.06 5.59
C ALA A 1109 6.62 17.05 4.30
N PHE A 1110 7.23 16.88 3.12
CA PHE A 1110 6.50 16.66 1.87
C PHE A 1110 5.64 15.38 1.95
N TYR A 1111 6.20 14.27 2.42
CA TYR A 1111 5.48 13.01 2.63
C TYR A 1111 4.22 13.19 3.50
N LEU A 1112 4.34 13.85 4.65
CA LEU A 1112 3.21 14.15 5.53
C LEU A 1112 2.20 15.11 4.90
N ALA A 1113 2.67 16.12 4.17
CA ALA A 1113 1.81 17.08 3.50
C ALA A 1113 0.94 16.45 2.41
N VAL A 1114 1.40 15.41 1.71
CA VAL A 1114 0.59 14.73 0.70
C VAL A 1114 -0.63 14.04 1.33
N PHE A 1115 -0.53 13.47 2.53
CA PHE A 1115 -1.71 12.93 3.24
C PHE A 1115 -2.73 14.04 3.54
N TRP A 1116 -2.28 15.18 4.04
CA TRP A 1116 -3.14 16.33 4.33
C TRP A 1116 -3.73 16.96 3.07
N MET A 1117 -2.96 17.04 1.97
CA MET A 1117 -3.46 17.47 0.67
C MET A 1117 -4.56 16.53 0.15
N LEU A 1118 -4.33 15.21 0.18
CA LEU A 1118 -5.33 14.22 -0.23
C LEU A 1118 -6.57 14.26 0.65
N ASN A 1119 -6.41 14.55 1.94
CA ASN A 1119 -7.52 14.72 2.88
C ASN A 1119 -8.30 16.01 2.58
N THR A 1120 -7.61 17.14 2.42
CA THR A 1120 -8.20 18.45 2.13
C THR A 1120 -9.00 18.45 0.83
N ILE A 1121 -8.42 17.93 -0.26
CA ILE A 1121 -9.14 17.79 -1.55
C ILE A 1121 -10.22 16.71 -1.47
N GLY A 1122 -10.04 15.72 -0.60
CA GLY A 1122 -11.03 14.69 -0.37
C GLY A 1122 -12.22 15.13 0.49
N TRP A 1123 -12.15 16.25 1.22
CA TRP A 1123 -13.28 16.74 2.02
C TRP A 1123 -14.47 17.21 1.18
N GLU A 1124 -14.32 17.34 -0.15
CA GLU A 1124 -15.44 17.45 -1.08
C GLU A 1124 -16.06 16.10 -1.50
N LEU A 1125 -15.46 14.93 -1.16
CA LEU A 1125 -15.97 13.61 -1.52
C LEU A 1125 -15.22 12.46 -0.80
N ILE A 1126 -15.64 12.03 0.40
CA ILE A 1126 -15.13 10.80 1.05
C ILE A 1126 -16.21 10.00 1.80
N GLU A 1127 -16.31 8.72 1.44
CA GLU A 1127 -16.30 7.51 2.29
C GLU A 1127 -15.67 6.41 1.37
N THR A 1128 -14.68 5.58 1.71
CA THR A 1128 -14.58 4.44 2.64
C THR A 1128 -13.11 3.93 2.59
N LEU A 1129 -12.76 2.78 3.22
CA LEU A 1129 -12.08 1.60 2.62
C LEU A 1129 -10.94 0.98 3.44
N ALA A 1130 -11.07 -0.33 3.63
CA ALA A 1130 -10.06 -1.24 4.14
C ALA A 1130 -10.47 -2.68 3.73
N TRP A 1131 -10.10 -3.10 2.53
CA TRP A 1131 -10.14 -4.51 2.16
C TRP A 1131 -9.19 -4.82 1.00
N ALA A 1132 -8.44 -5.92 1.17
CA ALA A 1132 -7.60 -6.64 0.21
C ALA A 1132 -6.08 -6.46 0.37
N HIS A 1133 -5.51 -7.08 1.40
CA HIS A 1133 -4.07 -7.39 1.44
C HIS A 1133 -3.76 -8.67 2.24
N GLU A 1134 -4.30 -9.82 1.82
CA GLU A 1134 -3.91 -11.12 2.42
C GLU A 1134 -3.78 -12.23 1.38
N ARG A 1135 -2.69 -13.01 1.51
CA ARG A 1135 -2.42 -14.42 1.09
C ARG A 1135 -1.41 -14.60 -0.05
N THR A 1136 -0.40 -15.49 -0.07
CA THR A 1136 0.50 -16.24 0.87
C THR A 1136 1.59 -16.97 -0.02
N PRO A 1137 2.75 -17.46 0.51
CA PRO A 1137 4.06 -17.71 -0.16
C PRO A 1137 4.35 -19.21 -0.54
N LEU A 1138 5.43 -19.68 -1.21
CA LEU A 1138 6.91 -19.61 -0.96
C LEU A 1138 7.71 -20.16 -2.20
N ALA A 1139 8.93 -19.66 -2.45
CA ALA A 1139 9.80 -20.00 -3.60
C ALA A 1139 11.30 -19.94 -3.23
N ASN A 1140 12.06 -21.05 -3.31
CA ASN A 1140 13.47 -21.11 -2.83
C ASN A 1140 14.50 -21.83 -3.77
N LEU A 1141 14.37 -21.82 -5.11
CA LEU A 1141 15.38 -22.43 -6.02
C LEU A 1141 16.11 -21.44 -6.97
N ILE A 1142 15.90 -20.14 -6.82
CA ILE A 1142 16.51 -19.09 -7.65
C ILE A 1142 17.55 -18.32 -6.80
N ARG A 1143 18.79 -18.23 -7.29
CA ARG A 1143 19.80 -17.33 -6.70
C ARG A 1143 19.68 -15.95 -7.32
N TRP A 1144 19.49 -14.95 -6.47
CA TRP A 1144 19.36 -13.54 -6.84
C TRP A 1144 20.71 -12.97 -7.32
N ARG A 1145 20.70 -12.17 -8.39
CA ARG A 1145 21.89 -11.45 -8.88
C ARG A 1145 22.24 -10.25 -8.00
N ASP A 1146 21.22 -9.53 -7.55
CA ASP A 1146 21.31 -8.46 -6.57
C ASP A 1146 20.76 -9.00 -5.24
N LYS A 1147 21.43 -8.73 -4.12
CA LYS A 1147 20.96 -9.19 -2.80
C LYS A 1147 19.60 -8.55 -2.49
N PRO A 1148 18.52 -9.33 -2.26
CA PRO A 1148 17.21 -8.77 -1.94
C PRO A 1148 17.25 -8.16 -0.54
N VAL A 1149 17.18 -6.83 -0.49
CA VAL A 1149 17.05 -6.06 0.77
C VAL A 1149 15.65 -5.45 0.84
N ALA A 1150 15.20 -5.17 2.07
CA ALA A 1150 13.99 -4.39 2.28
C ALA A 1150 14.12 -3.00 1.61
N LEU A 1151 12.98 -2.38 1.32
CA LEU A 1151 12.98 -0.99 0.89
C LEU A 1151 13.65 -0.13 1.97
N SER A 1152 14.49 0.83 1.56
CA SER A 1152 15.01 1.83 2.51
C SER A 1152 13.86 2.61 3.16
N ILE A 1153 14.08 3.22 4.32
CA ILE A 1153 13.04 3.95 5.06
C ILE A 1153 12.32 4.99 4.18
N VAL A 1154 13.07 5.80 3.43
CA VAL A 1154 12.53 6.78 2.48
C VAL A 1154 11.74 6.09 1.35
N GLN A 1155 12.26 4.99 0.81
CA GLN A 1155 11.54 4.23 -0.23
C GLN A 1155 10.26 3.60 0.29
N ALA A 1156 10.25 3.05 1.50
CA ALA A 1156 9.07 2.49 2.13
C ALA A 1156 7.99 3.57 2.33
N ARG A 1157 8.38 4.76 2.80
CA ARG A 1157 7.50 5.93 2.88
C ARG A 1157 6.95 6.33 1.50
N LEU A 1158 7.79 6.40 0.48
CA LEU A 1158 7.38 6.77 -0.89
C LEU A 1158 6.44 5.74 -1.52
N VAL A 1159 6.80 4.45 -1.42
CA VAL A 1159 6.00 3.34 -1.96
C VAL A 1159 4.67 3.22 -1.21
N GLY A 1160 4.68 3.38 0.12
CA GLY A 1160 3.47 3.45 0.93
C GLY A 1160 2.57 4.62 0.53
N LEU A 1161 3.15 5.81 0.32
CA LEU A 1161 2.43 7.00 -0.15
C LEU A 1161 1.85 6.81 -1.56
N ALA A 1162 2.61 6.18 -2.47
CA ALA A 1162 2.16 5.88 -3.83
C ALA A 1162 0.97 4.91 -3.82
N HIS A 1163 1.02 3.86 -2.99
CA HIS A 1163 -0.11 2.95 -2.79
C HIS A 1163 -1.30 3.68 -2.19
N PHE A 1164 -1.12 4.45 -1.12
CA PHE A 1164 -2.20 5.22 -0.49
C PHE A 1164 -2.88 6.20 -1.46
N SER A 1165 -2.08 6.93 -2.25
CA SER A 1165 -2.57 7.86 -3.27
C SER A 1165 -3.35 7.18 -4.39
N ARG A 1166 -2.98 5.93 -4.73
CA ARG A 1166 -3.64 5.12 -5.77
C ARG A 1166 -4.89 4.39 -5.25
N GLU A 1167 -4.84 3.81 -4.05
CA GLU A 1167 -5.91 3.01 -3.44
C GLU A 1167 -7.16 3.87 -3.19
N LYS A 1168 -7.01 5.15 -2.81
CA LYS A 1168 -8.11 6.12 -2.60
C LYS A 1168 -9.02 6.30 -3.83
N LYS A 1169 -8.52 6.01 -5.04
CA LYS A 1169 -9.29 6.08 -6.30
C LYS A 1169 -10.13 4.81 -6.55
N ARG A 1170 -9.74 3.65 -6.00
CA ARG A 1170 -10.42 2.35 -6.16
C ARG A 1170 -11.67 2.22 -5.28
N GLN A 1171 -11.63 2.83 -4.09
CA GLN A 1171 -12.67 2.81 -3.06
C GLN A 1171 -14.03 3.38 -3.52
N LYS A 1172 -13.99 4.44 -4.34
CA LYS A 1172 -15.19 5.17 -4.82
C LYS A 1172 -16.09 4.35 -5.76
N LEU A 1173 -15.55 3.32 -6.42
CA LEU A 1173 -16.34 2.44 -7.29
C LEU A 1173 -17.16 1.42 -6.49
N GLU A 1174 -16.70 1.00 -5.30
CA GLU A 1174 -17.39 0.03 -4.46
C GLU A 1174 -18.61 0.64 -3.73
N GLN A 1175 -18.54 1.92 -3.37
CA GLN A 1175 -19.68 2.64 -2.77
C GLN A 1175 -20.90 2.76 -3.71
N LYS A 1176 -20.66 3.05 -5.00
CA LYS A 1176 -21.74 3.19 -5.99
C LYS A 1176 -22.50 1.86 -6.15
N TYR A 1177 -21.80 0.74 -6.01
CA TYR A 1177 -22.37 -0.61 -6.02
C TYR A 1177 -23.24 -0.88 -4.77
N HIS A 1178 -22.83 -0.39 -3.61
CA HIS A 1178 -23.58 -0.53 -2.36
C HIS A 1178 -24.89 0.29 -2.33
N LEU A 1179 -24.88 1.52 -2.86
CA LEU A 1179 -26.07 2.38 -2.95
C LEU A 1179 -27.13 1.82 -3.90
N ILE A 1180 -26.72 1.29 -5.05
CA ILE A 1180 -27.60 0.59 -6.01
C ILE A 1180 -28.25 -0.63 -5.34
N ARG A 1181 -27.46 -1.44 -4.62
CA ARG A 1181 -27.95 -2.63 -3.90
C ARG A 1181 -28.97 -2.29 -2.79
N ARG A 1182 -28.84 -1.12 -2.14
CA ARG A 1182 -29.76 -0.66 -1.08
C ARG A 1182 -31.08 -0.13 -1.66
N SER A 1183 -31.02 0.56 -2.80
CA SER A 1183 -32.20 1.02 -3.55
C SER A 1183 -33.00 -0.18 -4.09
N SER A 1184 -32.33 -1.15 -4.70
CA SER A 1184 -32.97 -2.35 -5.27
C SER A 1184 -33.61 -3.25 -4.23
N LYS A 1185 -33.04 -3.38 -3.02
CA LYS A 1185 -33.68 -4.13 -1.91
C LYS A 1185 -35.03 -3.51 -1.47
N LYS A 1186 -35.16 -2.19 -1.57
CA LYS A 1186 -36.41 -1.47 -1.23
C LYS A 1186 -37.50 -1.71 -2.27
N GLU A 1187 -37.14 -1.78 -3.54
CA GLU A 1187 -38.05 -2.12 -4.66
C GLU A 1187 -38.48 -3.60 -4.62
N ILE A 1188 -37.55 -4.54 -4.39
CA ILE A 1188 -37.81 -5.99 -4.33
C ILE A 1188 -38.79 -6.37 -3.20
N SER A 1189 -38.81 -5.60 -2.11
CA SER A 1189 -39.74 -5.81 -0.98
C SER A 1189 -41.21 -5.50 -1.31
N LYS A 1190 -41.48 -4.77 -2.39
CA LYS A 1190 -42.83 -4.36 -2.80
C LYS A 1190 -43.49 -5.32 -3.81
N VAL A 1191 -42.74 -6.25 -4.37
CA VAL A 1191 -43.21 -7.16 -5.43
C VAL A 1191 -43.59 -8.52 -4.82
N ARG A 1192 -44.76 -9.06 -5.14
CA ARG A 1192 -45.31 -10.30 -4.54
C ARG A 1192 -45.03 -11.57 -5.34
N SER A 1193 -44.80 -11.45 -6.66
CA SER A 1193 -44.54 -12.56 -7.59
C SER A 1193 -43.07 -12.99 -7.59
N LEU A 1194 -42.80 -14.30 -7.69
CA LEU A 1194 -41.43 -14.83 -7.76
C LEU A 1194 -40.78 -14.50 -9.12
N SER A 1195 -41.52 -14.59 -10.24
CA SER A 1195 -40.98 -14.33 -11.59
C SER A 1195 -40.50 -12.89 -11.74
N ASP A 1196 -41.23 -11.94 -11.16
CA ASP A 1196 -40.94 -10.51 -11.31
C ASP A 1196 -39.75 -10.10 -10.42
N LYS A 1197 -39.57 -10.79 -9.28
CA LYS A 1197 -38.34 -10.71 -8.49
C LYS A 1197 -37.13 -11.22 -9.26
N TRP A 1198 -37.29 -12.32 -10.01
CA TRP A 1198 -36.24 -12.87 -10.87
C TRP A 1198 -35.89 -11.95 -12.04
N GLU A 1199 -36.86 -11.24 -12.62
CA GLU A 1199 -36.61 -10.25 -13.68
C GLU A 1199 -35.87 -9.00 -13.17
N ILE A 1200 -36.18 -8.54 -11.96
CA ILE A 1200 -35.46 -7.44 -11.28
C ILE A 1200 -34.03 -7.87 -10.91
N TYR A 1201 -33.83 -9.13 -10.49
CA TYR A 1201 -32.51 -9.69 -10.22
C TYR A 1201 -31.67 -9.88 -11.50
N GLY A 1202 -32.31 -10.22 -12.63
CA GLY A 1202 -31.64 -10.35 -13.94
C GLY A 1202 -31.13 -9.01 -14.49
N LYS A 1203 -31.80 -7.89 -14.18
CA LYS A 1203 -31.38 -6.54 -14.60
C LYS A 1203 -30.22 -5.95 -13.76
N LEU A 1204 -29.82 -6.60 -12.67
CA LEU A 1204 -28.76 -6.15 -11.75
C LEU A 1204 -27.37 -6.76 -12.01
N GLN A 1205 -27.22 -7.65 -13.01
CA GLN A 1205 -25.94 -8.27 -13.32
C GLN A 1205 -25.19 -7.54 -14.44
N SER A 1206 -24.14 -6.79 -14.06
CA SER A 1206 -22.96 -6.56 -14.89
C SER A 1206 -21.72 -6.18 -14.04
N PRO A 1207 -20.48 -6.31 -14.57
CA PRO A 1207 -19.60 -7.38 -14.11
C PRO A 1207 -18.30 -6.86 -13.46
N ARG A 1208 -17.84 -7.57 -12.42
CA ARG A 1208 -16.43 -7.95 -12.26
C ARG A 1208 -16.34 -9.32 -11.62
N GLY A 1209 -15.58 -10.20 -12.26
CA GLY A 1209 -15.18 -11.48 -11.71
C GLY A 1209 -14.20 -11.28 -10.56
N ILE A 1210 -14.62 -11.65 -9.37
CA ILE A 1210 -14.02 -12.58 -8.40
C ILE A 1210 -15.13 -12.77 -7.36
N VAL A 1211 -15.35 -14.01 -6.89
CA VAL A 1211 -16.48 -14.46 -6.06
C VAL A 1211 -17.73 -14.89 -6.84
N HIS A 1212 -17.63 -15.96 -7.62
CA HIS A 1212 -18.79 -16.84 -7.87
C HIS A 1212 -18.35 -18.30 -7.97
N LEU A 1213 -18.05 -18.88 -6.80
CA LEU A 1213 -18.26 -20.32 -6.56
C LEU A 1213 -18.93 -20.58 -5.18
N HIS A 1214 -18.98 -19.59 -4.28
CA HIS A 1214 -19.69 -19.74 -2.99
C HIS A 1214 -21.20 -19.44 -3.03
N ALA A 1215 -21.68 -18.62 -3.97
CA ALA A 1215 -23.10 -18.21 -3.98
C ALA A 1215 -24.07 -19.26 -4.57
N PHE A 1216 -23.56 -20.36 -5.16
CA PHE A 1216 -24.40 -21.46 -5.64
C PHE A 1216 -24.71 -22.49 -4.54
N ILE A 1217 -23.91 -22.53 -3.47
CA ILE A 1217 -24.09 -23.46 -2.35
C ILE A 1217 -25.05 -22.90 -1.30
N ASP A 1218 -25.09 -21.58 -1.10
CA ASP A 1218 -25.98 -20.95 -0.11
C ASP A 1218 -27.48 -20.96 -0.49
N VAL A 1219 -27.82 -21.08 -1.78
CA VAL A 1219 -29.23 -21.17 -2.22
C VAL A 1219 -29.77 -22.60 -2.09
N VAL A 1220 -28.90 -23.62 -2.17
CA VAL A 1220 -29.27 -25.02 -1.97
C VAL A 1220 -29.46 -25.33 -0.47
N PHE A 1221 -28.72 -24.66 0.42
CA PHE A 1221 -28.84 -24.85 1.87
C PHE A 1221 -29.98 -24.06 2.55
N GLN A 1222 -30.76 -23.26 1.80
CA GLN A 1222 -31.85 -22.45 2.35
C GLN A 1222 -33.26 -22.95 2.00
N LEU A 1223 -33.37 -24.14 1.39
CA LEU A 1223 -34.64 -24.76 1.01
C LEU A 1223 -34.99 -26.07 1.76
N GLU A 1224 -34.17 -26.52 2.71
CA GLU A 1224 -34.50 -27.66 3.60
C GLU A 1224 -35.08 -27.18 4.94
N GLY A 1225 -36.27 -26.59 4.89
CA GLY A 1225 -36.96 -26.06 6.07
C GLY A 1225 -38.47 -26.14 6.02
N GLN A 1226 -39.05 -27.11 5.29
CA GLN A 1226 -40.48 -27.42 5.38
C GLN A 1226 -40.70 -28.93 5.48
N GLU A 1227 -41.37 -29.32 6.56
CA GLU A 1227 -41.86 -30.66 6.83
C GLU A 1227 -42.71 -31.18 5.66
N LEU A 1228 -42.30 -32.31 5.09
CA LEU A 1228 -43.17 -33.17 4.30
C LEU A 1228 -43.00 -34.61 4.79
N THR A 1229 -44.12 -35.14 5.24
CA THR A 1229 -44.34 -36.44 5.90
C THR A 1229 -43.82 -37.63 5.11
N ILE A 1230 -43.18 -38.55 5.83
CA ILE A 1230 -42.73 -39.87 5.40
C ILE A 1230 -43.95 -40.79 5.18
N GLU A 1231 -44.09 -41.39 3.99
CA GLU A 1231 -44.70 -42.71 3.85
C GLU A 1231 -44.26 -43.42 2.55
N THR A 1232 -43.73 -44.64 2.74
CA THR A 1232 -43.64 -45.81 1.83
C THR A 1232 -42.54 -45.95 0.74
N LEU A 1233 -41.61 -46.91 1.04
CA LEU A 1233 -41.03 -48.00 0.19
C LEU A 1233 -40.09 -47.58 -0.99
N ASP A 1234 -38.92 -48.16 -1.29
CA ASP A 1234 -38.20 -49.40 -0.93
C ASP A 1234 -36.71 -49.26 -1.36
N TYR A 1235 -35.78 -49.99 -0.73
CA TYR A 1235 -34.31 -50.09 -1.01
C TYR A 1235 -34.00 -50.81 -2.38
N PRO A 1236 -32.74 -51.09 -2.84
CA PRO A 1236 -31.37 -50.69 -2.46
C PRO A 1236 -30.37 -50.33 -3.63
N ASP A 1237 -29.32 -49.58 -3.28
CA ASP A 1237 -27.87 -49.77 -3.55
C ASP A 1237 -27.29 -50.39 -4.87
N ARG A 1238 -26.36 -49.62 -5.47
CA ARG A 1238 -25.08 -49.96 -6.16
C ARG A 1238 -24.97 -50.14 -7.70
N TYR A 1239 -23.82 -49.61 -8.16
CA TYR A 1239 -23.07 -49.81 -9.41
C TYR A 1239 -23.54 -49.10 -10.68
N PHE A 1240 -22.68 -48.21 -11.22
CA PHE A 1240 -22.40 -48.23 -12.66
C PHE A 1240 -21.00 -47.68 -13.01
N VAL A 1241 -20.09 -48.61 -13.31
CA VAL A 1241 -18.92 -48.42 -14.18
C VAL A 1241 -19.07 -49.46 -15.29
N LYS A 1242 -19.17 -49.02 -16.57
CA LYS A 1242 -18.86 -49.73 -17.83
C LYS A 1242 -19.02 -48.71 -18.98
N TRP A 1243 -17.96 -48.19 -19.61
CA TRP A 1243 -17.28 -48.69 -20.82
C TRP A 1243 -18.23 -48.94 -22.02
N PHE A 1244 -18.27 -48.10 -23.07
CA PHE A 1244 -17.41 -47.95 -24.28
C PHE A 1244 -17.64 -48.99 -25.42
N MET A 1245 -17.71 -48.46 -26.66
CA MET A 1245 -17.77 -49.04 -28.03
C MET A 1245 -19.15 -49.41 -28.65
N HIS A 1246 -19.61 -48.77 -29.76
CA HIS A 1246 -19.23 -48.91 -31.20
C HIS A 1246 -19.90 -50.19 -31.81
N VAL A 1247 -20.62 -50.25 -32.94
CA VAL A 1247 -20.44 -49.82 -34.34
C VAL A 1247 -21.74 -50.20 -35.12
N CYS A 1248 -22.17 -49.45 -36.14
CA CYS A 1248 -22.38 -50.00 -37.50
C CYS A 1248 -22.70 -48.96 -38.59
N CYS A 1249 -21.73 -48.89 -39.53
CA CYS A 1249 -21.80 -48.62 -40.97
C CYS A 1249 -21.92 -47.15 -41.44
N GLN A 1250 -20.80 -46.51 -41.84
CA GLN A 1250 -20.05 -46.59 -43.15
C GLN A 1250 -20.72 -45.70 -44.22
N GLY A 1251 -20.09 -44.62 -44.71
CA GLY A 1251 -18.94 -44.56 -45.65
C GLY A 1251 -19.47 -43.94 -46.96
N ASP A 1252 -18.81 -43.16 -47.82
CA ASP A 1252 -17.41 -42.86 -48.08
C ASP A 1252 -17.30 -41.76 -49.17
N LYS A 1253 -16.04 -41.31 -49.41
CA LYS A 1253 -15.40 -40.68 -50.61
C LYS A 1253 -15.10 -39.18 -50.50
N ILE A 1254 -13.83 -38.75 -50.30
CA ILE A 1254 -12.61 -38.76 -51.17
C ILE A 1254 -12.66 -37.70 -52.29
N GLU A 1255 -11.81 -36.66 -52.19
CA GLU A 1255 -10.83 -36.14 -53.20
C GLU A 1255 -10.23 -34.80 -52.67
N LEU A 1256 -8.93 -34.68 -52.34
CA LEU A 1256 -7.71 -34.47 -53.17
C LEU A 1256 -7.57 -33.05 -53.80
N VAL A 1257 -6.40 -32.42 -53.54
CA VAL A 1257 -5.57 -31.58 -54.45
C VAL A 1257 -5.40 -30.05 -54.18
N ARG A 1258 -4.22 -29.75 -53.57
CA ARG A 1258 -3.12 -28.82 -53.99
C ARG A 1258 -3.05 -27.32 -53.59
N ILE A 1259 -1.90 -27.01 -52.96
CA ILE A 1259 -0.89 -25.94 -53.28
C ILE A 1259 -1.28 -24.50 -52.86
N LYS A 1260 -0.51 -23.74 -52.04
CA LYS A 1260 0.91 -23.34 -52.18
C LYS A 1260 1.43 -22.73 -50.85
N ILE A 1261 2.63 -23.13 -50.43
CA ILE A 1261 3.52 -22.33 -49.57
C ILE A 1261 4.27 -21.35 -50.49
N SER A 1262 4.32 -20.06 -50.14
CA SER A 1262 5.36 -19.12 -50.59
C SER A 1262 5.51 -17.98 -49.59
N LEU A 1263 6.57 -18.11 -48.78
CA LEU A 1263 7.34 -17.03 -48.17
C LEU A 1263 8.24 -16.40 -49.24
N TYR A 1264 8.24 -15.07 -49.40
CA TYR A 1264 9.31 -14.19 -49.92
C TYR A 1264 8.80 -12.74 -49.72
N PHE A 1265 9.53 -11.70 -49.29
CA PHE A 1265 10.83 -11.54 -48.62
C PHE A 1265 10.94 -10.07 -48.18
N ILE A 1266 11.87 -9.82 -47.26
CA ILE A 1266 12.35 -8.52 -46.76
C ILE A 1266 13.32 -7.86 -47.77
N SER A 1267 13.56 -6.55 -47.61
CA SER A 1267 14.78 -5.78 -47.95
C SER A 1267 14.81 -4.95 -49.23
N MET A 1268 14.97 -3.62 -49.07
CA MET A 1268 16.11 -2.91 -49.66
C MET A 1268 16.45 -1.60 -48.92
N ILE A 1269 17.70 -1.54 -48.46
CA ILE A 1269 18.68 -0.43 -48.36
C ILE A 1269 19.39 -0.49 -47.01
N ASP A 1270 20.45 -1.31 -46.92
CA ASP A 1270 21.81 -0.77 -46.74
C ASP A 1270 22.84 -1.89 -47.00
N ASP A 1271 23.65 -1.72 -48.05
CA ASP A 1271 24.97 -2.34 -48.11
C ASP A 1271 25.88 -1.49 -49.00
N HIS A 1272 26.84 -0.82 -48.38
CA HIS A 1272 28.14 -0.61 -49.01
C HIS A 1272 29.25 -0.49 -47.96
N ARG A 1273 30.14 -1.51 -48.04
CA ARG A 1273 31.59 -1.52 -47.72
C ARG A 1273 31.99 -2.32 -46.47
N ARG A 1274 32.38 -3.57 -46.72
CA ARG A 1274 33.64 -4.15 -46.20
C ARG A 1274 34.59 -4.40 -47.36
N PRO A 1275 35.91 -4.36 -47.11
CA PRO A 1275 36.72 -5.59 -47.13
C PRO A 1275 37.75 -5.58 -45.96
N LEU A 1276 38.49 -6.63 -45.56
CA LEU A 1276 38.68 -8.03 -45.92
C LEU A 1276 39.69 -8.63 -44.89
N TYR A 1277 39.81 -9.96 -44.89
CA TYR A 1277 40.83 -10.85 -44.27
C TYR A 1277 40.82 -11.07 -42.74
N HIS A 1278 41.13 -12.25 -42.19
CA HIS A 1278 40.90 -13.68 -42.50
C HIS A 1278 41.59 -14.47 -41.36
N SER A 1279 41.02 -15.60 -40.94
CA SER A 1279 41.68 -16.80 -40.33
C SER A 1279 42.61 -16.61 -39.11
N VAL A 1280 42.50 -17.38 -38.02
CA VAL A 1280 42.10 -18.78 -37.83
C VAL A 1280 41.24 -18.90 -36.57
#